data_AF-A0A2H0Y0T5-F1
#
_entry.id   AF-A0A2H0Y0T5-F1
#
_cell.length_a   1.000
_cell.length_b   1.000
_cell.length_c   1.000
_cell.angle_alpha   90.00
_cell.angle_beta   90.00
_cell.angle_gamma   90.00
#
_symmetry.space_group_name_H-M   'P 1'
#
loop_
_entity.id
_entity.type
_entity.pdbx_description
1 polymer ?
#
loop_
_entity_poly.entity_id
_entity_poly.type
_entity_poly.pdbx_seq_one_letter_code
_entity_poly.pdbx_strand_id
1 'polypeptide(L)'
;MKRTILNIAALLLLAAISEMATADVRLVEPTQTLTPSRISLSRPKTDELTIALQTGELAKKIVQDSTGEFLKLAMKGESYTQEIGKARLPVIRRIVYLPEGSEISVRLIHTTVETVNLEEIAGHLPISPAQPPIPKSSANPNRPFIMNREFYEKDTIYPENPVRIVGEFQMRNHRGVIVEICPVRYNPKQGILSVSTDMEIGIEYTPTASKSSSITGIPEFDKIAQGMFLNPLEKSSTVSDSSLNFLFVVGDRFVSHPDLLRYIAWKKQKGFCVTVKSVTELGGTAVSIRNYILSAYQSQTPPAYVLLVGDVEHIPTWTGGESNSETDVDYTQMTEGDYVSDIFLGRFSAQTDSELSTIINKSLTYELAQFPTMNWQDQATFISSDDSTYYYIPESSHNFVIDNYMTPNAIASTHIRGHSGGTTANILTEINSGTSVCNYSGHGSKTAWGGPVFTVSNVNSLTNSGMTPFIVSNACLTGSFSTITCFGESWIRAAGRGGFAFLGASNSSYWDEDDWMERQMFGAYFNQKSYSIGTMKLAGLMNVVENSPDYAEYYFDIYNILGDPSIVPWFGQPRVADVVHEPVFYFGNETFNVQVNVSGTGEPNVLVALFNNETLIGSGHTDLTGAVTIPIDVQPDLIGKILVTITGVDLKTVVDTIAIKKPPIVSIEPDSVRISESTEVRVRAIDSETSQPIPNVEISLENWEFDSVVAQTDTTGLAVFSVMPRFGEKIQLIGKRSPDRLILFTGSLNVIGGIVFQQPDISASVESIGLVGSLTTDFEGIVSASCAESGIRLFVKGCGIDTSAAANSLAVTPRVTGELRAAITKSEYDIYEESIWVQKVSAQLSGVVQDSSGNGLQGVSISGFLLPDSVNATFNVTSGQSGTFSTSSQLSVGNYLIRAELFGYKLFLERLFLKCGENLTTIVMQADSGGWLSGKITETVTNLTLDATIKIDRQSIDEWISYTSVTSDDSTDGNYRIHLPYGDYRLVFSSPRHISRLLVMTVSQSELINNVSLDTTRADILIVDDDTGKRTPDKQKIISGEFYEVKSDVVIADKSPSASEFSRILTELGYWVVCEKSALSDASTWTNYDLVIWTSGSSTNPIGDDRCRMALETYVTGGRKLLIEGGEIAWKASTETTFTNFRPNVLHIESWSKDNAGDLTLMLPDHPVAIMPNSLSTIYDFTSTSFGDQDGCQVRSEAQAIYCGSGIAEYAGIIAYDDNEIPIGGQSLFMSVAFYHLGDSLERKALLENVVSWLTAPENLTKGDVNLDGKFDVLDVV
;
A
#
# COMPACT_ATOMS: atom_id res chain seq x y z
N MET A 1 -26.52 -37.41 46.00
CA MET A 1 -25.38 -37.39 45.05
C MET A 1 -25.61 -36.48 43.85
N LYS A 2 -26.60 -36.68 42.97
CA LYS A 2 -26.77 -35.80 41.79
C LYS A 2 -27.14 -34.32 42.09
N ARG A 3 -27.88 -34.04 43.18
CA ARG A 3 -28.15 -32.65 43.65
C ARG A 3 -26.98 -32.01 44.41
N THR A 4 -26.08 -32.81 44.95
CA THR A 4 -24.89 -32.34 45.68
C THR A 4 -23.76 -31.98 44.70
N ILE A 5 -23.65 -32.73 43.60
CA ILE A 5 -22.68 -32.48 42.53
C ILE A 5 -23.07 -31.24 41.69
N LEU A 6 -24.36 -30.96 41.49
CA LEU A 6 -24.80 -29.73 40.80
C LEU A 6 -24.52 -28.46 41.62
N ASN A 7 -24.66 -28.52 42.95
CA ASN A 7 -24.37 -27.36 43.81
C ASN A 7 -22.87 -27.14 44.03
N ILE A 8 -22.05 -28.20 43.95
CA ILE A 8 -20.58 -28.10 44.02
C ILE A 8 -20.00 -27.63 42.68
N ALA A 9 -20.58 -28.02 41.55
CA ALA A 9 -20.23 -27.47 40.23
C ALA A 9 -20.63 -26.00 40.09
N ALA A 10 -21.76 -25.58 40.67
CA ALA A 10 -22.14 -24.16 40.72
C ALA A 10 -21.25 -23.33 41.67
N LEU A 11 -20.77 -23.89 42.79
CA LEU A 11 -19.83 -23.20 43.68
C LEU A 11 -18.39 -23.15 43.11
N LEU A 12 -17.96 -24.16 42.37
CA LEU A 12 -16.64 -24.18 41.72
C LEU A 12 -16.60 -23.30 40.46
N LEU A 13 -17.72 -23.09 39.78
CA LEU A 13 -17.81 -22.09 38.72
C LEU A 13 -17.83 -20.65 39.27
N LEU A 14 -18.21 -20.45 40.53
CA LEU A 14 -18.11 -19.16 41.21
C LEU A 14 -16.74 -18.91 41.88
N ALA A 15 -15.95 -19.96 42.15
CA ALA A 15 -14.61 -19.84 42.73
C ALA A 15 -13.48 -19.76 41.67
N ALA A 16 -13.72 -20.20 40.42
CA ALA A 16 -12.80 -19.98 39.31
C ALA A 16 -12.89 -18.57 38.69
N ILE A 17 -13.73 -17.69 39.26
CA ILE A 17 -13.84 -16.28 38.88
C ILE A 17 -13.08 -15.36 39.86
N SER A 18 -12.48 -15.90 40.93
CA SER A 18 -11.89 -15.05 42.00
C SER A 18 -10.36 -14.94 42.05
N GLU A 19 -9.61 -15.46 41.08
CA GLU A 19 -8.15 -15.20 40.97
C GLU A 19 -7.73 -14.96 39.51
N MET A 20 -8.44 -14.08 38.81
CA MET A 20 -7.76 -13.21 37.86
C MET A 20 -7.24 -12.04 38.69
N ALA A 21 -5.92 -11.93 38.83
CA ALA A 21 -5.33 -10.65 39.21
C ALA A 21 -5.87 -9.63 38.21
N THR A 22 -6.51 -8.59 38.75
CA THR A 22 -7.09 -7.48 38.04
C THR A 22 -6.03 -6.93 37.08
N ALA A 23 -6.32 -6.92 35.78
CA ALA A 23 -5.74 -5.86 34.98
C ALA A 23 -6.18 -4.57 35.68
N ASP A 24 -5.23 -3.67 35.94
CA ASP A 24 -5.55 -2.32 36.38
C ASP A 24 -5.41 -1.45 35.12
N VAL A 25 -6.42 -0.62 34.84
CA VAL A 25 -6.45 0.36 33.75
C VAL A 25 -5.22 1.21 33.93
N ARG A 26 -4.25 1.04 33.02
CA ARG A 26 -3.03 1.84 33.00
C ARG A 26 -3.38 3.24 32.51
N LEU A 27 -3.76 4.08 33.46
CA LEU A 27 -3.73 5.53 33.29
C LEU A 27 -2.28 5.97 33.26
N VAL A 28 -1.83 6.44 32.10
CA VAL A 28 -0.43 6.83 31.87
C VAL A 28 -0.31 8.34 31.73
N GLU A 29 0.88 8.88 32.02
CA GLU A 29 1.14 10.30 31.78
C GLU A 29 1.36 10.56 30.28
N PRO A 30 1.10 11.78 29.76
CA PRO A 30 1.05 12.06 28.32
C PRO A 30 2.38 11.95 27.58
N THR A 31 3.48 11.70 28.31
CA THR A 31 4.84 11.59 27.78
C THR A 31 5.17 10.19 27.27
N GLN A 32 4.28 9.21 27.43
CA GLN A 32 4.48 7.83 26.95
C GLN A 32 3.90 7.62 25.55
N THR A 33 4.57 6.77 24.75
CA THR A 33 4.01 6.33 23.47
C THR A 33 2.85 5.38 23.75
N LEU A 34 1.64 5.91 23.68
CA LEU A 34 0.41 5.15 23.96
C LEU A 34 0.27 3.92 23.05
N THR A 35 -0.10 2.79 23.64
CA THR A 35 -0.55 1.61 22.91
C THR A 35 -1.95 1.88 22.33
N PRO A 36 -2.15 1.74 20.99
CA PRO A 36 -3.45 1.97 20.37
C PRO A 36 -4.42 0.83 20.68
N SER A 37 -5.72 1.14 20.59
CA SER A 37 -6.79 0.13 20.65
C SER A 37 -6.69 -0.86 19.49
N ARG A 38 -7.03 -2.12 19.74
CA ARG A 38 -7.06 -3.19 18.72
C ARG A 38 -8.49 -3.59 18.43
N ILE A 39 -8.83 -3.67 17.15
CA ILE A 39 -10.16 -4.08 16.69
C ILE A 39 -10.02 -5.32 15.82
N SER A 40 -10.89 -6.31 16.02
CA SER A 40 -11.07 -7.44 15.12
C SER A 40 -12.55 -7.64 14.80
N LEU A 41 -12.80 -8.27 13.65
CA LEU A 41 -14.15 -8.52 13.15
C LEU A 41 -14.41 -10.01 13.02
N SER A 42 -15.65 -10.41 13.28
CA SER A 42 -16.15 -11.72 12.90
C SER A 42 -17.58 -11.62 12.37
N ARG A 43 -17.97 -12.56 11.52
CA ARG A 43 -19.34 -12.71 11.01
C ARG A 43 -19.91 -14.03 11.49
N PRO A 44 -20.47 -14.09 12.70
CA PRO A 44 -21.04 -15.33 13.22
C PRO A 44 -22.28 -15.77 12.43
N LYS A 45 -22.97 -14.82 11.77
CA LYS A 45 -24.10 -15.07 10.87
C LYS A 45 -24.07 -14.13 9.67
N THR A 46 -24.92 -14.40 8.68
CA THR A 46 -25.07 -13.59 7.46
C THR A 46 -25.63 -12.18 7.69
N ASP A 47 -26.39 -12.02 8.77
CA ASP A 47 -27.13 -10.82 9.20
C ASP A 47 -26.56 -10.18 10.47
N GLU A 48 -25.35 -10.59 10.88
CA GLU A 48 -24.72 -10.17 12.12
C GLU A 48 -23.22 -9.94 11.92
N LEU A 49 -22.74 -8.75 12.27
CA LEU A 49 -21.33 -8.39 12.34
C LEU A 49 -20.94 -8.19 13.80
N THR A 50 -19.90 -8.88 14.25
CA THR A 50 -19.34 -8.69 15.60
C THR A 50 -18.03 -7.92 15.53
N ILE A 51 -17.94 -6.85 16.32
CA ILE A 51 -16.72 -6.07 16.55
C ILE A 51 -16.17 -6.46 17.93
N ALA A 52 -14.96 -7.02 17.96
CA ALA A 52 -14.22 -7.21 19.20
C ALA A 52 -13.18 -6.10 19.34
N LEU A 53 -13.23 -5.38 20.45
CA LEU A 53 -12.36 -4.27 20.78
C LEU A 53 -11.56 -4.60 22.04
N GLN A 54 -10.24 -4.47 21.94
CA GLN A 54 -9.34 -4.36 23.09
C GLN A 54 -8.90 -2.91 23.20
N THR A 55 -9.28 -2.27 24.31
CA THR A 55 -9.03 -0.84 24.55
C THR A 55 -7.54 -0.60 24.81
N GLY A 56 -6.98 0.42 24.13
CA GLY A 56 -5.60 0.85 24.32
C GLY A 56 -5.38 1.62 25.62
N GLU A 57 -4.18 2.18 25.78
CA GLU A 57 -3.83 2.95 26.98
C GLU A 57 -4.52 4.31 27.02
N LEU A 58 -4.84 4.76 28.23
CA LEU A 58 -5.53 6.01 28.50
C LEU A 58 -4.56 7.02 29.13
N ALA A 59 -4.12 8.02 28.37
CA ALA A 59 -3.31 9.10 28.91
C ALA A 59 -4.17 10.05 29.75
N LYS A 60 -3.63 10.52 30.88
CA LYS A 60 -4.24 11.58 31.69
C LYS A 60 -3.35 12.81 31.75
N LYS A 61 -3.96 14.00 31.79
CA LYS A 61 -3.26 15.28 31.95
C LYS A 61 -4.10 16.25 32.79
N ILE A 62 -3.54 16.80 33.86
CA ILE A 62 -4.16 17.92 34.57
C ILE A 62 -3.95 19.20 33.75
N VAL A 63 -5.03 19.95 33.56
CA VAL A 63 -5.00 21.24 32.85
C VAL A 63 -5.69 22.31 33.67
N GLN A 64 -5.15 23.52 33.61
CA GLN A 64 -5.77 24.72 34.18
C GLN A 64 -6.64 25.38 33.11
N ASP A 65 -7.91 25.61 33.42
CA ASP A 65 -8.83 26.40 32.61
C ASP A 65 -9.34 27.61 33.40
N SER A 66 -10.08 28.50 32.73
CA SER A 66 -10.55 29.78 33.32
C SER A 66 -11.45 29.63 34.55
N THR A 67 -12.04 28.45 34.79
CA THR A 67 -12.93 28.17 35.92
C THR A 67 -12.35 27.24 36.98
N GLY A 68 -11.13 26.70 36.77
CA GLY A 68 -10.52 25.75 37.70
C GLY A 68 -9.59 24.74 37.01
N GLU A 69 -9.09 23.78 37.78
CA GLU A 69 -8.31 22.65 37.29
C GLU A 69 -9.22 21.50 36.84
N PHE A 70 -8.83 20.80 35.79
CA PHE A 70 -9.57 19.69 35.21
C PHE A 70 -8.64 18.56 34.78
N LEU A 71 -9.17 17.33 34.72
CA LEU A 71 -8.48 16.18 34.17
C LEU A 71 -8.86 15.98 32.69
N LYS A 72 -7.88 15.99 31.78
CA LYS A 72 -8.06 15.57 30.38
C LYS A 72 -7.60 14.13 30.20
N LEU A 73 -8.37 13.37 29.44
CA LEU A 73 -8.06 12.02 29.04
C LEU A 73 -7.79 11.98 27.53
N ALA A 74 -6.88 11.12 27.07
CA ALA A 74 -6.58 10.93 25.65
C ALA A 74 -6.28 9.45 25.34
N MET A 75 -6.70 9.01 24.16
CA MET A 75 -6.42 7.69 23.61
C MET A 75 -5.81 7.86 22.21
N LYS A 76 -4.83 7.03 21.86
CA LYS A 76 -4.05 7.22 20.64
C LYS A 76 -4.90 7.03 19.39
N GLY A 77 -4.93 8.05 18.54
CA GLY A 77 -5.61 8.00 17.24
C GLY A 77 -7.13 8.00 17.34
N GLU A 78 -7.69 8.34 18.51
CA GLU A 78 -9.13 8.30 18.75
C GLU A 78 -9.67 9.70 19.09
N SER A 79 -10.96 9.89 18.79
CA SER A 79 -11.66 11.17 18.96
C SER A 79 -12.36 11.24 20.32
N TYR A 80 -13.24 12.23 20.51
CA TYR A 80 -13.84 12.53 21.82
C TYR A 80 -15.36 12.74 21.73
N THR A 81 -16.05 12.58 22.86
CA THR A 81 -17.45 12.99 23.01
C THR A 81 -17.62 14.47 22.64
N GLN A 82 -18.72 14.78 21.93
CA GLN A 82 -18.96 16.11 21.32
C GLN A 82 -20.05 16.94 22.02
N GLU A 83 -20.70 16.40 23.07
CA GLU A 83 -21.74 17.11 23.81
C GLU A 83 -21.16 18.25 24.65
N ILE A 84 -21.28 19.48 24.13
CA ILE A 84 -20.67 20.67 24.70
C ILE A 84 -21.05 20.89 26.18
N GLY A 85 -20.03 21.14 27.00
CA GLY A 85 -20.17 21.39 28.42
C GLY A 85 -20.33 20.14 29.30
N LYS A 86 -20.51 18.93 28.73
CA LYS A 86 -20.38 17.65 29.45
C LYS A 86 -18.96 17.11 29.37
N ALA A 87 -18.63 16.04 30.09
CA ALA A 87 -17.27 15.51 30.13
C ALA A 87 -16.75 15.09 28.74
N ARG A 88 -15.52 15.51 28.40
CA ARG A 88 -14.79 15.14 27.19
C ARG A 88 -14.07 13.80 27.43
N LEU A 89 -14.61 12.73 26.87
CA LEU A 89 -14.13 11.36 27.04
C LEU A 89 -13.67 10.78 25.71
N PRO A 90 -12.58 9.99 25.66
CA PRO A 90 -12.17 9.32 24.43
C PRO A 90 -13.23 8.34 23.93
N VAL A 91 -13.47 8.35 22.61
CA VAL A 91 -14.39 7.45 21.92
C VAL A 91 -13.74 6.91 20.67
N ILE A 92 -14.13 5.69 20.30
CA ILE A 92 -13.66 5.02 19.08
C ILE A 92 -14.82 5.04 18.10
N ARG A 93 -14.64 5.71 16.97
CA ARG A 93 -15.64 5.78 15.89
C ARG A 93 -15.14 5.04 14.69
N ARG A 94 -15.98 4.19 14.12
CA ARG A 94 -15.67 3.47 12.88
C ARG A 94 -16.88 3.48 11.96
N ILE A 95 -16.63 3.70 10.67
CA ILE A 95 -17.67 3.59 9.66
C ILE A 95 -17.85 2.10 9.29
N VAL A 96 -19.08 1.61 9.38
CA VAL A 96 -19.45 0.22 9.04
C VAL A 96 -20.34 0.22 7.81
N TYR A 97 -19.97 -0.58 6.81
CA TYR A 97 -20.78 -0.84 5.63
C TYR A 97 -22.00 -1.68 5.99
N LEU A 98 -23.17 -1.31 5.44
CA LEU A 98 -24.39 -2.08 5.58
C LEU A 98 -25.05 -2.37 4.22
N PRO A 99 -25.74 -3.52 4.08
CA PRO A 99 -26.64 -3.73 2.96
C PRO A 99 -27.70 -2.63 2.88
N GLU A 100 -28.12 -2.33 1.66
CA GLU A 100 -29.14 -1.32 1.43
C GLU A 100 -30.50 -1.74 1.97
N GLY A 101 -31.24 -0.77 2.50
CA GLY A 101 -32.57 -0.99 3.06
C GLY A 101 -32.57 -1.83 4.34
N SER A 102 -31.43 -2.18 4.94
CA SER A 102 -31.44 -2.94 6.18
C SER A 102 -31.79 -2.07 7.40
N GLU A 103 -32.68 -2.55 8.27
CA GLU A 103 -32.82 -1.97 9.61
C GLU A 103 -31.64 -2.43 10.47
N ILE A 104 -31.03 -1.50 11.21
CA ILE A 104 -29.84 -1.75 12.03
C ILE A 104 -30.17 -1.64 13.52
N SER A 105 -29.61 -2.56 14.30
CA SER A 105 -29.47 -2.39 15.74
C SER A 105 -28.04 -2.69 16.18
N VAL A 106 -27.53 -1.90 17.12
CA VAL A 106 -26.24 -2.12 17.76
C VAL A 106 -26.46 -2.49 19.22
N ARG A 107 -25.75 -3.50 19.71
CA ARG A 107 -25.82 -3.91 21.11
C ARG A 107 -24.44 -4.32 21.63
N LEU A 108 -24.23 -4.11 22.92
CA LEU A 108 -23.09 -4.67 23.61
C LEU A 108 -23.39 -6.14 23.96
N ILE A 109 -22.59 -7.06 23.43
CA ILE A 109 -22.68 -8.51 23.72
C ILE A 109 -21.95 -8.81 25.02
N HIS A 110 -20.72 -8.32 25.14
CA HIS A 110 -19.85 -8.56 26.29
C HIS A 110 -18.98 -7.34 26.58
N THR A 111 -18.63 -7.13 27.85
CA THR A 111 -17.59 -6.18 28.24
C THR A 111 -16.93 -6.58 29.56
N THR A 112 -15.63 -6.34 29.64
CA THR A 112 -14.88 -6.29 30.90
C THR A 112 -14.71 -4.83 31.28
N VAL A 113 -15.13 -4.45 32.50
CA VAL A 113 -15.10 -3.07 32.98
C VAL A 113 -14.27 -2.98 34.24
N GLU A 114 -13.40 -2.00 34.27
CA GLU A 114 -12.65 -1.59 35.43
C GLU A 114 -13.10 -0.20 35.91
N THR A 115 -13.04 0.00 37.22
CA THR A 115 -13.52 1.23 37.86
C THR A 115 -12.36 1.99 38.45
N VAL A 116 -12.25 3.28 38.10
CA VAL A 116 -11.19 4.16 38.61
C VAL A 116 -11.79 5.33 39.35
N ASN A 117 -11.37 5.55 40.59
CA ASN A 117 -11.79 6.70 41.40
C ASN A 117 -10.89 7.91 41.12
N LEU A 118 -11.48 9.02 40.67
CA LEU A 118 -10.77 10.27 40.38
C LEU A 118 -10.11 10.89 41.62
N GLU A 119 -10.63 10.63 42.82
CA GLU A 119 -9.99 11.05 44.07
C GLU A 119 -8.57 10.48 44.18
N GLU A 120 -8.41 9.19 43.87
CA GLU A 120 -7.16 8.45 44.01
C GLU A 120 -6.10 8.87 42.98
N ILE A 121 -6.55 9.29 41.79
CA ILE A 121 -5.65 9.58 40.66
C ILE A 121 -5.45 11.06 40.36
N ALA A 122 -6.34 11.93 40.87
CA ALA A 122 -6.41 13.33 40.51
C ALA A 122 -7.07 14.22 41.59
N GLY A 123 -7.22 13.77 42.84
CA GLY A 123 -7.60 14.63 43.97
C GLY A 123 -8.98 15.31 43.85
N HIS A 124 -9.97 14.60 43.31
CA HIS A 124 -11.34 15.08 43.02
C HIS A 124 -11.49 16.05 41.84
N LEU A 125 -10.46 16.22 41.00
CA LEU A 125 -10.60 17.04 39.80
C LEU A 125 -11.63 16.43 38.83
N PRO A 126 -12.62 17.21 38.33
CA PRO A 126 -13.57 16.72 37.35
C PRO A 126 -12.91 16.53 35.98
N ILE A 127 -13.46 15.64 35.15
CA ILE A 127 -13.05 15.52 33.74
C ILE A 127 -13.35 16.83 33.02
N SER A 128 -12.41 17.32 32.21
CA SER A 128 -12.56 18.53 31.39
C SER A 128 -13.81 18.45 30.52
N PRO A 129 -14.65 19.50 30.45
CA PRO A 129 -15.81 19.50 29.58
C PRO A 129 -15.42 19.61 28.10
N ALA A 130 -16.18 18.96 27.22
CA ALA A 130 -16.07 19.12 25.79
C ALA A 130 -16.37 20.58 25.43
N GLN A 131 -15.41 21.22 24.75
CA GLN A 131 -15.54 22.58 24.25
C GLN A 131 -15.88 22.53 22.76
N PRO A 132 -16.58 23.54 22.21
CA PRO A 132 -16.86 23.52 20.79
C PRO A 132 -15.55 23.66 19.99
N PRO A 133 -15.45 23.07 18.78
CA PRO A 133 -14.31 23.22 17.90
C PRO A 133 -13.83 24.66 17.80
N ILE A 134 -12.51 24.82 17.61
CA ILE A 134 -11.85 26.12 17.63
C ILE A 134 -11.73 26.60 16.17
N PRO A 135 -12.49 27.64 15.77
CA PRO A 135 -12.41 28.12 14.41
C PRO A 135 -11.10 28.87 14.21
N LYS A 136 -10.47 28.66 13.06
CA LYS A 136 -9.23 29.37 12.67
C LYS A 136 -9.47 30.86 12.40
N SER A 137 -10.70 31.37 12.51
CA SER A 137 -11.03 32.79 12.30
C SER A 137 -10.96 33.62 13.59
N SER A 138 -10.94 32.97 14.76
CA SER A 138 -10.91 33.66 16.04
C SER A 138 -9.62 33.37 16.81
N ALA A 139 -8.69 34.33 16.80
CA ALA A 139 -7.63 34.40 17.80
C ALA A 139 -8.17 35.00 19.12
N ASN A 140 -9.31 34.50 19.64
CA ASN A 140 -9.93 35.05 20.84
C ASN A 140 -9.48 34.29 22.10
N PRO A 141 -8.47 34.79 22.84
CA PRO A 141 -8.03 34.18 24.10
C PRO A 141 -9.08 34.26 25.22
N ASN A 142 -10.20 34.96 25.01
CA ASN A 142 -11.29 35.14 25.99
C ASN A 142 -12.55 34.33 25.63
N ARG A 143 -12.44 33.24 24.87
CA ARG A 143 -13.59 32.37 24.61
C ARG A 143 -14.13 31.84 25.95
N PRO A 144 -15.45 31.96 26.22
CA PRO A 144 -15.99 31.49 27.47
C PRO A 144 -15.83 29.97 27.55
N PHE A 145 -15.20 29.49 28.61
CA PHE A 145 -15.19 28.08 28.96
C PHE A 145 -16.62 27.64 29.29
N ILE A 146 -17.12 26.63 28.56
CA ILE A 146 -18.50 26.14 28.72
C ILE A 146 -18.48 24.88 29.59
N MET A 147 -19.20 24.93 30.71
CA MET A 147 -19.39 23.81 31.61
C MET A 147 -20.85 23.71 32.03
N ASN A 148 -21.46 22.55 31.80
CA ASN A 148 -22.82 22.26 32.23
C ASN A 148 -22.81 21.87 33.72
N ARG A 149 -22.99 22.86 34.61
CA ARG A 149 -22.95 22.64 36.06
C ARG A 149 -23.97 21.61 36.54
N GLU A 150 -25.15 21.58 35.94
CA GLU A 150 -26.18 20.60 36.29
C GLU A 150 -25.72 19.17 35.98
N PHE A 151 -25.05 18.95 34.84
CA PHE A 151 -24.46 17.66 34.51
C PHE A 151 -23.42 17.22 35.53
N TYR A 152 -22.51 18.12 35.94
CA TYR A 152 -21.46 17.76 36.90
C TYR A 152 -21.98 17.48 38.32
N GLU A 153 -23.24 17.81 38.61
CA GLU A 153 -23.90 17.47 39.88
C GLU A 153 -24.74 16.19 39.81
N LYS A 154 -24.90 15.57 38.63
CA LYS A 154 -25.73 14.37 38.43
C LYS A 154 -25.01 13.09 38.85
N ASP A 155 -25.70 12.27 39.63
CA ASP A 155 -25.27 10.91 39.99
C ASP A 155 -25.73 9.92 38.91
N THR A 156 -25.12 9.99 37.74
CA THR A 156 -25.46 9.14 36.58
C THR A 156 -24.23 8.96 35.70
N ILE A 157 -24.07 7.76 35.13
CA ILE A 157 -22.96 7.45 34.23
C ILE A 157 -23.13 8.10 32.85
N TYR A 158 -22.04 8.61 32.28
CA TYR A 158 -22.00 9.28 30.98
C TYR A 158 -20.81 8.82 30.12
N PRO A 159 -20.99 8.54 28.82
CA PRO A 159 -22.29 8.35 28.16
C PRO A 159 -23.09 7.19 28.76
N GLU A 160 -24.42 7.27 28.67
CA GLU A 160 -25.31 6.23 29.20
C GLU A 160 -25.11 4.90 28.45
N ASN A 161 -25.09 4.98 27.11
CA ASN A 161 -24.89 3.83 26.24
C ASN A 161 -23.39 3.64 25.92
N PRO A 162 -22.81 2.44 26.16
CA PRO A 162 -21.42 2.13 25.84
C PRO A 162 -21.14 1.97 24.34
N VAL A 163 -22.20 1.81 23.54
CA VAL A 163 -22.13 1.79 22.08
C VAL A 163 -23.41 2.41 21.52
N ARG A 164 -23.29 3.24 20.47
CA ARG A 164 -24.43 3.85 19.77
C ARG A 164 -24.10 4.15 18.31
N ILE A 165 -25.14 4.31 17.50
CA ILE A 165 -25.03 4.85 16.14
C ILE A 165 -25.16 6.37 16.25
N VAL A 166 -24.18 7.10 15.73
CA VAL A 166 -24.15 8.58 15.79
C VAL A 166 -24.32 9.25 14.43
N GLY A 167 -24.35 8.46 13.35
CA GLY A 167 -24.67 8.96 12.02
C GLY A 167 -24.88 7.82 11.03
N GLU A 168 -25.57 8.16 9.94
CA GLU A 168 -25.83 7.31 8.79
C GLU A 168 -25.72 8.18 7.55
N PHE A 169 -25.18 7.62 6.47
CA PHE A 169 -25.08 8.30 5.18
C PHE A 169 -25.15 7.30 4.02
N GLN A 170 -25.40 7.84 2.82
CA GLN A 170 -25.39 7.12 1.56
C GLN A 170 -24.38 7.79 0.62
N MET A 171 -23.25 7.13 0.41
CA MET A 171 -22.25 7.55 -0.58
C MET A 171 -22.42 6.73 -1.85
N ARG A 172 -23.13 7.28 -2.82
CA ARG A 172 -23.49 6.62 -4.08
C ARG A 172 -24.22 5.30 -3.86
N ASN A 173 -23.59 4.17 -4.20
CA ASN A 173 -24.12 2.82 -3.98
C ASN A 173 -23.64 2.21 -2.65
N HIS A 174 -22.98 2.99 -1.78
CA HIS A 174 -22.42 2.54 -0.51
C HIS A 174 -23.13 3.19 0.67
N ARG A 175 -23.82 2.37 1.47
CA ARG A 175 -24.46 2.82 2.71
C ARG A 175 -23.53 2.61 3.89
N GLY A 176 -23.37 3.64 4.73
CA GLY A 176 -22.51 3.61 5.90
C GLY A 176 -23.20 4.07 7.18
N VAL A 177 -22.82 3.49 8.31
CA VAL A 177 -23.18 3.96 9.64
C VAL A 177 -21.94 4.23 10.48
N ILE A 178 -22.01 5.23 11.34
CA ILE A 178 -20.92 5.60 12.25
C ILE A 178 -21.23 4.96 13.60
N VAL A 179 -20.47 3.91 13.94
CA VAL A 179 -20.58 3.23 15.23
C VAL A 179 -19.62 3.90 16.20
N GLU A 180 -20.19 4.55 17.21
CA GLU A 180 -19.42 5.14 18.32
C GLU A 180 -19.38 4.16 19.48
N ILE A 181 -18.16 3.79 19.86
CA ILE A 181 -17.84 2.93 20.99
C ILE A 181 -17.26 3.82 22.09
N CYS A 182 -17.84 3.74 23.29
CA CYS A 182 -17.47 4.56 24.45
C CYS A 182 -16.76 3.67 25.48
N PRO A 183 -15.48 3.34 25.29
CA PRO A 183 -14.74 2.51 26.25
C PRO A 183 -14.56 3.22 27.58
N VAL A 184 -14.61 4.56 27.63
CA VAL A 184 -14.49 5.34 28.86
C VAL A 184 -15.82 6.02 29.17
N ARG A 185 -16.36 5.75 30.36
CA ARG A 185 -17.57 6.38 30.89
C ARG A 185 -17.30 7.00 32.27
N TYR A 186 -18.07 8.00 32.66
CA TYR A 186 -17.82 8.85 33.82
C TYR A 186 -19.10 9.15 34.60
N ASN A 187 -19.10 8.94 35.91
CA ASN A 187 -20.09 9.49 36.83
C ASN A 187 -19.52 10.76 37.48
N PRO A 188 -20.06 11.96 37.17
CA PRO A 188 -19.48 13.21 37.65
C PRO A 188 -19.72 13.48 39.13
N LYS A 189 -20.87 13.07 39.71
CA LYS A 189 -21.15 13.28 41.12
C LYS A 189 -20.27 12.42 42.03
N GLN A 190 -20.04 11.17 41.61
CA GLN A 190 -19.24 10.21 42.35
C GLN A 190 -17.74 10.36 42.08
N GLY A 191 -17.36 10.98 40.95
CA GLY A 191 -15.96 11.08 40.55
C GLY A 191 -15.39 9.73 40.11
N ILE A 192 -16.18 8.91 39.42
CA ILE A 192 -15.80 7.54 39.06
C ILE A 192 -15.74 7.38 37.53
N LEU A 193 -14.65 6.84 37.02
CA LEU A 193 -14.52 6.36 35.64
C LEU A 193 -14.82 4.85 35.57
N SER A 194 -15.55 4.45 34.54
CA SER A 194 -15.72 3.06 34.14
C SER A 194 -15.04 2.87 32.79
N VAL A 195 -13.94 2.12 32.78
CA VAL A 195 -13.13 1.88 31.59
C VAL A 195 -13.31 0.43 31.16
N SER A 196 -13.88 0.23 29.98
CA SER A 196 -14.02 -1.08 29.36
C SER A 196 -12.70 -1.47 28.71
N THR A 197 -12.01 -2.51 29.22
CA THR A 197 -10.74 -3.01 28.63
C THR A 197 -10.98 -3.89 27.42
N ASP A 198 -12.08 -4.64 27.45
CA ASP A 198 -12.51 -5.54 26.40
C ASP A 198 -14.00 -5.33 26.14
N MET A 199 -14.38 -5.28 24.87
CA MET A 199 -15.77 -5.13 24.43
C MET A 199 -16.04 -6.04 23.23
N GLU A 200 -17.17 -6.73 23.26
CA GLU A 200 -17.74 -7.43 22.11
C GLU A 200 -19.07 -6.77 21.76
N ILE A 201 -19.18 -6.29 20.53
CA ILE A 201 -20.29 -5.47 20.05
C ILE A 201 -20.92 -6.19 18.87
N GLY A 202 -22.23 -6.43 18.95
CA GLY A 202 -23.02 -7.01 17.87
C GLY A 202 -23.74 -5.92 17.08
N ILE A 203 -23.58 -5.96 15.77
CA ILE A 203 -24.35 -5.17 14.81
C ILE A 203 -25.24 -6.14 14.04
N GLU A 204 -26.53 -6.09 14.34
CA GLU A 204 -27.56 -6.85 13.63
C GLU A 204 -28.17 -5.97 12.56
N TYR A 205 -28.28 -6.51 11.35
CA TYR A 205 -28.95 -5.84 10.25
C TYR A 205 -29.93 -6.79 9.56
N THR A 206 -31.20 -6.41 9.53
CA THR A 206 -32.23 -7.19 8.83
C THR A 206 -32.51 -6.55 7.49
N PRO A 207 -32.24 -7.22 6.35
CA PRO A 207 -32.62 -6.70 5.04
C PRO A 207 -34.14 -6.50 5.00
N THR A 208 -34.62 -5.25 4.88
CA THR A 208 -36.03 -5.08 4.54
C THR A 208 -36.21 -5.49 3.08
N ALA A 209 -37.16 -6.37 2.82
CA ALA A 209 -37.50 -6.71 1.44
C ALA A 209 -37.89 -5.40 0.72
N SER A 210 -37.18 -5.04 -0.35
CA SER A 210 -37.57 -4.09 -1.42
C SER A 210 -36.77 -2.79 -1.63
N LYS A 211 -35.45 -2.71 -1.40
CA LYS A 211 -34.60 -1.69 -2.08
C LYS A 211 -33.21 -2.24 -2.38
N SER A 212 -32.97 -2.67 -3.63
CA SER A 212 -31.60 -2.68 -4.17
C SER A 212 -31.41 -1.39 -4.95
N SER A 213 -30.31 -0.69 -4.70
CA SER A 213 -29.87 0.48 -5.46
C SER A 213 -29.78 0.06 -6.90
N SER A 214 -30.57 0.70 -7.74
CA SER A 214 -30.41 0.63 -9.19
C SER A 214 -29.22 1.46 -9.68
N ILE A 215 -28.51 2.14 -8.78
CA ILE A 215 -27.42 3.06 -9.11
C ILE A 215 -26.11 2.29 -9.23
N THR A 216 -25.51 2.42 -10.41
CA THR A 216 -24.26 1.76 -10.76
C THR A 216 -23.09 2.33 -9.94
N GLY A 217 -22.38 1.44 -9.24
CA GLY A 217 -21.11 1.75 -8.60
C GLY A 217 -20.05 2.12 -9.63
N ILE A 218 -19.09 2.95 -9.23
CA ILE A 218 -17.95 3.32 -10.08
C ILE A 218 -16.64 3.14 -9.32
N PRO A 219 -15.54 2.77 -10.01
CA PRO A 219 -14.30 2.39 -9.35
C PRO A 219 -13.75 3.43 -8.38
N GLU A 220 -13.96 4.72 -8.64
CA GLU A 220 -13.47 5.79 -7.79
C GLU A 220 -14.17 5.84 -6.42
N PHE A 221 -15.50 5.67 -6.38
CA PHE A 221 -16.24 5.58 -5.11
C PHE A 221 -15.97 4.25 -4.40
N ASP A 222 -15.80 3.16 -5.15
CA ASP A 222 -15.49 1.85 -4.59
C ASP A 222 -14.13 1.83 -3.87
N LYS A 223 -13.12 2.54 -4.39
CA LYS A 223 -11.81 2.68 -3.73
C LYS A 223 -11.90 3.45 -2.41
N ILE A 224 -12.65 4.56 -2.39
CA ILE A 224 -12.88 5.34 -1.16
C ILE A 224 -13.63 4.47 -0.13
N ALA A 225 -14.68 3.76 -0.58
CA ALA A 225 -15.43 2.82 0.25
C ALA A 225 -14.52 1.74 0.87
N GLN A 226 -13.65 1.13 0.06
CA GLN A 226 -12.69 0.12 0.55
C GLN A 226 -11.74 0.66 1.63
N GLY A 227 -11.35 1.93 1.54
CA GLY A 227 -10.43 2.56 2.49
C GLY A 227 -11.08 3.08 3.77
N MET A 228 -12.40 3.36 3.75
CA MET A 228 -13.10 3.97 4.89
C MET A 228 -13.91 2.99 5.73
N PHE A 229 -14.42 1.90 5.16
CA PHE A 229 -15.24 0.95 5.92
C PHE A 229 -14.39 0.00 6.75
N LEU A 230 -14.76 -0.19 8.01
CA LEU A 230 -14.17 -1.19 8.91
C LEU A 230 -14.33 -2.61 8.35
N ASN A 231 -15.49 -2.89 7.73
CA ASN A 231 -15.87 -4.19 7.12
C ASN A 231 -16.03 -4.05 5.59
N PRO A 232 -14.95 -3.82 4.82
CA PRO A 232 -15.06 -3.53 3.41
C PRO A 232 -15.72 -4.69 2.63
N LEU A 233 -16.42 -4.33 1.56
CA LEU A 233 -17.08 -5.29 0.66
C LEU A 233 -16.09 -6.34 0.14
N GLU A 234 -16.51 -7.61 0.04
CA GLU A 234 -15.77 -8.58 -0.77
C GLU A 234 -15.69 -8.04 -2.20
N LYS A 235 -14.50 -8.05 -2.81
CA LYS A 235 -14.25 -7.51 -4.16
C LYS A 235 -15.30 -8.06 -5.13
N SER A 236 -16.26 -7.21 -5.52
CA SER A 236 -17.10 -7.51 -6.67
C SER A 236 -16.18 -7.56 -7.89
N SER A 237 -16.13 -8.73 -8.54
CA SER A 237 -15.27 -9.02 -9.70
C SER A 237 -15.74 -8.34 -10.98
N THR A 238 -16.70 -7.40 -10.91
CA THR A 238 -17.28 -6.72 -12.06
C THR A 238 -17.22 -5.20 -11.88
N VAL A 239 -16.02 -4.63 -11.86
CA VAL A 239 -15.89 -3.23 -12.28
C VAL A 239 -15.75 -3.28 -13.80
N SER A 240 -16.79 -2.87 -14.53
CA SER A 240 -16.64 -2.68 -15.96
C SER A 240 -15.68 -1.53 -16.19
N ASP A 241 -14.75 -1.72 -17.13
CA ASP A 241 -13.81 -0.73 -17.63
C ASP A 241 -14.55 0.33 -18.49
N SER A 242 -15.67 0.83 -17.97
CA SER A 242 -16.57 1.72 -18.68
C SER A 242 -16.15 3.18 -18.47
N SER A 243 -16.14 3.93 -19.57
CA SER A 243 -15.93 5.37 -19.59
C SER A 243 -16.80 6.09 -18.55
N LEU A 244 -16.17 6.91 -17.71
CA LEU A 244 -16.87 7.68 -16.68
C LEU A 244 -17.65 8.83 -17.32
N ASN A 245 -18.89 9.05 -16.87
CA ASN A 245 -19.73 10.15 -17.34
C ASN A 245 -19.33 11.45 -16.62
N PHE A 246 -19.18 12.53 -17.40
CA PHE A 246 -18.79 13.85 -16.91
C PHE A 246 -19.78 14.90 -17.41
N LEU A 247 -20.52 15.52 -16.49
CA LEU A 247 -21.47 16.58 -16.80
C LEU A 247 -20.84 17.98 -16.63
N PHE A 248 -20.89 18.78 -17.68
CA PHE A 248 -20.53 20.19 -17.68
C PHE A 248 -21.80 21.02 -17.59
N VAL A 249 -21.94 21.81 -16.52
CA VAL A 249 -22.99 22.83 -16.41
C VAL A 249 -22.33 24.17 -16.68
N VAL A 250 -22.71 24.82 -17.78
CA VAL A 250 -21.99 25.96 -18.34
C VAL A 250 -22.87 27.20 -18.32
N GLY A 251 -22.36 28.29 -17.74
CA GLY A 251 -23.00 29.59 -17.84
C GLY A 251 -23.18 29.98 -19.30
N ASP A 252 -24.34 30.52 -19.67
CA ASP A 252 -24.74 30.71 -21.08
C ASP A 252 -23.71 31.50 -21.91
N ARG A 253 -23.00 32.44 -21.26
CA ARG A 253 -21.89 33.19 -21.85
C ARG A 253 -20.80 32.29 -22.45
N PHE A 254 -20.48 31.20 -21.78
CA PHE A 254 -19.28 30.40 -22.03
C PHE A 254 -19.52 29.17 -22.92
N VAL A 255 -20.77 28.84 -23.24
CA VAL A 255 -21.15 27.62 -23.97
C VAL A 255 -20.42 27.46 -25.30
N SER A 256 -20.17 28.57 -26.01
CA SER A 256 -19.48 28.59 -27.30
C SER A 256 -18.01 29.02 -27.20
N HIS A 257 -17.44 29.11 -25.98
CA HIS A 257 -16.08 29.56 -25.79
C HIS A 257 -15.08 28.57 -26.40
N PRO A 258 -14.17 28.99 -27.30
CA PRO A 258 -13.32 28.08 -28.06
C PRO A 258 -12.39 27.24 -27.17
N ASP A 259 -11.80 27.83 -26.13
CA ASP A 259 -10.97 27.06 -25.19
C ASP A 259 -11.79 26.03 -24.39
N LEU A 260 -13.07 26.30 -24.11
CA LEU A 260 -13.94 25.34 -23.42
C LEU A 260 -14.26 24.16 -24.33
N LEU A 261 -14.55 24.40 -25.60
CA LEU A 261 -14.73 23.34 -26.60
C LEU A 261 -13.47 22.49 -26.74
N ARG A 262 -12.27 23.12 -26.75
CA ARG A 262 -10.98 22.42 -26.74
C ARG A 262 -10.80 21.56 -25.48
N TYR A 263 -11.21 22.07 -24.32
CA TYR A 263 -11.13 21.33 -23.06
C TYR A 263 -12.10 20.14 -23.01
N ILE A 264 -13.33 20.31 -23.49
CA ILE A 264 -14.32 19.24 -23.64
C ILE A 264 -13.79 18.15 -24.57
N ALA A 265 -13.20 18.53 -25.71
CA ALA A 265 -12.58 17.59 -26.63
C ALA A 265 -11.45 16.80 -25.96
N TRP A 266 -10.61 17.47 -25.18
CA TRP A 266 -9.56 16.82 -24.38
C TRP A 266 -10.13 15.82 -23.36
N LYS A 267 -11.22 16.15 -22.64
CA LYS A 267 -11.85 15.20 -21.72
C LYS A 267 -12.44 13.97 -22.44
N LYS A 268 -13.05 14.15 -23.61
CA LYS A 268 -13.49 13.03 -24.45
C LYS A 268 -12.30 12.17 -24.90
N GLN A 269 -11.20 12.79 -25.28
CA GLN A 269 -9.95 12.12 -25.67
C GLN A 269 -9.32 11.32 -24.51
N LYS A 270 -9.50 11.76 -23.25
CA LYS A 270 -9.17 11.01 -22.03
C LYS A 270 -10.18 9.91 -21.66
N GLY A 271 -11.10 9.56 -22.55
CA GLY A 271 -12.06 8.48 -22.35
C GLY A 271 -13.29 8.84 -21.51
N PHE A 272 -13.53 10.13 -21.18
CA PHE A 272 -14.76 10.55 -20.50
C PHE A 272 -15.95 10.65 -21.46
N CYS A 273 -17.11 10.19 -21.01
CA CYS A 273 -18.40 10.44 -21.65
C CYS A 273 -18.92 11.82 -21.24
N VAL A 274 -18.65 12.85 -22.04
CA VAL A 274 -18.96 14.25 -21.69
C VAL A 274 -20.37 14.66 -22.14
N THR A 275 -21.18 15.14 -21.20
CA THR A 275 -22.45 15.84 -21.45
C THR A 275 -22.31 17.32 -21.12
N VAL A 276 -22.83 18.20 -21.97
CA VAL A 276 -22.78 19.66 -21.76
C VAL A 276 -24.19 20.21 -21.70
N LYS A 277 -24.47 21.03 -20.68
CA LYS A 277 -25.75 21.71 -20.49
C LYS A 277 -25.54 23.17 -20.15
N SER A 278 -26.29 24.05 -20.80
CA SER A 278 -26.30 25.48 -20.48
C SER A 278 -27.22 25.77 -19.30
N VAL A 279 -26.94 26.82 -18.53
CA VAL A 279 -27.80 27.23 -17.40
C VAL A 279 -29.22 27.55 -17.85
N THR A 280 -29.40 28.22 -18.99
CA THR A 280 -30.74 28.50 -19.54
C THR A 280 -31.47 27.22 -19.93
N GLU A 281 -30.78 26.23 -20.52
CA GLU A 281 -31.38 24.92 -20.84
C GLU A 281 -31.88 24.18 -19.60
N LEU A 282 -31.18 24.34 -18.47
CA LEU A 282 -31.56 23.75 -17.18
C LEU A 282 -32.57 24.58 -16.40
N GLY A 283 -33.12 25.66 -16.96
CA GLY A 283 -34.14 26.50 -16.31
C GLY A 283 -33.63 27.64 -15.44
N GLY A 284 -32.31 27.88 -15.39
CA GLY A 284 -31.72 29.12 -14.87
C GLY A 284 -31.66 29.29 -13.35
N THR A 285 -32.11 28.32 -12.56
CA THR A 285 -32.12 28.43 -11.08
C THR A 285 -31.30 27.33 -10.43
N ALA A 286 -30.81 27.54 -9.21
CA ALA A 286 -30.09 26.52 -8.46
C ALA A 286 -30.91 25.22 -8.31
N VAL A 287 -32.20 25.36 -7.98
CA VAL A 287 -33.16 24.25 -7.87
C VAL A 287 -33.30 23.49 -9.19
N SER A 288 -33.46 24.17 -10.31
CA SER A 288 -33.70 23.53 -11.61
C SER A 288 -32.46 22.79 -12.13
N ILE A 289 -31.27 23.34 -11.89
CA ILE A 289 -29.99 22.68 -12.17
C ILE A 289 -29.84 21.42 -11.31
N ARG A 290 -30.08 21.50 -9.99
CA ARG A 290 -30.02 20.34 -9.08
C ARG A 290 -30.99 19.24 -9.52
N ASN A 291 -32.23 19.59 -9.86
CA ASN A 291 -33.23 18.63 -10.32
C ASN A 291 -32.79 17.89 -11.60
N TYR A 292 -32.09 18.58 -12.50
CA TYR A 292 -31.50 17.94 -13.67
C TYR A 292 -30.39 16.96 -13.28
N ILE A 293 -29.47 17.37 -12.41
CA ILE A 293 -28.37 16.50 -11.95
C ILE A 293 -28.93 15.26 -11.24
N LEU A 294 -29.94 15.41 -10.39
CA LEU A 294 -30.65 14.30 -9.75
C LEU A 294 -31.29 13.35 -10.78
N SER A 295 -31.93 13.90 -11.81
CA SER A 295 -32.51 13.09 -12.89
C SER A 295 -31.43 12.35 -13.68
N ALA A 296 -30.27 12.97 -13.92
CA ALA A 296 -29.14 12.35 -14.59
C ALA A 296 -28.50 11.24 -13.72
N TYR A 297 -28.40 11.47 -12.41
CA TYR A 297 -27.91 10.50 -11.43
C TYR A 297 -28.81 9.26 -11.31
N GLN A 298 -30.13 9.42 -11.47
CA GLN A 298 -31.09 8.32 -11.47
C GLN A 298 -31.21 7.59 -12.83
N SER A 299 -30.44 8.02 -13.84
CA SER A 299 -30.44 7.39 -15.17
C SER A 299 -29.55 6.14 -15.22
N GLN A 300 -29.53 5.44 -16.36
CA GLN A 300 -28.63 4.29 -16.58
C GLN A 300 -27.16 4.68 -16.67
N THR A 301 -26.85 5.96 -16.87
CA THR A 301 -25.49 6.49 -17.06
C THR A 301 -25.25 7.66 -16.11
N PRO A 302 -25.22 7.40 -14.79
CA PRO A 302 -25.04 8.46 -13.80
C PRO A 302 -23.69 9.17 -13.96
N PRO A 303 -23.62 10.50 -13.80
CA PRO A 303 -22.35 11.23 -13.78
C PRO A 303 -21.48 10.75 -12.60
N ALA A 304 -20.17 10.63 -12.87
CA ALA A 304 -19.12 10.52 -11.85
C ALA A 304 -18.66 11.92 -11.41
N TYR A 305 -18.65 12.86 -12.36
CA TYR A 305 -18.15 14.22 -12.18
C TYR A 305 -19.16 15.27 -12.67
N VAL A 306 -19.21 16.40 -11.97
CA VAL A 306 -19.85 17.65 -12.41
C VAL A 306 -18.83 18.78 -12.35
N LEU A 307 -18.73 19.54 -13.45
CA LEU A 307 -17.93 20.76 -13.52
C LEU A 307 -18.84 21.94 -13.84
N LEU A 308 -18.90 22.90 -12.91
CA LEU A 308 -19.60 24.16 -13.08
C LEU A 308 -18.66 25.16 -13.77
N VAL A 309 -19.05 25.68 -14.93
CA VAL A 309 -18.23 26.62 -15.72
C VAL A 309 -18.85 28.01 -15.69
N GLY A 310 -18.41 28.81 -14.73
CA GLY A 310 -18.90 30.17 -14.46
C GLY A 310 -18.88 30.48 -12.96
N ASP A 311 -18.76 31.77 -12.64
CA ASP A 311 -18.94 32.30 -11.28
C ASP A 311 -20.43 32.38 -10.90
N VAL A 312 -20.77 32.80 -9.66
CA VAL A 312 -22.12 32.85 -9.09
C VAL A 312 -23.12 33.70 -9.88
N GLU A 313 -22.63 34.67 -10.65
CA GLU A 313 -23.44 35.49 -11.55
C GLU A 313 -23.90 34.73 -12.81
N HIS A 314 -23.16 33.69 -13.21
CA HIS A 314 -23.44 32.87 -14.39
C HIS A 314 -24.09 31.53 -14.04
N ILE A 315 -23.72 30.95 -12.89
CA ILE A 315 -24.28 29.72 -12.35
C ILE A 315 -24.59 29.98 -10.87
N PRO A 316 -25.87 29.99 -10.46
CA PRO A 316 -26.26 30.16 -9.06
C PRO A 316 -25.53 29.20 -8.09
N THR A 317 -25.56 29.53 -6.81
CA THR A 317 -25.00 28.71 -5.73
C THR A 317 -26.05 28.58 -4.61
N TRP A 318 -25.77 27.74 -3.62
CA TRP A 318 -26.64 27.52 -2.46
C TRP A 318 -26.10 28.22 -1.23
N THR A 319 -26.91 28.24 -0.18
CA THR A 319 -26.46 28.60 1.18
C THR A 319 -26.53 27.32 2.00
N GLY A 320 -25.38 26.85 2.48
CA GLY A 320 -25.27 25.59 3.21
C GLY A 320 -26.10 25.60 4.48
N GLY A 321 -26.72 24.46 4.77
CA GLY A 321 -27.70 24.32 5.86
C GLY A 321 -27.10 24.59 7.23
N GLU A 322 -25.92 24.02 7.49
CA GLU A 322 -25.22 24.17 8.76
C GLU A 322 -24.25 25.37 8.73
N SER A 323 -23.57 25.56 7.61
CA SER A 323 -22.55 26.61 7.48
C SER A 323 -23.11 28.02 7.35
N ASN A 324 -24.34 28.17 6.85
CA ASN A 324 -24.94 29.44 6.45
C ASN A 324 -24.02 30.29 5.51
N SER A 325 -23.19 29.61 4.70
CA SER A 325 -22.30 30.21 3.71
C SER A 325 -22.53 29.63 2.32
N GLU A 326 -21.96 30.23 1.28
CA GLU A 326 -22.07 29.69 -0.08
C GLU A 326 -21.52 28.26 -0.19
N THR A 327 -22.26 27.43 -0.93
CA THR A 327 -21.87 26.07 -1.24
C THR A 327 -22.45 25.60 -2.56
N ASP A 328 -21.73 24.74 -3.25
CA ASP A 328 -22.24 24.03 -4.42
C ASP A 328 -22.59 22.56 -4.11
N VAL A 329 -22.34 22.07 -2.90
CA VAL A 329 -22.45 20.64 -2.55
C VAL A 329 -23.86 20.07 -2.75
N ASP A 330 -24.90 20.90 -2.58
CA ASP A 330 -26.31 20.55 -2.85
C ASP A 330 -26.55 20.05 -4.28
N TYR A 331 -25.72 20.47 -5.24
CA TYR A 331 -25.77 19.95 -6.61
C TYR A 331 -25.39 18.48 -6.72
N THR A 332 -24.81 17.88 -5.67
CA THR A 332 -24.24 16.53 -5.66
C THR A 332 -24.70 15.64 -4.52
N GLN A 333 -25.49 16.15 -3.56
CA GLN A 333 -26.20 15.35 -2.56
C GLN A 333 -27.49 14.79 -3.18
N MET A 334 -27.48 13.52 -3.57
CA MET A 334 -28.56 12.90 -4.35
C MET A 334 -29.50 12.04 -3.50
N THR A 335 -29.09 11.71 -2.28
CA THR A 335 -29.94 11.03 -1.29
C THR A 335 -30.67 12.04 -0.42
N GLU A 336 -32.00 11.88 -0.28
CA GLU A 336 -32.82 12.80 0.51
C GLU A 336 -32.45 12.73 2.01
N GLY A 337 -32.17 13.89 2.61
CA GLY A 337 -31.79 14.00 4.03
C GLY A 337 -30.34 13.62 4.33
N ASP A 338 -29.52 13.36 3.31
CA ASP A 338 -28.09 13.08 3.43
C ASP A 338 -27.26 14.28 3.00
N TYR A 339 -26.10 14.46 3.64
CA TYR A 339 -25.15 15.53 3.36
C TYR A 339 -23.91 15.06 2.59
N VAL A 340 -23.70 13.75 2.43
CA VAL A 340 -22.56 13.20 1.67
C VAL A 340 -22.80 13.32 0.17
N SER A 341 -21.75 13.65 -0.59
CA SER A 341 -21.84 13.81 -2.05
C SER A 341 -21.77 12.47 -2.80
N ASP A 342 -22.66 12.27 -3.76
CA ASP A 342 -22.74 11.08 -4.64
C ASP A 342 -21.98 11.25 -5.97
N ILE A 343 -21.49 12.47 -6.22
CA ILE A 343 -20.85 12.91 -7.47
C ILE A 343 -19.71 13.87 -7.11
N PHE A 344 -18.55 13.76 -7.78
CA PHE A 344 -17.44 14.69 -7.56
C PHE A 344 -17.69 16.04 -8.23
N LEU A 345 -17.47 17.13 -7.49
CA LEU A 345 -17.85 18.48 -7.91
C LEU A 345 -16.66 19.45 -7.91
N GLY A 346 -16.58 20.29 -8.93
CA GLY A 346 -15.73 21.49 -8.91
C GLY A 346 -16.28 22.60 -9.79
N ARG A 347 -15.65 23.78 -9.70
CA ARG A 347 -16.08 25.00 -10.39
C ARG A 347 -14.90 25.70 -11.07
N PHE A 348 -14.98 25.90 -12.39
CA PHE A 348 -14.22 26.92 -13.10
C PHE A 348 -14.86 28.29 -12.88
N SER A 349 -14.58 28.91 -11.73
CA SER A 349 -15.17 30.19 -11.37
C SER A 349 -14.54 31.31 -12.20
N ALA A 350 -15.29 31.80 -13.20
CA ALA A 350 -14.90 32.89 -14.10
C ALA A 350 -16.09 33.83 -14.34
N GLN A 351 -15.81 35.14 -14.36
CA GLN A 351 -16.77 36.19 -14.71
C GLN A 351 -16.63 36.60 -16.18
N THR A 352 -15.44 36.42 -16.75
CA THR A 352 -15.10 36.85 -18.11
C THR A 352 -14.47 35.74 -18.95
N ASP A 353 -14.49 35.90 -20.28
CA ASP A 353 -13.91 34.94 -21.23
C ASP A 353 -12.38 34.81 -21.03
N SER A 354 -11.71 35.91 -20.66
CA SER A 354 -10.26 35.91 -20.40
C SER A 354 -9.90 35.12 -19.14
N GLU A 355 -10.72 35.20 -18.09
CA GLU A 355 -10.52 34.40 -16.88
C GLU A 355 -10.76 32.92 -17.16
N LEU A 356 -11.83 32.60 -17.89
CA LEU A 356 -12.11 31.21 -18.28
C LEU A 356 -10.99 30.62 -19.14
N SER A 357 -10.52 31.38 -20.14
CA SER A 357 -9.35 31.00 -20.96
C SER A 357 -8.13 30.73 -20.09
N THR A 358 -7.90 31.56 -19.06
CA THR A 358 -6.77 31.39 -18.14
C THR A 358 -6.86 30.10 -17.33
N ILE A 359 -8.03 29.80 -16.77
CA ILE A 359 -8.27 28.59 -15.98
C ILE A 359 -8.06 27.36 -16.86
N ILE A 360 -8.72 27.32 -18.02
CA ILE A 360 -8.64 26.20 -18.96
C ILE A 360 -7.22 25.99 -19.47
N ASN A 361 -6.50 27.06 -19.83
CA ASN A 361 -5.14 26.94 -20.33
C ASN A 361 -4.21 26.33 -19.28
N LYS A 362 -4.38 26.65 -17.99
CA LYS A 362 -3.60 26.00 -16.91
C LYS A 362 -3.96 24.53 -16.75
N SER A 363 -5.25 24.19 -16.74
CA SER A 363 -5.71 22.80 -16.67
C SER A 363 -5.19 21.96 -17.84
N LEU A 364 -5.24 22.49 -19.07
CA LEU A 364 -4.69 21.83 -20.26
C LEU A 364 -3.17 21.72 -20.23
N THR A 365 -2.48 22.80 -19.84
CA THR A 365 -1.01 22.78 -19.71
C THR A 365 -0.58 21.66 -18.76
N TYR A 366 -1.31 21.52 -17.65
CA TYR A 366 -1.11 20.46 -16.68
C TYR A 366 -1.40 19.08 -17.27
N GLU A 367 -2.62 18.82 -17.71
CA GLU A 367 -3.01 17.47 -18.15
C GLU A 367 -2.30 17.01 -19.44
N LEU A 368 -1.87 17.92 -20.32
CA LEU A 368 -1.09 17.59 -21.52
C LEU A 368 0.42 17.51 -21.24
N ALA A 369 0.86 17.73 -20.00
CA ALA A 369 2.28 17.80 -19.61
C ALA A 369 3.10 18.81 -20.44
N GLN A 370 2.51 19.97 -20.79
CA GLN A 370 3.13 21.01 -21.63
C GLN A 370 3.93 22.03 -20.79
N PHE A 371 4.88 21.53 -20.02
CA PHE A 371 5.66 22.35 -19.10
C PHE A 371 6.98 22.85 -19.69
N PRO A 372 7.54 23.94 -19.14
CA PRO A 372 8.90 24.36 -19.45
C PRO A 372 9.95 23.30 -19.06
N THR A 373 9.76 22.64 -17.91
CA THR A 373 10.63 21.58 -17.37
C THR A 373 9.79 20.52 -16.63
N MET A 374 10.36 19.33 -16.40
CA MET A 374 9.67 18.15 -15.81
C MET A 374 10.08 17.84 -14.36
N ASN A 375 10.76 18.77 -13.67
CA ASN A 375 11.35 18.52 -12.35
C ASN A 375 10.59 19.16 -11.17
N TRP A 376 9.71 20.11 -11.44
CA TRP A 376 9.00 20.82 -10.38
C TRP A 376 7.91 19.96 -9.72
N GLN A 377 7.54 18.84 -10.34
CA GLN A 377 6.61 17.87 -9.78
C GLN A 377 7.19 17.09 -8.59
N ASP A 378 8.53 17.01 -8.49
CA ASP A 378 9.25 16.39 -7.37
C ASP A 378 9.34 17.29 -6.14
N GLN A 379 8.71 18.47 -6.15
CA GLN A 379 8.78 19.45 -5.08
C GLN A 379 7.39 19.72 -4.52
N ALA A 380 7.17 19.50 -3.23
CA ALA A 380 5.96 19.88 -2.51
C ALA A 380 6.25 21.02 -1.52
N THR A 381 5.30 21.94 -1.35
CA THR A 381 5.41 23.05 -0.39
C THR A 381 4.31 22.96 0.65
N PHE A 382 4.70 22.90 1.92
CA PHE A 382 3.80 22.91 3.08
C PHE A 382 4.03 24.18 3.89
N ILE A 383 2.96 24.84 4.31
CA ILE A 383 3.01 26.15 4.97
C ILE A 383 2.11 26.15 6.20
N SER A 384 2.72 26.19 7.38
CA SER A 384 2.00 26.23 8.66
C SER A 384 1.90 27.64 9.22
N SER A 385 0.80 27.88 9.92
CA SER A 385 0.44 29.16 10.56
C SER A 385 1.55 29.74 11.46
N ASP A 386 1.53 31.06 11.66
CA ASP A 386 2.28 31.75 12.72
C ASP A 386 1.50 31.91 14.04
N ASP A 387 0.36 31.22 14.17
CA ASP A 387 -0.48 31.22 15.38
C ASP A 387 0.35 30.83 16.63
N SER A 388 0.28 31.60 17.71
CA SER A 388 1.09 31.35 18.90
C SER A 388 0.66 30.15 19.73
N THR A 389 -0.58 29.70 19.56
CA THR A 389 -1.27 28.71 20.41
C THR A 389 -1.46 27.39 19.69
N TYR A 390 -1.84 27.41 18.42
CA TYR A 390 -2.30 26.24 17.67
C TYR A 390 -1.39 25.82 16.51
N TYR A 391 -0.24 26.49 16.28
CA TYR A 391 0.70 26.16 15.19
C TYR A 391 1.16 24.69 15.17
N TYR A 392 1.20 24.02 16.33
CA TYR A 392 1.64 22.63 16.41
C TYR A 392 0.71 21.66 15.67
N ILE A 393 -0.57 22.01 15.48
CA ILE A 393 -1.54 21.19 14.75
C ILE A 393 -1.17 21.13 13.26
N PRO A 394 -1.16 22.24 12.49
CA PRO A 394 -0.78 22.22 11.08
C PRO A 394 0.66 21.74 10.86
N GLU A 395 1.60 22.03 11.78
CA GLU A 395 2.95 21.49 11.67
C GLU A 395 2.96 19.96 11.78
N SER A 396 2.16 19.39 12.69
CA SER A 396 2.00 17.93 12.83
C SER A 396 1.29 17.31 11.62
N SER A 397 0.26 17.97 11.07
CA SER A 397 -0.44 17.52 9.85
C SER A 397 0.54 17.43 8.68
N HIS A 398 1.26 18.52 8.41
CA HIS A 398 2.21 18.62 7.31
C HIS A 398 3.36 17.64 7.48
N ASN A 399 3.97 17.55 8.66
CA ASN A 399 5.05 16.58 8.92
C ASN A 399 4.54 15.15 8.70
N PHE A 400 3.33 14.81 9.12
CA PHE A 400 2.78 13.47 8.86
C PHE A 400 2.66 13.18 7.36
N VAL A 401 2.14 14.12 6.57
CA VAL A 401 2.03 13.93 5.11
C VAL A 401 3.42 13.80 4.49
N ILE A 402 4.36 14.65 4.89
CA ILE A 402 5.74 14.61 4.40
C ILE A 402 6.38 13.25 4.73
N ASP A 403 6.33 12.84 5.99
CA ASP A 403 7.03 11.65 6.48
C ASP A 403 6.43 10.34 5.97
N ASN A 404 5.10 10.27 5.82
CA ASN A 404 4.41 9.03 5.42
C ASN A 404 4.21 8.92 3.91
N TYR A 405 4.23 10.03 3.18
CA TYR A 405 3.86 10.03 1.76
C TYR A 405 4.86 10.74 0.86
N MET A 406 5.33 11.95 1.19
CA MET A 406 6.24 12.67 0.27
C MET A 406 7.63 12.05 0.26
N THR A 407 8.27 11.93 1.43
CA THR A 407 9.63 11.40 1.57
C THR A 407 9.77 9.96 1.06
N PRO A 408 8.87 9.00 1.40
CA PRO A 408 8.97 7.63 0.88
C PRO A 408 8.80 7.51 -0.64
N ASN A 409 8.18 8.51 -1.28
CA ASN A 409 7.99 8.56 -2.73
C ASN A 409 8.99 9.50 -3.43
N ALA A 410 10.09 9.88 -2.75
CA ALA A 410 11.14 10.76 -3.29
C ALA A 410 10.62 12.13 -3.79
N ILE A 411 9.60 12.67 -3.13
CA ILE A 411 9.08 14.02 -3.37
C ILE A 411 9.69 14.93 -2.31
N ALA A 412 10.66 15.74 -2.72
CA ALA A 412 11.28 16.72 -1.84
C ALA A 412 10.21 17.72 -1.36
N SER A 413 10.29 18.08 -0.09
CA SER A 413 9.26 18.90 0.56
C SER A 413 9.88 20.07 1.32
N THR A 414 9.41 21.29 1.03
CA THR A 414 9.72 22.47 1.82
C THR A 414 8.60 22.71 2.83
N HIS A 415 8.91 22.71 4.13
CA HIS A 415 7.96 23.07 5.19
C HIS A 415 8.29 24.49 5.72
N ILE A 416 7.53 25.49 5.26
CA ILE A 416 7.61 26.88 5.71
C ILE A 416 6.79 27.02 7.00
N ARG A 417 7.48 27.13 8.13
CA ARG A 417 6.86 27.26 9.46
C ARG A 417 6.71 28.72 9.85
N GLY A 418 5.49 29.26 9.78
CA GLY A 418 5.21 30.65 10.15
C GLY A 418 5.62 30.96 11.58
N HIS A 419 5.30 30.07 12.53
CA HIS A 419 5.65 30.22 13.94
C HIS A 419 7.17 30.28 14.17
N SER A 420 7.95 29.65 13.30
CA SER A 420 9.43 29.62 13.35
C SER A 420 10.08 30.65 12.41
N GLY A 421 9.37 31.71 12.03
CA GLY A 421 9.92 32.83 11.25
C GLY A 421 9.84 32.67 9.73
N GLY A 422 9.06 31.72 9.21
CA GLY A 422 8.72 31.63 7.78
C GLY A 422 8.09 32.93 7.29
N THR A 423 8.41 33.34 6.06
CA THR A 423 7.99 34.64 5.51
C THR A 423 7.28 34.52 4.16
N THR A 424 6.57 35.58 3.77
CA THR A 424 6.03 35.75 2.40
C THR A 424 7.09 35.55 1.32
N ALA A 425 8.34 35.94 1.58
CA ALA A 425 9.44 35.79 0.63
C ALA A 425 9.83 34.31 0.43
N ASN A 426 9.76 33.49 1.47
CA ASN A 426 9.94 32.04 1.35
C ASN A 426 8.83 31.45 0.47
N ILE A 427 7.57 31.81 0.74
CA ILE A 427 6.42 31.33 -0.05
C ILE A 427 6.57 31.69 -1.53
N LEU A 428 6.91 32.96 -1.84
CA LEU A 428 7.18 33.40 -3.21
C LEU A 428 8.33 32.61 -3.86
N THR A 429 9.39 32.33 -3.11
CA THR A 429 10.57 31.61 -3.62
C THR A 429 10.22 30.18 -4.01
N GLU A 430 9.54 29.44 -3.15
CA GLU A 430 9.17 28.04 -3.41
C GLU A 430 8.21 27.92 -4.59
N ILE A 431 7.12 28.72 -4.60
CA ILE A 431 6.13 28.64 -5.69
C ILE A 431 6.76 29.06 -7.03
N ASN A 432 7.58 30.12 -7.05
CA ASN A 432 8.21 30.59 -8.28
C ASN A 432 9.28 29.63 -8.82
N SER A 433 9.91 28.84 -7.94
CA SER A 433 10.87 27.79 -8.31
C SER A 433 10.16 26.53 -8.85
N GLY A 434 8.87 26.38 -8.55
CA GLY A 434 8.00 25.31 -9.02
C GLY A 434 7.74 24.26 -7.94
N THR A 435 6.46 23.92 -7.75
CA THR A 435 6.02 22.90 -6.78
C THR A 435 4.75 22.22 -7.30
N SER A 436 4.59 20.90 -7.11
CA SER A 436 3.42 20.12 -7.49
C SER A 436 2.19 20.48 -6.66
N VAL A 437 2.39 20.64 -5.34
CA VAL A 437 1.35 21.01 -4.39
C VAL A 437 1.84 22.09 -3.44
N CYS A 438 0.98 23.07 -3.18
CA CYS A 438 1.18 24.05 -2.12
C CYS A 438 0.03 23.89 -1.11
N ASN A 439 0.34 23.31 0.06
CA ASN A 439 -0.62 23.11 1.13
C ASN A 439 -0.38 24.09 2.27
N TYR A 440 -1.35 24.96 2.55
CA TYR A 440 -1.33 25.88 3.67
C TYR A 440 -2.36 25.47 4.73
N SER A 441 -1.98 25.46 6.00
CA SER A 441 -2.90 25.28 7.12
C SER A 441 -2.68 26.34 8.21
N GLY A 442 -3.70 27.17 8.40
CA GLY A 442 -3.63 28.30 9.32
C GLY A 442 -4.76 29.32 9.17
N HIS A 443 -4.54 30.53 9.66
CA HIS A 443 -5.52 31.61 9.55
C HIS A 443 -5.77 32.00 8.08
N GLY A 444 -7.01 32.34 7.75
CA GLY A 444 -7.39 32.76 6.40
C GLY A 444 -8.36 33.92 6.42
N SER A 445 -8.39 34.64 5.31
CA SER A 445 -9.41 35.62 5.00
C SER A 445 -9.86 35.43 3.55
N LYS A 446 -10.89 36.17 3.15
CA LYS A 446 -11.37 36.19 1.76
C LYS A 446 -10.29 36.55 0.74
N THR A 447 -9.16 37.13 1.13
CA THR A 447 -8.13 37.63 0.20
C THR A 447 -6.68 37.30 0.58
N ALA A 448 -6.47 36.47 1.61
CA ALA A 448 -5.12 36.16 2.07
C ALA A 448 -5.06 34.95 3.00
N TRP A 449 -3.89 34.30 3.02
CA TRP A 449 -3.39 33.57 4.18
C TRP A 449 -2.87 34.54 5.24
N GLY A 450 -3.15 34.24 6.51
CA GLY A 450 -2.96 35.15 7.64
C GLY A 450 -1.52 35.23 8.16
N GLY A 451 -0.72 34.17 8.03
CA GLY A 451 0.61 34.12 8.64
C GLY A 451 1.38 32.82 8.30
N PRO A 452 2.46 32.84 7.51
CA PRO A 452 3.04 34.03 6.89
C PRO A 452 2.05 34.68 5.92
N VAL A 453 1.90 36.02 6.01
CA VAL A 453 0.92 36.75 5.22
C VAL A 453 1.18 36.53 3.72
N PHE A 454 0.18 36.01 3.00
CA PHE A 454 0.26 35.85 1.55
C PHE A 454 -1.08 36.24 0.93
N THR A 455 -1.08 37.30 0.14
CA THR A 455 -2.30 37.99 -0.32
C THR A 455 -2.59 37.72 -1.79
N VAL A 456 -3.79 38.06 -2.27
CA VAL A 456 -4.12 38.15 -3.71
C VAL A 456 -3.06 38.95 -4.50
N SER A 457 -2.50 40.01 -3.92
CA SER A 457 -1.43 40.77 -4.59
C SER A 457 -0.16 39.95 -4.78
N ASN A 458 0.16 39.06 -3.82
CA ASN A 458 1.29 38.14 -3.96
C ASN A 458 1.03 37.08 -5.02
N VAL A 459 -0.18 36.49 -5.06
CA VAL A 459 -0.62 35.58 -6.13
C VAL A 459 -0.42 36.22 -7.51
N ASN A 460 -0.89 37.45 -7.67
CA ASN A 460 -0.74 38.20 -8.93
C ASN A 460 0.72 38.53 -9.27
N SER A 461 1.63 38.54 -8.30
CA SER A 461 3.06 38.78 -8.50
C SER A 461 3.88 37.52 -8.83
N LEU A 462 3.29 36.32 -8.73
CA LEU A 462 3.98 35.06 -9.00
C LEU A 462 4.55 34.99 -10.42
N THR A 463 5.66 34.27 -10.58
CA THR A 463 6.39 34.05 -11.84
C THR A 463 6.50 32.58 -12.22
N ASN A 464 5.68 31.71 -11.61
CA ASN A 464 5.64 30.26 -11.81
C ASN A 464 4.97 29.82 -13.12
N SER A 465 5.32 30.47 -14.23
CA SER A 465 4.67 30.23 -15.52
C SER A 465 4.93 28.82 -16.03
N GLY A 466 3.85 28.09 -16.37
CA GLY A 466 3.92 26.69 -16.77
C GLY A 466 4.27 25.71 -15.64
N MET A 467 4.33 26.18 -14.39
CA MET A 467 4.63 25.37 -13.18
C MET A 467 3.56 25.65 -12.10
N THR A 468 2.30 25.54 -12.49
CA THR A 468 1.17 25.89 -11.62
C THR A 468 0.83 24.70 -10.71
N PRO A 469 0.83 24.84 -9.37
CA PRO A 469 0.55 23.73 -8.45
C PRO A 469 -0.95 23.46 -8.29
N PHE A 470 -1.26 22.34 -7.63
CA PHE A 470 -2.50 22.19 -6.88
C PHE A 470 -2.39 22.95 -5.55
N ILE A 471 -3.36 23.80 -5.23
CA ILE A 471 -3.35 24.57 -3.97
C ILE A 471 -4.36 23.96 -2.99
N VAL A 472 -3.88 23.62 -1.79
CA VAL A 472 -4.72 23.21 -0.67
C VAL A 472 -4.65 24.30 0.38
N SER A 473 -5.80 24.80 0.81
CA SER A 473 -5.90 25.92 1.74
C SER A 473 -6.84 25.55 2.89
N ASN A 474 -6.25 24.93 3.91
CA ASN A 474 -6.87 24.57 5.18
C ASN A 474 -6.99 25.82 6.07
N ALA A 475 -7.83 26.76 5.62
CA ALA A 475 -7.92 28.12 6.17
C ALA A 475 -9.27 28.79 5.90
N CYS A 476 -9.73 29.59 6.85
CA CYS A 476 -11.02 30.26 6.80
C CYS A 476 -11.22 31.13 5.56
N LEU A 477 -12.42 31.06 4.97
CA LEU A 477 -12.94 32.02 3.98
C LEU A 477 -12.14 32.10 2.66
N THR A 478 -11.08 31.32 2.50
CA THR A 478 -10.19 31.40 1.35
C THR A 478 -10.85 30.92 0.05
N GLY A 479 -11.90 30.11 0.16
CA GLY A 479 -12.80 29.69 -0.92
C GLY A 479 -14.15 30.42 -0.92
N SER A 480 -14.27 31.61 -0.34
CA SER A 480 -15.55 32.34 -0.25
C SER A 480 -15.93 33.04 -1.58
N PHE A 481 -16.31 32.26 -2.59
CA PHE A 481 -16.49 32.70 -3.99
C PHE A 481 -17.76 33.53 -4.26
N SER A 482 -18.62 33.81 -3.28
CA SER A 482 -19.91 34.49 -3.52
C SER A 482 -19.91 36.03 -3.37
N THR A 483 -18.80 36.63 -2.88
CA THR A 483 -18.85 38.03 -2.37
C THR A 483 -17.94 39.02 -3.08
N ILE A 484 -16.69 38.63 -3.35
CA ILE A 484 -15.65 39.35 -4.12
C ILE A 484 -14.80 38.29 -4.81
N THR A 485 -13.90 38.67 -5.72
CA THR A 485 -12.85 37.74 -6.15
C THR A 485 -12.09 37.26 -4.92
N CYS A 486 -12.35 36.01 -4.52
CA CYS A 486 -11.80 35.47 -3.30
C CYS A 486 -10.35 35.02 -3.53
N PHE A 487 -9.68 34.63 -2.45
CA PHE A 487 -8.29 34.21 -2.50
C PHE A 487 -8.11 33.03 -3.46
N GLY A 488 -8.95 31.99 -3.36
CA GLY A 488 -8.92 30.83 -4.23
C GLY A 488 -9.20 31.16 -5.71
N GLU A 489 -10.16 32.06 -5.98
CA GLU A 489 -10.42 32.52 -7.34
C GLU A 489 -9.22 33.26 -7.94
N SER A 490 -8.51 34.06 -7.15
CA SER A 490 -7.31 34.73 -7.63
C SER A 490 -6.23 33.75 -8.10
N TRP A 491 -6.07 32.60 -7.44
CA TRP A 491 -5.11 31.57 -7.82
C TRP A 491 -5.41 30.96 -9.18
N ILE A 492 -6.68 30.65 -9.45
CA ILE A 492 -7.08 30.03 -10.71
C ILE A 492 -7.25 31.06 -11.84
N ARG A 493 -7.59 32.32 -11.52
CA ARG A 493 -7.77 33.40 -12.51
C ARG A 493 -6.49 34.15 -12.88
N ALA A 494 -5.38 33.99 -12.14
CA ALA A 494 -4.13 34.67 -12.46
C ALA A 494 -3.51 34.15 -13.78
N ALA A 495 -3.34 35.06 -14.75
CA ALA A 495 -2.86 34.72 -16.09
C ALA A 495 -1.39 34.25 -16.08
N GLY A 496 -1.17 33.03 -16.58
CA GLY A 496 0.15 32.43 -16.74
C GLY A 496 0.91 32.18 -15.43
N ARG A 497 0.22 32.17 -14.28
CA ARG A 497 0.78 31.99 -12.93
C ARG A 497 -0.28 31.44 -11.97
N GLY A 498 0.07 31.26 -10.70
CA GLY A 498 -0.86 30.77 -9.67
C GLY A 498 -1.01 29.24 -9.71
N GLY A 499 -2.23 28.73 -9.52
CA GLY A 499 -2.52 27.30 -9.45
C GLY A 499 -3.51 26.86 -10.53
N PHE A 500 -3.50 25.57 -10.88
CA PHE A 500 -4.49 25.00 -11.83
C PHE A 500 -5.79 24.59 -11.13
N ALA A 501 -5.74 24.37 -9.82
CA ALA A 501 -6.89 24.09 -8.96
C ALA A 501 -6.60 24.61 -7.54
N PHE A 502 -7.67 24.93 -6.81
CA PHE A 502 -7.64 25.40 -5.43
C PHE A 502 -8.72 24.70 -4.61
N LEU A 503 -8.34 24.09 -3.50
CA LEU A 503 -9.24 23.53 -2.49
C LEU A 503 -9.25 24.44 -1.27
N GLY A 504 -10.41 24.94 -0.85
CA GLY A 504 -10.50 25.74 0.37
C GLY A 504 -11.92 26.03 0.85
N ALA A 505 -12.02 26.61 2.05
CA ALA A 505 -13.26 26.80 2.77
C ALA A 505 -13.98 28.12 2.43
N SER A 506 -15.30 28.09 2.21
CA SER A 506 -16.15 29.28 2.05
C SER A 506 -16.48 29.96 3.38
N ASN A 507 -16.34 29.26 4.51
CA ASN A 507 -16.51 29.79 5.87
C ASN A 507 -15.28 29.50 6.76
N SER A 508 -15.43 29.64 8.07
CA SER A 508 -14.40 29.30 9.05
C SER A 508 -14.14 27.79 9.05
N SER A 509 -12.94 27.37 8.70
CA SER A 509 -12.47 26.02 9.02
C SER A 509 -11.88 25.96 10.45
N TYR A 510 -11.63 24.74 10.93
CA TYR A 510 -11.30 24.43 12.32
C TYR A 510 -9.99 23.63 12.39
N TRP A 511 -9.29 23.74 13.51
CA TRP A 511 -7.93 23.19 13.63
C TRP A 511 -7.87 21.66 13.54
N ASP A 512 -8.68 20.95 14.33
CA ASP A 512 -8.63 19.48 14.41
C ASP A 512 -9.24 18.81 13.17
N GLU A 513 -10.37 19.32 12.69
CA GLU A 513 -11.04 18.78 11.51
C GLU A 513 -10.23 18.96 10.21
N ASP A 514 -9.52 20.08 10.06
CA ASP A 514 -8.60 20.26 8.92
C ASP A 514 -7.39 19.29 8.99
N ASP A 515 -6.93 18.92 10.20
CA ASP A 515 -5.87 17.90 10.39
C ASP A 515 -6.34 16.53 9.91
N TRP A 516 -7.53 16.09 10.33
CA TRP A 516 -8.13 14.82 9.88
C TRP A 516 -8.34 14.80 8.36
N MET A 517 -8.88 15.89 7.81
CA MET A 517 -9.12 16.02 6.37
C MET A 517 -7.81 15.92 5.58
N GLU A 518 -6.77 16.66 5.98
CA GLU A 518 -5.49 16.69 5.28
C GLU A 518 -4.83 15.30 5.24
N ARG A 519 -4.70 14.64 6.40
CA ARG A 519 -4.03 13.34 6.50
C ARG A 519 -4.68 12.30 5.58
N GLN A 520 -6.01 12.23 5.61
CA GLN A 520 -6.74 11.26 4.79
C GLN A 520 -6.80 11.65 3.31
N MET A 521 -6.79 12.93 2.97
CA MET A 521 -6.73 13.38 1.59
C MET A 521 -5.47 12.85 0.88
N PHE A 522 -4.30 12.94 1.53
CA PHE A 522 -3.06 12.35 0.99
C PHE A 522 -3.02 10.83 1.16
N GLY A 523 -3.54 10.29 2.26
CA GLY A 523 -3.69 8.83 2.44
C GLY A 523 -4.51 8.17 1.34
N ALA A 524 -5.56 8.83 0.84
CA ALA A 524 -6.36 8.33 -0.27
C ALA A 524 -5.57 8.26 -1.58
N TYR A 525 -4.74 9.27 -1.86
CA TYR A 525 -3.87 9.28 -3.04
C TYR A 525 -2.84 8.13 -2.97
N PHE A 526 -2.04 8.07 -1.90
CA PHE A 526 -0.88 7.18 -1.83
C PHE A 526 -1.22 5.75 -1.40
N ASN A 527 -2.18 5.56 -0.48
CA ASN A 527 -2.52 4.21 0.02
C ASN A 527 -3.67 3.58 -0.76
N GLN A 528 -4.71 4.35 -1.08
CA GLN A 528 -5.94 3.82 -1.70
C GLN A 528 -5.96 3.92 -3.22
N LYS A 529 -4.96 4.60 -3.82
CA LYS A 529 -4.85 4.81 -5.28
C LYS A 529 -6.07 5.56 -5.84
N SER A 530 -6.58 6.50 -5.05
CA SER A 530 -7.66 7.43 -5.37
C SER A 530 -7.03 8.78 -5.73
N TYR A 531 -6.77 8.97 -7.02
CA TYR A 531 -5.79 9.97 -7.49
C TYR A 531 -6.37 11.33 -7.87
N SER A 532 -7.67 11.45 -8.15
CA SER A 532 -8.24 12.72 -8.61
C SER A 532 -8.50 13.67 -7.44
N ILE A 533 -8.45 14.99 -7.67
CA ILE A 533 -8.74 16.01 -6.65
C ILE A 533 -10.10 15.78 -5.98
N GLY A 534 -11.11 15.38 -6.76
CA GLY A 534 -12.44 15.03 -6.26
C GLY A 534 -12.39 13.87 -5.25
N THR A 535 -11.67 12.80 -5.58
CA THR A 535 -11.52 11.65 -4.68
C THR A 535 -10.73 11.98 -3.42
N MET A 536 -9.68 12.80 -3.55
CA MET A 536 -8.87 13.30 -2.44
C MET A 536 -9.74 14.12 -1.47
N LYS A 537 -10.53 15.09 -1.97
CA LYS A 537 -11.44 15.90 -1.15
C LYS A 537 -12.45 15.01 -0.41
N LEU A 538 -13.14 14.12 -1.13
CA LEU A 538 -14.20 13.30 -0.53
C LEU A 538 -13.63 12.39 0.57
N ALA A 539 -12.49 11.72 0.32
CA ALA A 539 -11.86 10.86 1.31
C ALA A 539 -11.44 11.64 2.57
N GLY A 540 -10.90 12.86 2.41
CA GLY A 540 -10.61 13.76 3.52
C GLY A 540 -11.86 14.10 4.35
N LEU A 541 -12.95 14.50 3.68
CA LEU A 541 -14.22 14.79 4.34
C LEU A 541 -14.82 13.57 5.05
N MET A 542 -14.68 12.36 4.49
CA MET A 542 -15.12 11.14 5.16
C MET A 542 -14.33 10.84 6.45
N ASN A 543 -13.09 11.35 6.57
CA ASN A 543 -12.36 11.28 7.84
C ASN A 543 -12.91 12.26 8.89
N VAL A 544 -13.43 13.41 8.46
CA VAL A 544 -14.19 14.33 9.32
C VAL A 544 -15.51 13.70 9.75
N VAL A 545 -16.21 12.98 8.86
CA VAL A 545 -17.42 12.20 9.20
C VAL A 545 -17.13 11.22 10.34
N GLU A 546 -16.04 10.45 10.25
CA GLU A 546 -15.68 9.48 11.27
C GLU A 546 -15.29 10.14 12.61
N ASN A 547 -14.50 11.22 12.58
CA ASN A 547 -13.92 11.81 13.79
C ASN A 547 -14.76 12.93 14.42
N SER A 548 -15.59 13.61 13.64
CA SER A 548 -16.40 14.76 14.05
C SER A 548 -17.80 14.74 13.43
N PRO A 549 -18.63 13.73 13.72
CA PRO A 549 -19.96 13.58 13.10
C PRO A 549 -20.85 14.81 13.30
N ASP A 550 -20.78 15.51 14.43
CA ASP A 550 -21.57 16.74 14.70
C ASP A 550 -21.17 17.93 13.80
N TYR A 551 -20.00 17.91 13.17
CA TYR A 551 -19.48 18.96 12.27
C TYR A 551 -19.32 18.48 10.82
N ALA A 552 -19.70 17.23 10.52
CA ALA A 552 -19.49 16.63 9.22
C ALA A 552 -20.23 17.37 8.10
N GLU A 553 -21.54 17.63 8.27
CA GLU A 553 -22.36 18.39 7.32
C GLU A 553 -21.80 19.81 7.09
N TYR A 554 -21.40 20.49 8.17
CA TYR A 554 -20.73 21.80 8.07
C TYR A 554 -19.50 21.75 7.16
N TYR A 555 -18.66 20.72 7.27
CA TYR A 555 -17.45 20.57 6.46
C TYR A 555 -17.74 20.29 4.98
N PHE A 556 -18.79 19.51 4.69
CA PHE A 556 -19.28 19.31 3.33
C PHE A 556 -19.79 20.61 2.71
N ASP A 557 -20.46 21.46 3.47
CA ASP A 557 -20.91 22.77 3.00
C ASP A 557 -19.73 23.66 2.58
N ILE A 558 -18.67 23.72 3.39
CA ILE A 558 -17.68 24.80 3.26
C ILE A 558 -16.52 24.50 2.31
N TYR A 559 -16.10 23.24 2.14
CA TYR A 559 -14.91 22.93 1.33
C TYR A 559 -15.24 22.82 -0.16
N ASN A 560 -14.61 23.67 -0.97
CA ASN A 560 -14.92 23.79 -2.39
C ASN A 560 -13.68 23.57 -3.27
N ILE A 561 -13.85 22.89 -4.41
CA ILE A 561 -12.83 22.78 -5.46
C ILE A 561 -13.10 23.88 -6.49
N LEU A 562 -12.24 24.88 -6.52
CA LEU A 562 -12.17 25.85 -7.61
C LEU A 562 -11.16 25.30 -8.63
N GLY A 563 -11.67 24.65 -9.67
CA GLY A 563 -10.89 23.84 -10.60
C GLY A 563 -11.69 22.65 -11.11
N ASP A 564 -11.02 21.74 -11.81
CA ASP A 564 -11.62 20.50 -12.30
C ASP A 564 -11.35 19.36 -11.30
N PRO A 565 -12.41 18.72 -10.75
CA PRO A 565 -12.28 17.64 -9.78
C PRO A 565 -11.68 16.35 -10.36
N SER A 566 -11.68 16.16 -11.69
CA SER A 566 -11.19 14.96 -12.35
C SER A 566 -9.68 14.96 -12.62
N ILE A 567 -9.00 16.09 -12.42
CA ILE A 567 -7.54 16.16 -12.62
C ILE A 567 -6.86 15.32 -11.54
N VAL A 568 -5.91 14.51 -11.97
CA VAL A 568 -4.98 13.76 -11.12
C VAL A 568 -3.74 14.63 -10.90
N PRO A 569 -3.49 15.14 -9.68
CA PRO A 569 -2.25 15.85 -9.39
C PRO A 569 -1.07 14.88 -9.45
N TRP A 570 0.00 15.26 -10.14
CA TRP A 570 1.28 14.57 -10.13
C TRP A 570 2.07 14.90 -8.87
N PHE A 571 2.41 13.85 -8.12
CA PHE A 571 3.34 13.88 -7.01
C PHE A 571 4.58 13.06 -7.40
N GLY A 572 5.62 13.75 -7.86
CA GLY A 572 6.78 13.15 -8.53
C GLY A 572 6.74 13.30 -10.06
N GLN A 573 7.88 13.13 -10.72
CA GLN A 573 7.95 13.22 -12.19
C GLN A 573 7.09 12.13 -12.84
N PRO A 574 6.20 12.50 -13.78
CA PRO A 574 5.49 11.49 -14.55
C PRO A 574 6.47 10.77 -15.48
N ARG A 575 6.34 9.44 -15.55
CA ARG A 575 7.17 8.57 -16.37
C ARG A 575 6.96 8.85 -17.84
N VAL A 576 8.01 8.70 -18.64
CA VAL A 576 7.94 8.89 -20.10
C VAL A 576 7.78 7.54 -20.77
N ALA A 577 6.80 7.44 -21.68
CA ALA A 577 6.59 6.25 -22.51
C ALA A 577 7.22 6.41 -23.89
N ASP A 578 7.83 5.33 -24.38
CA ASP A 578 8.17 5.10 -25.77
C ASP A 578 6.98 4.41 -26.45
N VAL A 579 6.35 5.10 -27.41
CA VAL A 579 5.15 4.63 -28.10
C VAL A 579 5.49 4.23 -29.53
N VAL A 580 5.05 3.04 -29.94
CA VAL A 580 5.22 2.52 -31.31
C VAL A 580 3.85 2.21 -31.89
N HIS A 581 3.53 2.80 -33.03
CA HIS A 581 2.33 2.53 -33.80
C HIS A 581 2.54 2.77 -35.29
N GLU A 582 1.55 2.41 -36.10
CA GLU A 582 1.60 2.65 -37.55
C GLU A 582 1.61 4.16 -37.87
N PRO A 583 2.40 4.62 -38.87
CA PRO A 583 2.56 6.06 -39.16
C PRO A 583 1.38 6.65 -39.96
N VAL A 584 0.47 5.81 -40.47
CA VAL A 584 -0.66 6.20 -41.31
C VAL A 584 -1.87 5.35 -40.92
N PHE A 585 -3.04 5.97 -40.89
CA PHE A 585 -4.32 5.28 -40.78
C PHE A 585 -4.96 5.16 -42.17
N TYR A 586 -5.32 3.95 -42.60
CA TYR A 586 -6.01 3.75 -43.88
C TYR A 586 -7.53 3.66 -43.70
N PHE A 587 -8.27 4.28 -44.61
CA PHE A 587 -9.73 4.14 -44.67
C PHE A 587 -10.14 2.66 -44.74
N GLY A 588 -11.11 2.27 -43.91
CA GLY A 588 -11.62 0.91 -43.86
C GLY A 588 -10.86 -0.02 -42.91
N ASN A 589 -9.82 0.46 -42.22
CA ASN A 589 -9.20 -0.31 -41.14
C ASN A 589 -10.20 -0.57 -40.02
N GLU A 590 -10.35 -1.83 -39.62
CA GLU A 590 -11.23 -2.23 -38.50
C GLU A 590 -10.51 -2.16 -37.15
N THR A 591 -9.16 -2.16 -37.15
CA THR A 591 -8.34 -2.07 -35.95
C THR A 591 -7.09 -1.21 -36.15
N PHE A 592 -6.47 -0.79 -35.03
CA PHE A 592 -5.20 -0.08 -35.02
C PHE A 592 -4.34 -0.52 -33.82
N ASN A 593 -3.09 -0.92 -34.06
CA ASN A 593 -2.23 -1.47 -33.02
C ASN A 593 -1.28 -0.40 -32.46
N VAL A 594 -1.12 -0.38 -31.14
CA VAL A 594 -0.18 0.49 -30.43
C VAL A 594 0.57 -0.33 -29.38
N GLN A 595 1.88 -0.10 -29.28
CA GLN A 595 2.73 -0.62 -28.21
C GLN A 595 3.20 0.56 -27.36
N VAL A 596 3.04 0.44 -26.05
CA VAL A 596 3.49 1.43 -25.07
C VAL A 596 4.52 0.77 -24.16
N ASN A 597 5.73 1.33 -24.14
CA ASN A 597 6.80 0.86 -23.27
C ASN A 597 7.25 1.98 -22.34
N VAL A 598 7.62 1.65 -21.11
CA VAL A 598 8.33 2.54 -20.19
C VAL A 598 9.66 1.88 -19.86
N SER A 599 10.77 2.58 -20.09
CA SER A 599 12.13 2.05 -19.85
C SER A 599 12.40 0.69 -20.53
N GLY A 600 11.85 0.49 -21.73
CA GLY A 600 12.04 -0.75 -22.51
C GLY A 600 11.15 -1.93 -22.10
N THR A 601 10.28 -1.78 -21.10
CA THR A 601 9.29 -2.79 -20.69
C THR A 601 7.88 -2.36 -21.06
N GLY A 602 7.04 -3.30 -21.47
CA GLY A 602 5.64 -3.05 -21.79
C GLY A 602 4.86 -2.50 -20.59
N GLU A 603 4.13 -1.41 -20.79
CA GLU A 603 3.37 -0.75 -19.72
C GLU A 603 1.88 -1.14 -19.78
N PRO A 604 1.36 -1.87 -18.78
CA PRO A 604 -0.03 -2.30 -18.77
C PRO A 604 -1.02 -1.21 -18.35
N ASN A 605 -2.28 -1.42 -18.73
CA ASN A 605 -3.42 -0.61 -18.30
C ASN A 605 -3.29 0.89 -18.63
N VAL A 606 -2.63 1.22 -19.75
CA VAL A 606 -2.53 2.57 -20.28
C VAL A 606 -3.64 2.79 -21.30
N LEU A 607 -4.38 3.88 -21.17
CA LEU A 607 -5.43 4.23 -22.13
C LEU A 607 -4.79 4.76 -23.41
N VAL A 608 -5.15 4.15 -24.55
CA VAL A 608 -4.82 4.64 -25.88
C VAL A 608 -6.11 5.00 -26.62
N ALA A 609 -6.21 6.23 -27.09
CA ALA A 609 -7.39 6.77 -27.77
C ALA A 609 -7.04 7.37 -29.14
N LEU A 610 -7.81 7.01 -30.16
CA LEU A 610 -7.77 7.58 -31.50
C LEU A 610 -8.86 8.63 -31.65
N PHE A 611 -8.47 9.87 -31.96
CA PHE A 611 -9.41 10.99 -31.99
C PHE A 611 -9.30 11.77 -33.30
N ASN A 612 -10.43 12.06 -33.93
CA ASN A 612 -10.51 12.83 -35.17
C ASN A 612 -11.70 13.78 -35.13
N ASN A 613 -11.49 15.07 -35.44
CA ASN A 613 -12.56 16.07 -35.56
C ASN A 613 -13.61 15.99 -34.44
N GLU A 614 -13.18 16.10 -33.18
CA GLU A 614 -14.04 16.06 -31.99
C GLU A 614 -14.75 14.72 -31.71
N THR A 615 -14.40 13.67 -32.46
CA THR A 615 -14.99 12.34 -32.38
C THR A 615 -13.94 11.32 -31.97
N LEU A 616 -14.26 10.51 -30.97
CA LEU A 616 -13.47 9.33 -30.60
C LEU A 616 -13.72 8.24 -31.65
N ILE A 617 -12.66 7.85 -32.35
CA ILE A 617 -12.67 6.84 -33.41
C ILE A 617 -12.64 5.43 -32.81
N GLY A 618 -11.90 5.29 -31.71
CA GLY A 618 -11.78 4.06 -30.94
C GLY A 618 -10.78 4.24 -29.79
N SER A 619 -10.86 3.40 -28.77
CA SER A 619 -9.90 3.38 -27.66
C SER A 619 -9.75 2.00 -27.04
N GLY A 620 -8.67 1.79 -26.30
CA GLY A 620 -8.47 0.58 -25.50
C GLY A 620 -7.35 0.74 -24.48
N HIS A 621 -7.28 -0.18 -23.52
CA HIS A 621 -6.19 -0.26 -22.55
C HIS A 621 -5.13 -1.27 -22.99
N THR A 622 -3.86 -0.98 -22.71
CA THR A 622 -2.75 -1.92 -22.95
C THR A 622 -2.83 -3.14 -22.04
N ASP A 623 -2.43 -4.30 -22.58
CA ASP A 623 -2.33 -5.55 -21.83
C ASP A 623 -1.03 -5.62 -21.00
N LEU A 624 -0.77 -6.77 -20.35
CA LEU A 624 0.44 -7.02 -19.54
C LEU A 624 1.76 -6.86 -20.32
N THR A 625 1.72 -6.88 -21.65
CA THR A 625 2.89 -6.71 -22.51
C THR A 625 3.03 -5.29 -23.05
N GLY A 626 2.13 -4.38 -22.70
CA GLY A 626 2.10 -3.00 -23.20
C GLY A 626 1.46 -2.87 -24.59
N ALA A 627 0.84 -3.91 -25.11
CA ALA A 627 0.21 -3.91 -26.43
C ALA A 627 -1.30 -3.61 -26.32
N VAL A 628 -1.85 -2.88 -27.31
CA VAL A 628 -3.29 -2.71 -27.48
C VAL A 628 -3.66 -2.78 -28.96
N THR A 629 -4.70 -3.57 -29.27
CA THR A 629 -5.40 -3.56 -30.55
C THR A 629 -6.69 -2.78 -30.40
N ILE A 630 -6.71 -1.55 -30.89
CA ILE A 630 -7.85 -0.63 -30.74
C ILE A 630 -8.90 -0.98 -31.81
N PRO A 631 -10.14 -1.32 -31.42
CA PRO A 631 -11.25 -1.45 -32.38
C PRO A 631 -11.65 -0.07 -32.93
N ILE A 632 -11.98 0.00 -34.21
CA ILE A 632 -12.44 1.24 -34.85
C ILE A 632 -13.97 1.28 -34.83
N ASP A 633 -14.52 1.95 -33.83
CA ASP A 633 -15.96 2.08 -33.59
C ASP A 633 -16.63 3.02 -34.60
N VAL A 634 -15.91 4.06 -35.03
CA VAL A 634 -16.39 5.06 -35.99
C VAL A 634 -15.34 5.26 -37.07
N GLN A 635 -15.66 5.00 -38.33
CA GLN A 635 -14.75 5.29 -39.43
C GLN A 635 -14.64 6.82 -39.63
N PRO A 636 -13.43 7.36 -39.88
CA PRO A 636 -13.30 8.75 -40.29
C PRO A 636 -14.03 9.00 -41.61
N ASP A 637 -14.70 10.14 -41.77
CA ASP A 637 -15.49 10.44 -42.98
C ASP A 637 -14.68 11.21 -44.06
N LEU A 638 -13.54 11.80 -43.69
CA LEU A 638 -12.72 12.65 -44.55
C LEU A 638 -11.23 12.36 -44.38
N ILE A 639 -10.47 12.56 -45.46
CA ILE A 639 -9.00 12.58 -45.39
C ILE A 639 -8.58 13.71 -44.44
N GLY A 640 -7.59 13.46 -43.60
CA GLY A 640 -7.22 14.36 -42.52
C GLY A 640 -6.16 13.77 -41.61
N LYS A 641 -6.26 14.05 -40.31
CA LYS A 641 -5.31 13.61 -39.29
C LYS A 641 -6.05 12.98 -38.10
N ILE A 642 -5.51 11.89 -37.56
CA ILE A 642 -5.95 11.29 -36.30
C ILE A 642 -4.92 11.65 -35.23
N LEU A 643 -5.40 12.02 -34.05
CA LEU A 643 -4.59 12.13 -32.85
C LEU A 643 -4.54 10.77 -32.16
N VAL A 644 -3.35 10.23 -31.95
CA VAL A 644 -3.11 9.05 -31.12
C VAL A 644 -2.72 9.54 -29.74
N THR A 645 -3.54 9.22 -28.74
CA THR A 645 -3.40 9.79 -27.39
C THR A 645 -3.16 8.70 -26.37
N ILE A 646 -2.14 8.86 -25.56
CA ILE A 646 -1.74 7.91 -24.54
C ILE A 646 -1.78 8.61 -23.19
N THR A 647 -2.60 8.10 -22.28
CA THR A 647 -2.76 8.64 -20.92
C THR A 647 -2.77 7.53 -19.88
N GLY A 648 -2.11 7.76 -18.75
CA GLY A 648 -2.07 6.85 -17.63
C GLY A 648 -1.73 7.58 -16.33
N VAL A 649 -1.91 6.90 -15.20
CA VAL A 649 -1.48 7.44 -13.89
C VAL A 649 0.04 7.53 -13.85
N ASP A 650 0.55 8.65 -13.37
CA ASP A 650 1.98 8.97 -13.31
C ASP A 650 2.72 8.77 -14.65
N LEU A 651 2.00 8.94 -15.77
CA LEU A 651 2.55 8.85 -17.11
C LEU A 651 2.41 10.20 -17.81
N LYS A 652 3.51 10.66 -18.41
CA LYS A 652 3.51 11.86 -19.24
C LYS A 652 2.62 11.59 -20.44
N THR A 653 1.63 12.46 -20.65
CA THR A 653 0.74 12.36 -21.80
C THR A 653 1.53 12.43 -23.11
N VAL A 654 1.24 11.49 -24.01
CA VAL A 654 1.76 11.49 -25.38
C VAL A 654 0.60 11.74 -26.33
N VAL A 655 0.76 12.72 -27.23
CA VAL A 655 -0.16 12.99 -28.33
C VAL A 655 0.65 12.97 -29.61
N ASP A 656 0.46 11.94 -30.43
CA ASP A 656 1.01 11.89 -31.78
C ASP A 656 -0.09 12.15 -32.83
N THR A 657 0.31 12.50 -34.05
CA THR A 657 -0.57 12.82 -35.15
C THR A 657 -0.23 12.02 -36.39
N ILE A 658 -1.16 11.15 -36.82
CA ILE A 658 -1.02 10.33 -38.03
C ILE A 658 -1.94 10.83 -39.15
N ALA A 659 -1.53 10.65 -40.40
CA ALA A 659 -2.35 11.01 -41.56
C ALA A 659 -3.37 9.91 -41.87
N ILE A 660 -4.58 10.30 -42.26
CA ILE A 660 -5.59 9.40 -42.84
C ILE A 660 -5.33 9.33 -44.35
N LYS A 661 -5.21 8.13 -44.92
CA LYS A 661 -5.05 7.92 -46.36
C LYS A 661 -6.07 6.95 -46.91
N LYS A 662 -6.41 7.08 -48.19
CA LYS A 662 -7.13 6.04 -48.91
C LYS A 662 -6.18 4.89 -49.28
N PRO A 663 -6.65 3.62 -49.28
CA PRO A 663 -5.89 2.53 -49.86
C PRO A 663 -5.53 2.83 -51.33
N PRO A 664 -4.38 2.36 -51.85
CA PRO A 664 -4.05 2.48 -53.27
C PRO A 664 -5.08 1.81 -54.18
N ILE A 665 -5.23 2.32 -55.40
CA ILE A 665 -5.99 1.64 -56.47
C ILE A 665 -5.07 0.58 -57.08
N VAL A 666 -5.56 -0.66 -57.13
CA VAL A 666 -4.82 -1.79 -57.70
C VAL A 666 -5.60 -2.37 -58.87
N SER A 667 -4.95 -2.50 -60.02
CA SER A 667 -5.51 -3.18 -61.20
C SER A 667 -4.68 -4.41 -61.54
N ILE A 668 -5.36 -5.53 -61.83
CA ILE A 668 -4.75 -6.79 -62.23
C ILE A 668 -5.24 -7.12 -63.65
N GLU A 669 -4.32 -7.35 -64.59
CA GLU A 669 -4.64 -7.72 -65.96
C GLU A 669 -3.82 -8.94 -66.44
N PRO A 670 -4.47 -10.03 -66.91
CA PRO A 670 -5.90 -10.30 -66.88
C PRO A 670 -6.42 -10.53 -65.43
N ASP A 671 -7.73 -10.41 -65.22
CA ASP A 671 -8.41 -10.59 -63.91
C ASP A 671 -8.56 -12.07 -63.50
N SER A 672 -8.25 -12.98 -64.42
CA SER A 672 -8.21 -14.42 -64.21
C SER A 672 -7.20 -15.07 -65.15
N VAL A 673 -6.68 -16.22 -64.74
CA VAL A 673 -5.73 -17.05 -65.52
C VAL A 673 -6.22 -18.50 -65.59
N ARG A 674 -5.78 -19.26 -66.58
CA ARG A 674 -6.19 -20.67 -66.75
C ARG A 674 -5.19 -21.64 -66.14
N ILE A 675 -5.71 -22.76 -65.61
CA ILE A 675 -4.88 -23.87 -65.14
C ILE A 675 -3.98 -24.38 -66.27
N SER A 676 -2.72 -24.65 -65.95
CA SER A 676 -1.69 -25.21 -66.84
C SER A 676 -1.36 -24.34 -68.06
N GLU A 677 -1.80 -23.07 -68.08
CA GLU A 677 -1.47 -22.10 -69.13
C GLU A 677 -0.57 -21.00 -68.56
N SER A 678 0.62 -20.82 -69.16
CA SER A 678 1.52 -19.73 -68.78
C SER A 678 0.95 -18.40 -69.27
N THR A 679 0.66 -17.50 -68.33
CA THR A 679 0.03 -16.19 -68.58
C THR A 679 0.85 -15.08 -67.94
N GLU A 680 1.08 -13.98 -68.67
CA GLU A 680 1.66 -12.76 -68.12
C GLU A 680 0.57 -11.98 -67.36
N VAL A 681 0.82 -11.69 -66.08
CA VAL A 681 -0.08 -10.90 -65.21
C VAL A 681 0.59 -9.59 -64.86
N ARG A 682 -0.14 -8.50 -65.10
CA ARG A 682 0.29 -7.13 -64.84
C ARG A 682 -0.48 -6.58 -63.65
N VAL A 683 0.25 -6.18 -62.60
CA VAL A 683 -0.31 -5.58 -61.41
C VAL A 683 0.17 -4.14 -61.33
N ARG A 684 -0.76 -3.19 -61.36
CA ARG A 684 -0.44 -1.76 -61.25
C ARG A 684 -0.99 -1.20 -59.94
N ALA A 685 -0.13 -0.52 -59.18
CA ALA A 685 -0.49 0.19 -57.97
C ALA A 685 -0.44 1.71 -58.21
N ILE A 686 -1.56 2.39 -57.98
CA ILE A 686 -1.70 3.84 -58.15
C ILE A 686 -2.14 4.43 -56.83
N ASP A 687 -1.51 5.53 -56.43
CA ASP A 687 -1.94 6.32 -55.28
C ASP A 687 -3.33 6.91 -55.59
N SER A 688 -4.30 6.53 -54.77
CA SER A 688 -5.71 6.83 -55.00
C SER A 688 -6.06 8.32 -54.87
N GLU A 689 -5.17 9.12 -54.29
CA GLU A 689 -5.37 10.56 -54.06
C GLU A 689 -4.70 11.40 -55.15
N THR A 690 -3.47 11.05 -55.51
CA THR A 690 -2.66 11.80 -56.48
C THR A 690 -2.79 11.28 -57.91
N SER A 691 -3.39 10.10 -58.09
CA SER A 691 -3.42 9.35 -59.36
C SER A 691 -2.03 9.09 -59.94
N GLN A 692 -0.97 9.21 -59.11
CA GLN A 692 0.40 8.93 -59.51
C GLN A 692 0.74 7.45 -59.25
N PRO A 693 1.61 6.85 -60.07
CA PRO A 693 2.05 5.49 -59.81
C PRO A 693 2.91 5.38 -58.55
N ILE A 694 2.80 4.26 -57.84
CA ILE A 694 3.60 4.01 -56.63
C ILE A 694 4.76 3.06 -56.99
N PRO A 695 6.01 3.55 -57.08
CA PRO A 695 7.18 2.68 -57.29
C PRO A 695 7.61 1.95 -56.02
N ASN A 696 8.40 0.88 -56.19
CA ASN A 696 9.02 0.10 -55.11
C ASN A 696 8.01 -0.53 -54.13
N VAL A 697 6.78 -0.76 -54.57
CA VAL A 697 5.83 -1.64 -53.86
C VAL A 697 6.25 -3.07 -54.17
N GLU A 698 6.65 -3.80 -53.14
CA GLU A 698 6.90 -5.22 -53.24
C GLU A 698 5.56 -5.96 -53.26
N ILE A 699 5.26 -6.59 -54.39
CA ILE A 699 4.03 -7.35 -54.58
C ILE A 699 4.39 -8.83 -54.54
N SER A 700 3.85 -9.57 -53.57
CA SER A 700 3.91 -11.02 -53.52
C SER A 700 2.65 -11.64 -54.12
N LEU A 701 2.86 -12.60 -55.02
CA LEU A 701 1.84 -13.57 -55.42
C LEU A 701 2.04 -14.84 -54.61
N GLU A 702 1.07 -15.16 -53.76
CA GLU A 702 1.10 -16.29 -52.86
C GLU A 702 0.11 -17.36 -53.31
N ASN A 703 0.59 -18.59 -53.42
CA ASN A 703 -0.19 -19.74 -53.85
C ASN A 703 0.23 -21.00 -53.10
N TRP A 704 -0.38 -22.14 -53.43
CA TRP A 704 -0.12 -23.40 -52.74
C TRP A 704 1.21 -24.06 -53.13
N GLU A 705 1.67 -23.96 -54.39
CA GLU A 705 2.70 -24.86 -54.94
C GLU A 705 4.14 -24.32 -54.97
N PHE A 706 4.39 -23.01 -54.83
CA PHE A 706 5.76 -22.44 -54.89
C PHE A 706 6.02 -21.28 -53.91
N ASP A 707 7.32 -20.99 -53.69
CA ASP A 707 7.78 -19.78 -52.99
C ASP A 707 7.16 -18.54 -53.64
N SER A 708 6.76 -17.57 -52.81
CA SER A 708 6.10 -16.33 -53.22
C SER A 708 6.83 -15.71 -54.43
N VAL A 709 6.13 -15.54 -55.55
CA VAL A 709 6.73 -14.79 -56.66
C VAL A 709 6.63 -13.31 -56.28
N VAL A 710 7.79 -12.69 -56.06
CA VAL A 710 7.87 -11.30 -55.64
C VAL A 710 8.38 -10.45 -56.79
N ALA A 711 7.65 -9.38 -57.10
CA ALA A 711 8.14 -8.35 -58.00
C ALA A 711 7.89 -6.98 -57.38
N GLN A 712 8.79 -6.02 -57.66
CA GLN A 712 8.61 -4.64 -57.25
C GLN A 712 8.00 -3.83 -58.38
N THR A 713 7.11 -2.91 -58.03
CA THR A 713 6.60 -1.95 -59.00
C THR A 713 7.70 -1.01 -59.49
N ASP A 714 7.76 -0.78 -60.79
CA ASP A 714 8.68 0.16 -61.41
C ASP A 714 8.25 1.64 -61.20
N THR A 715 8.95 2.59 -61.84
CA THR A 715 8.58 4.03 -61.80
C THR A 715 7.21 4.34 -62.37
N THR A 716 6.59 3.41 -63.10
CA THR A 716 5.22 3.50 -63.61
C THR A 716 4.22 2.79 -62.70
N GLY A 717 4.64 2.31 -61.53
CA GLY A 717 3.80 1.60 -60.57
C GLY A 717 3.40 0.20 -61.04
N LEU A 718 4.09 -0.36 -62.04
CA LEU A 718 3.77 -1.65 -62.64
C LEU A 718 4.72 -2.74 -62.16
N ALA A 719 4.16 -3.87 -61.74
CA ALA A 719 4.86 -5.13 -61.56
C ALA A 719 4.31 -6.16 -62.55
N VAL A 720 5.19 -6.95 -63.16
CA VAL A 720 4.83 -7.97 -64.15
C VAL A 720 5.27 -9.34 -63.65
N PHE A 721 4.35 -10.30 -63.72
CA PHE A 721 4.55 -11.67 -63.29
C PHE A 721 4.28 -12.60 -64.48
N SER A 722 5.00 -13.73 -64.54
CA SER A 722 4.66 -14.85 -65.42
C SER A 722 4.16 -15.99 -64.55
N VAL A 723 2.86 -16.24 -64.56
CA VAL A 723 2.22 -17.26 -63.72
C VAL A 723 1.75 -18.44 -64.58
N MET A 724 1.95 -19.66 -64.08
CA MET A 724 1.43 -20.89 -64.68
C MET A 724 0.86 -21.76 -63.55
N PRO A 725 -0.37 -21.47 -63.09
CA PRO A 725 -0.96 -22.18 -61.96
C PRO A 725 -1.31 -23.62 -62.33
N ARG A 726 -1.07 -24.59 -61.43
CA ARG A 726 -1.38 -26.01 -61.68
C ARG A 726 -2.75 -26.46 -61.14
N PHE A 727 -3.36 -25.62 -60.31
CA PHE A 727 -4.63 -25.89 -59.65
C PHE A 727 -5.56 -24.68 -59.77
N GLY A 728 -6.87 -24.91 -59.70
CA GLY A 728 -7.90 -23.86 -59.72
C GLY A 728 -8.00 -23.13 -58.38
N GLU A 729 -6.90 -22.53 -57.94
CA GLU A 729 -6.79 -21.79 -56.69
C GLU A 729 -7.14 -20.31 -56.83
N LYS A 730 -7.26 -19.62 -55.70
CA LYS A 730 -7.29 -18.16 -55.67
C LYS A 730 -5.92 -17.65 -55.23
N ILE A 731 -5.12 -17.17 -56.19
CA ILE A 731 -3.78 -16.65 -55.90
C ILE A 731 -3.93 -15.34 -55.12
N GLN A 732 -3.34 -15.27 -53.93
CA GLN A 732 -3.38 -14.09 -53.08
C GLN A 732 -2.31 -13.09 -53.53
N LEU A 733 -2.68 -11.81 -53.52
CA LEU A 733 -1.83 -10.69 -53.90
C LEU A 733 -1.65 -9.80 -52.66
N ILE A 734 -0.41 -9.58 -52.23
CA ILE A 734 -0.11 -8.68 -51.12
C ILE A 734 0.90 -7.63 -51.58
N GLY A 735 0.51 -6.35 -51.53
CA GLY A 735 1.40 -5.24 -51.84
C GLY A 735 1.96 -4.63 -50.56
N LYS A 736 3.28 -4.70 -50.37
CA LYS A 736 3.99 -4.11 -49.22
C LYS A 736 4.91 -2.97 -49.65
N ARG A 737 4.98 -1.91 -48.85
CA ARG A 737 5.95 -0.84 -49.06
C ARG A 737 7.34 -1.30 -48.64
N SER A 738 8.35 -0.99 -49.45
CA SER A 738 9.76 -1.13 -49.06
C SER A 738 10.27 0.22 -48.52
N PRO A 739 11.04 0.27 -47.41
CA PRO A 739 11.62 -0.84 -46.66
C PRO A 739 10.82 -1.29 -45.42
N ASP A 740 9.77 -0.57 -45.02
CA ASP A 740 9.05 -0.77 -43.75
C ASP A 740 8.04 -1.94 -43.75
N ARG A 741 7.87 -2.63 -44.87
CA ARG A 741 7.05 -3.84 -45.05
C ARG A 741 5.55 -3.61 -44.78
N LEU A 742 5.10 -2.36 -44.71
CA LEU A 742 3.70 -1.98 -44.48
C LEU A 742 2.80 -2.52 -45.60
N ILE A 743 1.74 -3.25 -45.25
CA ILE A 743 0.75 -3.72 -46.22
C ILE A 743 -0.05 -2.52 -46.74
N LEU A 744 0.12 -2.23 -48.03
CA LEU A 744 -0.59 -1.15 -48.72
C LEU A 744 -1.95 -1.61 -49.26
N PHE A 745 -2.03 -2.88 -49.70
CA PHE A 745 -3.25 -3.48 -50.21
C PHE A 745 -3.15 -5.01 -50.20
N THR A 746 -4.31 -5.66 -50.22
CA THR A 746 -4.48 -7.08 -50.55
C THR A 746 -5.41 -7.22 -51.75
N GLY A 747 -5.24 -8.28 -52.52
CA GLY A 747 -6.07 -8.59 -53.67
C GLY A 747 -5.99 -10.07 -54.01
N SER A 748 -6.64 -10.47 -55.10
CA SER A 748 -6.65 -11.87 -55.51
C SER A 748 -6.79 -12.02 -57.01
N LEU A 749 -6.10 -13.00 -57.58
CA LEU A 749 -6.22 -13.41 -58.98
C LEU A 749 -6.89 -14.79 -59.03
N ASN A 750 -7.99 -14.90 -59.78
CA ASN A 750 -8.72 -16.16 -59.91
C ASN A 750 -8.03 -17.09 -60.91
N VAL A 751 -7.90 -18.37 -60.58
CA VAL A 751 -7.54 -19.41 -61.54
C VAL A 751 -8.80 -20.17 -61.97
N ILE A 752 -8.99 -20.36 -63.27
CA ILE A 752 -10.20 -20.96 -63.84
C ILE A 752 -9.89 -22.18 -64.72
N GLY A 753 -10.90 -23.03 -64.93
CA GLY A 753 -10.84 -24.16 -65.85
C GLY A 753 -10.50 -25.51 -65.21
N GLY A 754 -10.57 -25.63 -63.88
CA GLY A 754 -10.37 -26.89 -63.18
C GLY A 754 -11.61 -27.77 -63.10
N ILE A 755 -11.37 -29.04 -62.78
CA ILE A 755 -12.40 -30.03 -62.47
C ILE A 755 -12.68 -29.99 -60.96
N VAL A 756 -13.95 -29.96 -60.56
CA VAL A 756 -14.37 -29.94 -59.14
C VAL A 756 -14.26 -31.34 -58.52
N PHE A 757 -13.66 -31.44 -57.33
CA PHE A 757 -13.60 -32.68 -56.54
C PHE A 757 -14.98 -33.19 -56.11
N GLN A 758 -15.14 -34.51 -56.01
CA GLN A 758 -16.38 -35.12 -55.51
C GLN A 758 -16.25 -35.56 -54.05
N GLN A 759 -17.18 -35.07 -53.22
CA GLN A 759 -17.21 -35.31 -51.76
C GLN A 759 -15.89 -35.00 -51.02
N PRO A 760 -15.24 -33.86 -51.29
CA PRO A 760 -14.03 -33.51 -50.56
C PRO A 760 -14.35 -33.10 -49.12
N ASP A 761 -13.47 -33.45 -48.18
CA ASP A 761 -13.52 -33.03 -46.78
C ASP A 761 -12.10 -32.96 -46.19
N ILE A 762 -11.87 -32.02 -45.27
CA ILE A 762 -10.62 -31.89 -44.50
C ILE A 762 -10.96 -31.77 -43.02
N SER A 763 -10.28 -32.55 -42.19
CA SER A 763 -10.41 -32.49 -40.74
C SER A 763 -9.05 -32.44 -40.05
N ALA A 764 -9.04 -31.99 -38.79
CA ALA A 764 -7.83 -31.93 -37.98
C ALA A 764 -8.07 -32.45 -36.56
N SER A 765 -7.05 -33.05 -35.96
CA SER A 765 -7.07 -33.47 -34.57
C SER A 765 -5.67 -33.49 -33.96
N VAL A 766 -5.61 -33.39 -32.63
CA VAL A 766 -4.41 -33.61 -31.83
C VAL A 766 -4.73 -34.75 -30.86
N GLU A 767 -4.59 -35.98 -31.35
CA GLU A 767 -5.01 -37.18 -30.62
C GLU A 767 -4.31 -37.31 -29.26
N SER A 768 -3.04 -36.89 -29.17
CA SER A 768 -2.24 -36.95 -27.94
C SER A 768 -2.86 -36.18 -26.77
N ILE A 769 -3.64 -35.14 -27.04
CA ILE A 769 -4.31 -34.30 -26.02
C ILE A 769 -5.84 -34.33 -26.13
N GLY A 770 -6.40 -35.18 -27.00
CA GLY A 770 -7.85 -35.34 -27.19
C GLY A 770 -8.54 -34.17 -27.90
N LEU A 771 -7.81 -33.33 -28.63
CA LEU A 771 -8.40 -32.22 -29.38
C LEU A 771 -8.93 -32.70 -30.74
N VAL A 772 -10.17 -32.34 -31.08
CA VAL A 772 -10.82 -32.71 -32.36
C VAL A 772 -11.36 -31.45 -33.04
N GLY A 773 -11.25 -31.38 -34.38
CA GLY A 773 -11.74 -30.27 -35.20
C GLY A 773 -10.83 -29.03 -35.21
N SER A 774 -9.74 -29.05 -34.46
CA SER A 774 -8.77 -27.94 -34.38
C SER A 774 -7.39 -28.46 -34.00
N LEU A 775 -6.41 -27.56 -34.03
CA LEU A 775 -5.03 -27.81 -33.64
C LEU A 775 -4.62 -26.85 -32.52
N THR A 776 -3.45 -27.09 -31.93
CA THR A 776 -2.84 -26.18 -30.96
C THR A 776 -1.33 -26.11 -31.18
N THR A 777 -0.68 -25.07 -30.69
CA THR A 777 0.76 -24.86 -30.86
C THR A 777 1.56 -25.91 -30.10
N ASP A 778 2.71 -26.29 -30.67
CA ASP A 778 3.72 -27.19 -30.08
C ASP A 778 3.32 -28.65 -29.85
N PHE A 779 2.09 -29.03 -30.20
CA PHE A 779 1.67 -30.43 -30.24
C PHE A 779 1.56 -30.92 -31.69
N GLU A 780 2.05 -32.13 -31.96
CA GLU A 780 1.85 -32.79 -33.26
C GLU A 780 0.38 -33.19 -33.40
N GLY A 781 -0.29 -32.65 -34.41
CA GLY A 781 -1.62 -33.02 -34.84
C GLY A 781 -1.62 -33.61 -36.24
N ILE A 782 -2.74 -34.23 -36.62
CA ILE A 782 -2.94 -34.82 -37.95
C ILE A 782 -4.01 -34.01 -38.68
N VAL A 783 -3.67 -33.54 -39.88
CA VAL A 783 -4.65 -33.04 -40.85
C VAL A 783 -4.97 -34.17 -41.83
N SER A 784 -6.24 -34.53 -41.96
CA SER A 784 -6.72 -35.61 -42.82
C SER A 784 -7.60 -35.07 -43.93
N ALA A 785 -7.42 -35.59 -45.13
CA ALA A 785 -8.20 -35.26 -46.31
C ALA A 785 -8.92 -36.50 -46.85
N SER A 786 -10.15 -36.32 -47.31
CA SER A 786 -10.92 -37.36 -48.01
C SER A 786 -11.61 -36.80 -49.24
N CYS A 787 -11.68 -37.59 -50.32
CA CYS A 787 -12.41 -37.29 -51.56
C CYS A 787 -12.57 -38.58 -52.39
N ALA A 788 -13.42 -38.58 -53.42
CA ALA A 788 -13.60 -39.75 -54.29
C ALA A 788 -12.39 -40.00 -55.21
N GLU A 789 -11.66 -38.95 -55.58
CA GLU A 789 -10.51 -39.01 -56.48
C GLU A 789 -9.25 -39.55 -55.78
N SER A 790 -8.49 -40.40 -56.46
CA SER A 790 -7.17 -40.84 -56.01
C SER A 790 -6.04 -39.97 -56.58
N GLY A 791 -4.86 -40.04 -55.94
CA GLY A 791 -3.65 -39.32 -56.37
C GLY A 791 -3.64 -37.83 -56.03
N ILE A 792 -4.29 -37.45 -54.92
CA ILE A 792 -4.28 -36.08 -54.40
C ILE A 792 -2.97 -35.71 -53.72
N ARG A 793 -2.76 -34.41 -53.54
CA ARG A 793 -1.77 -33.84 -52.64
C ARG A 793 -2.46 -32.92 -51.64
N LEU A 794 -2.16 -33.10 -50.37
CA LEU A 794 -2.64 -32.26 -49.27
C LEU A 794 -1.58 -31.22 -48.95
N PHE A 795 -1.95 -29.95 -49.02
CA PHE A 795 -1.16 -28.83 -48.54
C PHE A 795 -1.70 -28.32 -47.21
N VAL A 796 -0.80 -27.83 -46.35
CA VAL A 796 -1.13 -27.18 -45.08
C VAL A 796 -0.22 -25.96 -44.91
N LYS A 797 -0.81 -24.76 -44.82
CA LYS A 797 -0.09 -23.48 -44.73
C LYS A 797 -0.67 -22.56 -43.64
N GLY A 798 0.21 -21.87 -42.93
CA GLY A 798 -0.16 -20.94 -41.85
C GLY A 798 0.33 -21.43 -40.48
N CYS A 799 0.19 -20.60 -39.45
CA CYS A 799 0.53 -20.98 -38.06
C CYS A 799 1.95 -21.56 -37.87
N GLY A 800 2.92 -21.13 -38.68
CA GLY A 800 4.31 -21.62 -38.66
C GLY A 800 4.55 -22.93 -39.41
N ILE A 801 3.56 -23.42 -40.16
CA ILE A 801 3.62 -24.61 -41.01
C ILE A 801 3.51 -24.18 -42.47
N ASP A 802 4.39 -24.69 -43.31
CA ASP A 802 4.26 -24.65 -44.77
C ASP A 802 4.79 -25.98 -45.31
N THR A 803 3.88 -26.94 -45.53
CA THR A 803 4.25 -28.28 -45.97
C THR A 803 3.17 -28.93 -46.84
N SER A 804 3.55 -29.96 -47.57
CA SER A 804 2.63 -30.76 -48.36
C SER A 804 3.10 -32.21 -48.52
N ALA A 805 2.15 -33.12 -48.74
CA ALA A 805 2.47 -34.50 -49.12
C ALA A 805 1.46 -35.03 -50.14
N ALA A 806 1.94 -35.92 -51.02
CA ALA A 806 1.09 -36.75 -51.87
C ALA A 806 0.46 -37.89 -51.04
N ALA A 807 -0.39 -37.51 -50.08
CA ALA A 807 -1.01 -38.41 -49.11
C ALA A 807 -2.38 -37.86 -48.67
N ASN A 808 -3.19 -38.73 -48.07
CA ASN A 808 -4.51 -38.38 -47.52
C ASN A 808 -4.42 -37.86 -46.08
N SER A 809 -3.24 -37.84 -45.48
CA SER A 809 -3.03 -37.24 -44.15
C SER A 809 -1.61 -36.69 -44.03
N LEU A 810 -1.46 -35.69 -43.16
CA LEU A 810 -0.21 -35.01 -42.89
C LEU A 810 -0.08 -34.72 -41.39
N ALA A 811 1.05 -35.11 -40.80
CA ALA A 811 1.40 -34.73 -39.43
C ALA A 811 1.99 -33.32 -39.43
N VAL A 812 1.50 -32.46 -38.54
CA VAL A 812 1.90 -31.06 -38.45
C VAL A 812 2.03 -30.60 -36.99
N THR A 813 2.98 -29.72 -36.71
CA THR A 813 3.17 -29.11 -35.38
C THR A 813 3.15 -27.59 -35.52
N PRO A 814 2.01 -26.92 -35.28
CA PRO A 814 1.92 -25.47 -35.37
C PRO A 814 2.83 -24.78 -34.37
N ARG A 815 3.34 -23.59 -34.71
CA ARG A 815 4.23 -22.77 -33.84
C ARG A 815 3.59 -21.49 -33.32
N VAL A 816 2.57 -20.99 -34.00
CA VAL A 816 1.82 -19.80 -33.59
C VAL A 816 0.33 -20.07 -33.73
N THR A 817 -0.49 -19.43 -32.91
CA THR A 817 -1.95 -19.53 -33.02
C THR A 817 -2.49 -18.69 -34.17
N GLY A 818 -3.66 -19.06 -34.69
CA GLY A 818 -4.33 -18.37 -35.78
C GLY A 818 -5.04 -19.34 -36.70
N GLU A 819 -5.31 -18.88 -37.91
CA GLU A 819 -5.89 -19.69 -38.96
C GLU A 819 -4.80 -20.50 -39.69
N LEU A 820 -5.00 -21.80 -39.79
CA LEU A 820 -4.22 -22.71 -40.63
C LEU A 820 -5.10 -23.13 -41.81
N ARG A 821 -4.64 -22.88 -43.03
CA ARG A 821 -5.38 -23.27 -44.23
C ARG A 821 -4.88 -24.65 -44.68
N ALA A 822 -5.79 -25.52 -45.09
CA ALA A 822 -5.46 -26.79 -45.71
C ALA A 822 -6.17 -26.93 -47.06
N ALA A 823 -5.50 -27.54 -48.04
CA ALA A 823 -6.04 -27.69 -49.38
C ALA A 823 -5.79 -29.08 -49.97
N ILE A 824 -6.84 -29.68 -50.53
CA ILE A 824 -6.76 -30.84 -51.41
C ILE A 824 -6.47 -30.33 -52.82
N THR A 825 -5.41 -30.85 -53.44
CA THR A 825 -4.96 -30.45 -54.78
C THR A 825 -4.73 -31.65 -55.68
N LYS A 826 -4.96 -31.47 -56.97
CA LYS A 826 -4.64 -32.43 -58.03
C LYS A 826 -4.48 -31.66 -59.34
N SER A 827 -3.51 -32.05 -60.17
CA SER A 827 -3.27 -31.40 -61.47
C SER A 827 -4.55 -31.37 -62.29
N GLU A 828 -4.88 -30.23 -62.91
CA GLU A 828 -6.10 -29.98 -63.70
C GLU A 828 -7.42 -29.89 -62.90
N TYR A 829 -7.37 -29.96 -61.56
CA TYR A 829 -8.54 -29.81 -60.69
C TYR A 829 -8.60 -28.42 -60.04
N ASP A 830 -9.82 -27.99 -59.71
CA ASP A 830 -10.04 -26.93 -58.73
C ASP A 830 -9.61 -27.43 -57.35
N ILE A 831 -9.22 -26.54 -56.45
CA ILE A 831 -8.84 -26.93 -55.09
C ILE A 831 -10.07 -27.02 -54.18
N TYR A 832 -9.99 -27.88 -53.16
CA TYR A 832 -10.90 -27.82 -52.02
C TYR A 832 -10.12 -27.35 -50.80
N GLU A 833 -10.54 -26.26 -50.18
CA GLU A 833 -9.89 -25.65 -49.03
C GLU A 833 -10.78 -25.70 -47.79
N GLU A 834 -10.17 -25.86 -46.61
CA GLU A 834 -10.81 -25.68 -45.31
C GLU A 834 -9.89 -24.88 -44.38
N SER A 835 -10.51 -24.10 -43.50
CA SER A 835 -9.83 -23.35 -42.45
C SER A 835 -9.84 -24.16 -41.16
N ILE A 836 -8.65 -24.45 -40.63
CA ILE A 836 -8.44 -25.15 -39.37
C ILE A 836 -7.92 -24.13 -38.36
N TRP A 837 -8.62 -23.97 -37.24
CA TRP A 837 -8.15 -23.07 -36.18
C TRP A 837 -7.02 -23.71 -35.36
N VAL A 838 -5.92 -22.99 -35.21
CA VAL A 838 -4.88 -23.26 -34.23
C VAL A 838 -5.10 -22.32 -33.05
N GLN A 839 -5.53 -22.87 -31.93
CA GLN A 839 -5.91 -22.07 -30.76
C GLN A 839 -5.11 -22.48 -29.53
N LYS A 840 -4.98 -21.55 -28.56
CA LYS A 840 -4.53 -21.92 -27.22
C LYS A 840 -5.61 -22.80 -26.61
N VAL A 841 -5.22 -23.96 -26.09
CA VAL A 841 -6.13 -24.87 -25.40
C VAL A 841 -5.69 -25.00 -23.96
N SER A 842 -6.68 -25.10 -23.10
CA SER A 842 -6.49 -25.17 -21.65
C SER A 842 -6.98 -26.50 -21.10
N ALA A 843 -6.41 -26.89 -19.97
CA ALA A 843 -6.86 -27.98 -19.13
C ALA A 843 -7.49 -27.43 -17.85
N GLN A 844 -8.40 -28.19 -17.26
CA GLN A 844 -8.82 -28.02 -15.87
C GLN A 844 -8.53 -29.31 -15.12
N LEU A 845 -7.96 -29.21 -13.91
CA LEU A 845 -7.70 -30.37 -13.08
C LEU A 845 -8.64 -30.35 -11.87
N SER A 846 -9.39 -31.42 -11.69
CA SER A 846 -10.19 -31.66 -10.50
C SER A 846 -10.03 -33.09 -10.02
N GLY A 847 -10.35 -33.35 -8.76
CA GLY A 847 -10.09 -34.66 -8.19
C GLY A 847 -10.45 -34.78 -6.72
N VAL A 848 -10.09 -35.93 -6.17
CA VAL A 848 -10.22 -36.24 -4.74
C VAL A 848 -8.88 -36.70 -4.21
N VAL A 849 -8.48 -36.18 -3.06
CA VAL A 849 -7.38 -36.71 -2.25
C VAL A 849 -7.95 -37.57 -1.12
N GLN A 850 -7.44 -38.79 -0.98
CA GLN A 850 -7.91 -39.76 0.00
C GLN A 850 -6.76 -40.54 0.63
N ASP A 851 -7.01 -41.17 1.78
CA ASP A 851 -6.09 -42.13 2.38
C ASP A 851 -6.14 -43.50 1.69
N SER A 852 -5.27 -44.43 2.11
CA SER A 852 -5.25 -45.82 1.61
C SER A 852 -6.52 -46.62 1.92
N SER A 853 -7.42 -46.12 2.75
CA SER A 853 -8.72 -46.72 3.07
C SER A 853 -9.88 -46.08 2.31
N GLY A 854 -9.61 -45.06 1.48
CA GLY A 854 -10.61 -44.37 0.66
C GLY A 854 -11.34 -43.23 1.36
N ASN A 855 -10.87 -42.78 2.53
CA ASN A 855 -11.45 -41.62 3.22
C ASN A 855 -10.85 -40.33 2.65
N GLY A 856 -11.70 -39.35 2.32
CA GLY A 856 -11.27 -38.04 1.83
C GLY A 856 -10.43 -37.28 2.85
N LEU A 857 -9.33 -36.68 2.40
CA LEU A 857 -8.39 -35.94 3.23
C LEU A 857 -8.57 -34.44 3.04
N GLN A 858 -9.00 -33.74 4.10
CA GLN A 858 -9.15 -32.28 4.13
C GLN A 858 -7.80 -31.59 4.38
N GLY A 859 -7.59 -30.42 3.78
CA GLY A 859 -6.44 -29.57 4.08
C GLY A 859 -5.13 -30.01 3.40
N VAL A 860 -5.19 -30.93 2.44
CA VAL A 860 -4.03 -31.34 1.65
C VAL A 860 -3.63 -30.18 0.76
N SER A 861 -2.36 -29.75 0.84
CA SER A 861 -1.79 -28.78 -0.10
C SER A 861 -1.42 -29.51 -1.39
N ILE A 862 -2.00 -29.09 -2.50
CA ILE A 862 -1.80 -29.72 -3.81
C ILE A 862 -1.21 -28.66 -4.74
N SER A 863 0.04 -28.88 -5.14
CA SER A 863 0.79 -28.02 -6.05
C SER A 863 1.03 -28.74 -7.35
N GLY A 864 0.87 -28.05 -8.48
CA GLY A 864 1.25 -28.57 -9.79
C GLY A 864 2.37 -27.76 -10.40
N PHE A 865 3.43 -28.42 -10.84
CA PHE A 865 4.58 -27.81 -11.48
C PHE A 865 4.64 -28.24 -12.94
N LEU A 866 4.52 -27.29 -13.88
CA LEU A 866 4.66 -27.58 -15.31
C LEU A 866 6.11 -27.95 -15.64
N LEU A 867 6.36 -29.22 -15.95
CA LEU A 867 7.71 -29.71 -16.23
C LEU A 867 8.29 -29.07 -17.52
N PRO A 868 9.60 -28.78 -17.55
CA PRO A 868 10.63 -29.20 -16.60
C PRO A 868 10.79 -28.31 -15.36
N ASP A 869 10.05 -27.20 -15.23
CA ASP A 869 10.10 -26.38 -14.01
C ASP A 869 9.52 -27.21 -12.85
N SER A 870 10.33 -27.37 -11.81
CA SER A 870 9.96 -28.05 -10.56
C SER A 870 10.10 -27.14 -9.35
N VAL A 871 10.38 -25.85 -9.58
CA VAL A 871 10.64 -24.85 -8.55
C VAL A 871 9.41 -23.96 -8.38
N ASN A 872 8.85 -23.46 -9.49
CA ASN A 872 7.69 -22.57 -9.43
C ASN A 872 6.39 -23.33 -9.68
N ALA A 873 5.51 -23.38 -8.67
CA ALA A 873 4.20 -24.02 -8.81
C ALA A 873 3.30 -23.19 -9.74
N THR A 874 2.74 -23.83 -10.77
CA THR A 874 1.76 -23.25 -11.69
C THR A 874 0.40 -23.06 -11.04
N PHE A 875 0.07 -23.89 -10.06
CA PHE A 875 -1.09 -23.71 -9.19
C PHE A 875 -0.83 -24.29 -7.80
N ASN A 876 -1.57 -23.77 -6.82
CA ASN A 876 -1.66 -24.31 -5.47
C ASN A 876 -3.15 -24.32 -5.06
N VAL A 877 -3.67 -25.48 -4.68
CA VAL A 877 -5.04 -25.63 -4.19
C VAL A 877 -5.05 -26.48 -2.93
N THR A 878 -6.04 -26.26 -2.07
CA THR A 878 -6.23 -27.01 -0.83
C THR A 878 -7.47 -27.87 -0.93
N SER A 879 -7.39 -29.14 -0.54
CA SER A 879 -8.55 -30.04 -0.56
C SER A 879 -9.62 -29.64 0.48
N GLY A 880 -10.88 -29.72 0.08
CA GLY A 880 -12.05 -29.47 0.91
C GLY A 880 -12.35 -30.61 1.90
N GLN A 881 -13.45 -30.49 2.64
CA GLN A 881 -13.83 -31.41 3.72
C GLN A 881 -14.00 -32.88 3.29
N SER A 882 -14.36 -33.14 2.03
CA SER A 882 -14.49 -34.48 1.45
C SER A 882 -13.26 -34.92 0.66
N GLY A 883 -12.15 -34.20 0.76
CA GLY A 883 -10.93 -34.43 -0.03
C GLY A 883 -11.01 -33.90 -1.47
N THR A 884 -12.12 -33.29 -1.89
CA THR A 884 -12.27 -32.76 -3.24
C THR A 884 -11.39 -31.53 -3.47
N PHE A 885 -10.88 -31.39 -4.69
CA PHE A 885 -10.21 -30.19 -5.15
C PHE A 885 -10.52 -29.91 -6.62
N SER A 886 -10.42 -28.65 -7.03
CA SER A 886 -10.51 -28.22 -8.43
C SER A 886 -9.71 -26.95 -8.61
N THR A 887 -9.04 -26.80 -9.76
CA THR A 887 -8.35 -25.55 -10.10
C THR A 887 -9.34 -24.49 -10.58
N SER A 888 -9.20 -23.26 -10.07
CA SER A 888 -10.03 -22.11 -10.43
C SER A 888 -9.58 -21.41 -11.72
N SER A 889 -8.34 -21.66 -12.15
CA SER A 889 -7.75 -21.17 -13.39
C SER A 889 -7.68 -22.26 -14.46
N GLN A 890 -7.74 -21.82 -15.71
CA GLN A 890 -7.42 -22.66 -16.87
C GLN A 890 -5.91 -22.89 -16.93
N LEU A 891 -5.48 -24.14 -16.82
CA LEU A 891 -4.08 -24.58 -16.86
C LEU A 891 -3.61 -24.82 -18.29
N SER A 892 -2.31 -24.71 -18.57
CA SER A 892 -1.75 -25.16 -19.84
C SER A 892 -1.79 -26.69 -19.94
N VAL A 893 -2.08 -27.23 -21.13
CA VAL A 893 -1.95 -28.66 -21.45
C VAL A 893 -0.48 -29.08 -21.38
N GLY A 894 -0.15 -30.19 -20.74
CA GLY A 894 1.25 -30.61 -20.59
C GLY A 894 1.51 -31.57 -19.43
N ASN A 895 2.79 -31.89 -19.22
CA ASN A 895 3.23 -32.75 -18.11
C ASN A 895 3.41 -31.91 -16.86
N TYR A 896 2.63 -32.22 -15.82
CA TYR A 896 2.80 -31.64 -14.50
C TYR A 896 3.43 -32.65 -13.56
N LEU A 897 4.31 -32.19 -12.68
CA LEU A 897 4.60 -32.88 -11.45
C LEU A 897 3.58 -32.42 -10.42
N ILE A 898 2.70 -33.32 -9.99
CA ILE A 898 1.72 -33.08 -8.94
C ILE A 898 2.39 -33.44 -7.62
N ARG A 899 2.43 -32.46 -6.72
CA ARG A 899 2.92 -32.60 -5.35
C ARG A 899 1.73 -32.44 -4.42
N ALA A 900 1.46 -33.45 -3.60
CA ALA A 900 0.45 -33.37 -2.56
C ALA A 900 1.07 -33.62 -1.19
N GLU A 901 0.76 -32.72 -0.27
CA GLU A 901 1.35 -32.67 1.06
C GLU A 901 0.29 -32.52 2.12
N LEU A 902 0.33 -33.45 3.08
CA LEU A 902 -0.49 -33.41 4.27
C LEU A 902 0.33 -34.00 5.41
N PHE A 903 0.32 -33.32 6.54
CA PHE A 903 1.03 -33.78 7.73
C PHE A 903 0.50 -35.16 8.18
N GLY A 904 1.43 -36.05 8.56
CA GLY A 904 1.10 -37.44 8.90
C GLY A 904 0.96 -38.38 7.70
N TYR A 905 1.23 -37.89 6.48
CA TYR A 905 1.25 -38.67 5.25
C TYR A 905 2.58 -38.48 4.51
N LYS A 906 3.01 -39.51 3.78
CA LYS A 906 4.18 -39.45 2.91
C LYS A 906 3.94 -38.45 1.77
N LEU A 907 5.00 -37.72 1.42
CA LEU A 907 5.01 -36.85 0.25
C LEU A 907 4.54 -37.62 -0.99
N PHE A 908 3.48 -37.14 -1.61
CA PHE A 908 3.01 -37.68 -2.88
C PHE A 908 3.58 -36.85 -4.03
N LEU A 909 4.28 -37.53 -4.94
CA LEU A 909 4.80 -36.95 -6.17
C LEU A 909 4.42 -37.86 -7.33
N GLU A 910 3.61 -37.35 -8.26
CA GLU A 910 3.23 -38.08 -9.47
C GLU A 910 3.25 -37.18 -10.69
N ARG A 911 3.69 -37.72 -11.83
CA ARG A 911 3.62 -37.01 -13.10
C ARG A 911 2.26 -37.24 -13.72
N LEU A 912 1.54 -36.16 -13.99
CA LEU A 912 0.24 -36.19 -14.65
C LEU A 912 0.30 -35.40 -15.95
N PHE A 913 -0.07 -36.03 -17.06
CA PHE A 913 -0.23 -35.32 -18.33
C PHE A 913 -1.67 -34.82 -18.46
N LEU A 914 -1.85 -33.50 -18.38
CA LEU A 914 -3.15 -32.86 -18.52
C LEU A 914 -3.52 -32.72 -19.99
N LYS A 915 -4.69 -33.25 -20.38
CA LYS A 915 -5.29 -33.14 -21.71
C LYS A 915 -6.15 -31.88 -21.82
N CYS A 916 -6.55 -31.52 -23.03
CA CYS A 916 -7.50 -30.43 -23.26
C CYS A 916 -8.84 -30.72 -22.54
N GLY A 917 -9.39 -29.72 -21.85
CA GLY A 917 -10.65 -29.84 -21.10
C GLY A 917 -10.48 -30.40 -19.67
N GLU A 918 -11.51 -31.06 -19.16
CA GLU A 918 -11.53 -31.58 -17.79
C GLU A 918 -10.65 -32.82 -17.62
N ASN A 919 -9.82 -32.81 -16.59
CA ASN A 919 -8.99 -33.93 -16.16
C ASN A 919 -9.37 -34.27 -14.72
N LEU A 920 -9.81 -35.51 -14.51
CA LEU A 920 -10.16 -36.04 -13.19
C LEU A 920 -9.03 -36.92 -12.66
N THR A 921 -8.62 -36.71 -11.41
CA THR A 921 -7.61 -37.54 -10.75
C THR A 921 -8.00 -37.93 -9.32
N THR A 922 -7.44 -39.04 -8.85
CA THR A 922 -7.55 -39.49 -7.47
C THR A 922 -6.16 -39.63 -6.87
N ILE A 923 -5.85 -38.83 -5.86
CA ILE A 923 -4.56 -38.86 -5.16
C ILE A 923 -4.75 -39.73 -3.91
N VAL A 924 -4.00 -40.83 -3.81
CA VAL A 924 -4.02 -41.71 -2.64
C VAL A 924 -2.77 -41.48 -1.80
N MET A 925 -2.92 -40.81 -0.67
CA MET A 925 -1.82 -40.54 0.25
C MET A 925 -1.67 -41.69 1.26
N GLN A 926 -0.43 -42.12 1.48
CA GLN A 926 -0.12 -43.13 2.49
C GLN A 926 0.26 -42.45 3.80
N ALA A 927 -0.37 -42.84 4.92
CA ALA A 927 0.03 -42.34 6.23
C ALA A 927 1.53 -42.64 6.46
N ASP A 928 2.24 -41.68 7.03
CA ASP A 928 3.65 -41.82 7.36
C ASP A 928 3.79 -42.63 8.66
N SER A 929 4.74 -43.55 8.69
CA SER A 929 5.05 -44.28 9.91
C SER A 929 5.79 -43.37 10.89
N GLY A 930 5.54 -43.51 12.18
CA GLY A 930 6.21 -42.74 13.23
C GLY A 930 6.89 -43.61 14.27
N GLY A 931 7.70 -42.96 15.10
CA GLY A 931 8.37 -43.55 16.25
C GLY A 931 8.21 -42.67 17.49
N TRP A 932 8.40 -43.27 18.66
CA TRP A 932 8.42 -42.55 19.92
C TRP A 932 9.80 -41.97 20.17
N LEU A 933 9.88 -40.65 20.34
CA LEU A 933 11.03 -39.96 20.92
C LEU A 933 10.77 -39.76 22.40
N SER A 934 11.66 -40.23 23.25
CA SER A 934 11.60 -40.04 24.70
C SER A 934 12.96 -39.68 25.27
N GLY A 935 13.01 -39.19 26.50
CA GLY A 935 14.27 -38.87 27.15
C GLY A 935 14.07 -38.17 28.49
N LYS A 936 15.16 -38.00 29.22
CA LYS A 936 15.19 -37.30 30.51
C LYS A 936 16.02 -36.03 30.42
N ILE A 937 15.55 -34.95 31.02
CA ILE A 937 16.23 -33.65 31.05
C ILE A 937 16.80 -33.39 32.44
N THR A 938 18.11 -33.14 32.52
CA THR A 938 18.82 -32.90 33.79
C THR A 938 19.71 -31.67 33.74
N GLU A 939 20.09 -31.15 34.90
CA GLU A 939 21.14 -30.15 35.03
C GLU A 939 22.52 -30.84 35.03
N THR A 940 23.49 -30.29 34.31
CA THR A 940 24.78 -30.96 34.05
C THR A 940 25.63 -31.20 35.30
N VAL A 941 25.64 -30.28 36.27
CA VAL A 941 26.55 -30.32 37.43
C VAL A 941 25.97 -31.13 38.60
N THR A 942 24.70 -30.91 38.92
CA THR A 942 23.97 -31.48 40.05
C THR A 942 23.20 -32.75 39.67
N ASN A 943 22.98 -33.01 38.38
CA ASN A 943 22.11 -34.08 37.86
C ASN A 943 20.65 -33.99 38.33
N LEU A 944 20.20 -32.84 38.83
CA LEU A 944 18.80 -32.62 39.17
C LEU A 944 17.95 -32.60 37.91
N THR A 945 16.72 -33.07 38.00
CA THR A 945 15.76 -33.03 36.90
C THR A 945 15.26 -31.61 36.67
N LEU A 946 15.01 -31.28 35.40
CA LEU A 946 14.59 -29.94 35.02
C LEU A 946 13.16 -29.93 34.47
N ASP A 947 12.40 -28.94 34.92
CA ASP A 947 11.19 -28.47 34.25
C ASP A 947 11.63 -27.77 32.96
N ALA A 948 11.30 -28.35 31.81
CA ALA A 948 11.82 -27.88 30.54
C ALA A 948 10.77 -27.96 29.43
N THR A 949 10.82 -27.01 28.51
CA THR A 949 10.04 -27.04 27.28
C THR A 949 10.93 -27.54 26.15
N ILE A 950 10.45 -28.54 25.42
CA ILE A 950 11.06 -29.01 24.18
C ILE A 950 10.21 -28.51 23.02
N LYS A 951 10.70 -27.47 22.33
CA LYS A 951 10.12 -27.03 21.06
C LYS A 951 10.66 -27.92 19.94
N ILE A 952 9.77 -28.37 19.06
CA ILE A 952 10.08 -29.31 17.98
C ILE A 952 9.71 -28.66 16.66
N ASP A 953 10.71 -28.40 15.83
CA ASP A 953 10.54 -27.94 14.46
C ASP A 953 10.87 -29.09 13.50
N ARG A 954 10.22 -29.12 12.33
CA ARG A 954 10.47 -30.11 11.28
C ARG A 954 11.14 -29.45 10.08
N GLN A 955 12.07 -30.17 9.44
CA GLN A 955 12.68 -29.72 8.19
C GLN A 955 11.66 -29.79 7.04
N SER A 956 11.34 -28.63 6.45
CA SER A 956 10.73 -28.49 5.12
C SER A 956 11.85 -28.38 4.06
N ILE A 957 11.49 -28.27 2.77
CA ILE A 957 12.49 -28.17 1.68
C ILE A 957 13.40 -26.95 1.85
N ASP A 958 12.88 -25.82 2.34
CA ASP A 958 13.61 -24.54 2.41
C ASP A 958 13.78 -23.96 3.83
N GLU A 959 13.08 -24.49 4.85
CA GLU A 959 13.12 -23.94 6.21
C GLU A 959 12.69 -24.94 7.30
N TRP A 960 13.07 -24.66 8.55
CA TRP A 960 12.57 -25.37 9.73
C TRP A 960 11.24 -24.77 10.19
N ILE A 961 10.15 -25.54 10.11
CA ILE A 961 8.81 -25.08 10.47
C ILE A 961 8.45 -25.60 11.86
N SER A 962 7.92 -24.72 12.72
CA SER A 962 7.43 -25.09 14.05
C SER A 962 6.37 -26.17 13.93
N TYR A 963 6.64 -27.34 14.54
CA TYR A 963 5.80 -28.51 14.39
C TYR A 963 4.95 -28.77 15.64
N THR A 964 5.58 -28.91 16.81
CA THR A 964 4.88 -29.13 18.08
C THR A 964 5.79 -28.79 19.27
N SER A 965 5.29 -28.91 20.49
CA SER A 965 6.09 -28.82 21.70
C SER A 965 5.63 -29.84 22.74
N VAL A 966 6.54 -30.30 23.58
CA VAL A 966 6.25 -31.11 24.75
C VAL A 966 7.02 -30.56 25.94
N THR A 967 6.51 -30.75 27.15
CA THR A 967 7.17 -30.34 28.38
C THR A 967 7.66 -31.58 29.15
N SER A 968 8.75 -31.43 29.89
CA SER A 968 9.06 -32.27 31.05
C SER A 968 8.72 -31.51 32.32
N ASP A 969 8.26 -32.21 33.35
CA ASP A 969 7.94 -31.63 34.65
C ASP A 969 8.33 -32.54 35.83
N ASP A 970 8.25 -32.01 37.05
CA ASP A 970 8.46 -32.76 38.30
C ASP A 970 7.57 -34.00 38.43
N SER A 971 6.36 -34.00 37.85
CA SER A 971 5.45 -35.16 37.89
C SER A 971 5.92 -36.32 37.02
N THR A 972 6.78 -36.03 36.05
CA THR A 972 7.41 -36.98 35.13
C THR A 972 8.87 -37.25 35.47
N ASP A 973 9.41 -36.74 36.59
CA ASP A 973 10.83 -36.88 36.97
C ASP A 973 11.76 -36.43 35.82
N GLY A 974 11.42 -35.31 35.19
CA GLY A 974 12.16 -34.73 34.06
C GLY A 974 12.06 -35.52 32.75
N ASN A 975 11.16 -36.52 32.65
CA ASN A 975 11.01 -37.31 31.43
C ASN A 975 10.04 -36.65 30.43
N TYR A 976 10.40 -36.68 29.15
CA TYR A 976 9.53 -36.32 28.04
C TYR A 976 9.30 -37.53 27.12
N ARG A 977 8.13 -37.57 26.47
CA ARG A 977 7.80 -38.59 25.47
C ARG A 977 6.81 -38.04 24.44
N ILE A 978 7.13 -38.19 23.16
CA ILE A 978 6.30 -37.74 22.05
C ILE A 978 6.40 -38.71 20.86
N HIS A 979 5.28 -38.94 20.18
CA HIS A 979 5.26 -39.71 18.94
C HIS A 979 5.43 -38.78 17.75
N LEU A 980 6.46 -39.01 16.93
CA LEU A 980 6.77 -38.19 15.76
C LEU A 980 6.77 -39.08 14.52
N PRO A 981 6.26 -38.61 13.37
CA PRO A 981 6.55 -39.24 12.07
C PRO A 981 8.05 -39.41 11.85
N TYR A 982 8.45 -40.35 10.99
CA TYR A 982 9.86 -40.46 10.62
C TYR A 982 10.30 -39.22 9.82
N GLY A 983 11.48 -38.68 10.13
CA GLY A 983 11.99 -37.46 9.49
C GLY A 983 13.02 -36.72 10.34
N ASP A 984 13.52 -35.60 9.79
CA ASP A 984 14.48 -34.72 10.46
C ASP A 984 13.78 -33.64 11.29
N TYR A 985 14.24 -33.49 12.53
CA TYR A 985 13.69 -32.59 13.52
C TYR A 985 14.78 -31.75 14.15
N ARG A 986 14.40 -30.52 14.50
CA ARG A 986 15.18 -29.60 15.32
C ARG A 986 14.45 -29.43 16.65
N LEU A 987 15.10 -29.85 17.73
CA LEU A 987 14.58 -29.82 19.09
C LEU A 987 15.31 -28.75 19.88
N VAL A 988 14.58 -27.80 20.44
CA VAL A 988 15.12 -26.77 21.34
C VAL A 988 14.66 -27.11 22.75
N PHE A 989 15.60 -27.54 23.59
CA PHE A 989 15.40 -27.81 25.01
C PHE A 989 15.68 -26.55 25.80
N SER A 990 14.69 -26.02 26.52
CA SER A 990 14.83 -24.79 27.31
C SER A 990 14.30 -24.99 28.72
N SER A 991 15.08 -24.57 29.72
CA SER A 991 14.71 -24.54 31.13
C SER A 991 15.22 -23.24 31.76
N PRO A 992 14.47 -22.58 32.65
CA PRO A 992 14.91 -21.34 33.30
C PRO A 992 16.29 -21.50 33.96
N ARG A 993 17.18 -20.49 33.81
CA ARG A 993 18.54 -20.45 34.38
C ARG A 993 19.53 -21.50 33.84
N HIS A 994 19.18 -22.15 32.72
CA HIS A 994 20.04 -23.10 32.04
C HIS A 994 20.24 -22.71 30.58
N ILE A 995 21.40 -23.05 30.02
CA ILE A 995 21.75 -22.77 28.64
C ILE A 995 20.85 -23.65 27.75
N SER A 996 19.98 -23.04 26.96
CA SER A 996 19.11 -23.77 26.03
C SER A 996 19.95 -24.59 25.06
N ARG A 997 19.55 -25.84 24.83
CA ARG A 997 20.26 -26.75 23.95
C ARG A 997 19.47 -27.03 22.70
N LEU A 998 20.09 -26.79 21.55
CA LEU A 998 19.58 -27.21 20.26
C LEU A 998 20.10 -28.60 19.91
N LEU A 999 19.21 -29.47 19.46
CA LEU A 999 19.55 -30.76 18.89
C LEU A 999 18.85 -30.95 17.55
N VAL A 1000 19.62 -31.23 16.51
CA VAL A 1000 19.08 -31.69 15.23
C VAL A 1000 19.21 -33.20 15.18
N MET A 1001 18.12 -33.90 14.85
CA MET A 1001 18.11 -35.36 14.81
C MET A 1001 17.06 -35.93 13.86
N THR A 1002 17.34 -37.14 13.38
CA THR A 1002 16.43 -37.92 12.54
C THR A 1002 15.68 -38.94 13.40
N VAL A 1003 14.35 -38.91 13.37
CA VAL A 1003 13.50 -40.00 13.88
C VAL A 1003 13.34 -41.00 12.74
N SER A 1004 13.96 -42.17 12.83
CA SER A 1004 13.91 -43.19 11.76
C SER A 1004 13.62 -44.61 12.27
N GLN A 1005 13.26 -44.73 13.56
CA GLN A 1005 13.07 -46.00 14.27
C GLN A 1005 11.88 -45.87 15.22
N SER A 1006 11.24 -46.99 15.57
CA SER A 1006 9.98 -46.99 16.34
C SER A 1006 10.09 -46.46 17.77
N GLU A 1007 11.29 -46.49 18.35
CA GLU A 1007 11.61 -45.99 19.70
C GLU A 1007 13.00 -45.36 19.65
N LEU A 1008 13.12 -44.16 20.19
CA LEU A 1008 14.38 -43.44 20.29
C LEU A 1008 14.45 -42.72 21.63
N ILE A 1009 15.54 -42.93 22.36
CA ILE A 1009 15.76 -42.35 23.68
C ILE A 1009 16.90 -41.33 23.57
N ASN A 1010 16.66 -40.12 24.03
CA ASN A 1010 17.62 -39.03 23.99
C ASN A 1010 17.58 -38.20 25.27
N ASN A 1011 18.47 -38.53 26.20
CA ASN A 1011 18.61 -37.76 27.44
C ASN A 1011 19.45 -36.51 27.18
N VAL A 1012 19.03 -35.39 27.75
CA VAL A 1012 19.65 -34.08 27.53
C VAL A 1012 19.99 -33.45 28.86
N SER A 1013 21.26 -33.12 29.07
CA SER A 1013 21.65 -32.25 30.17
C SER A 1013 21.82 -30.82 29.68
N LEU A 1014 21.38 -29.86 30.49
CA LEU A 1014 21.54 -28.43 30.28
C LEU A 1014 22.52 -27.87 31.33
N ASP A 1015 23.49 -27.08 30.88
CA ASP A 1015 24.45 -26.41 31.75
C ASP A 1015 23.78 -25.21 32.43
N THR A 1016 24.21 -24.88 33.65
CA THR A 1016 23.85 -23.61 34.31
C THR A 1016 24.44 -22.43 33.53
N THR A 1017 23.71 -21.32 33.51
CA THR A 1017 24.18 -20.13 32.77
C THR A 1017 25.27 -19.38 33.53
N ARG A 1018 26.07 -18.60 32.79
CA ARG A 1018 27.16 -17.79 33.35
C ARG A 1018 26.69 -16.55 34.14
N ALA A 1019 25.53 -16.01 33.76
CA ALA A 1019 24.81 -14.93 34.43
C ALA A 1019 23.43 -14.78 33.77
N ASP A 1020 22.48 -14.18 34.49
CA ASP A 1020 21.16 -13.82 33.97
C ASP A 1020 21.20 -12.37 33.45
N ILE A 1021 20.97 -12.17 32.15
CA ILE A 1021 21.07 -10.86 31.48
C ILE A 1021 19.69 -10.45 30.92
N LEU A 1022 19.30 -9.20 31.20
CA LEU A 1022 18.16 -8.57 30.55
C LEU A 1022 18.64 -7.60 29.47
N ILE A 1023 18.15 -7.78 28.25
CA ILE A 1023 18.29 -6.83 27.15
C ILE A 1023 16.98 -6.06 27.01
N VAL A 1024 17.05 -4.75 27.15
CA VAL A 1024 15.95 -3.83 26.86
C VAL A 1024 16.19 -3.20 25.51
N ASP A 1025 15.38 -3.61 24.53
CA ASP A 1025 15.40 -3.15 23.15
C ASP A 1025 14.54 -1.88 23.02
N ASP A 1026 15.24 -0.76 22.93
CA ASP A 1026 14.71 0.58 22.77
C ASP A 1026 14.88 1.09 21.32
N ASP A 1027 15.16 0.19 20.37
CA ASP A 1027 15.24 0.53 18.96
C ASP A 1027 13.83 0.63 18.34
N THR A 1028 13.39 1.88 18.21
CA THR A 1028 12.10 2.22 17.61
C THR A 1028 12.12 2.27 16.08
N GLY A 1029 13.28 2.05 15.44
CA GLY A 1029 13.43 1.82 13.99
C GLY A 1029 13.19 3.05 13.11
N LYS A 1030 13.45 4.25 13.61
CA LYS A 1030 13.29 5.48 12.85
C LYS A 1030 14.58 6.27 12.91
N ARG A 1031 15.40 6.24 11.85
CA ARG A 1031 16.39 7.30 11.59
C ARG A 1031 15.93 8.19 10.46
N THR A 1032 15.95 9.50 10.71
CA THR A 1032 15.86 10.51 9.65
C THR A 1032 17.26 10.73 9.05
N PRO A 1033 17.41 10.87 7.72
CA PRO A 1033 18.66 11.35 7.14
C PRO A 1033 18.83 12.84 7.49
N ASP A 1034 19.93 13.22 8.15
CA ASP A 1034 19.99 14.52 8.82
C ASP A 1034 20.63 15.66 8.01
N LYS A 1035 20.16 16.87 8.32
CA LYS A 1035 20.72 18.15 7.89
C LYS A 1035 22.00 18.44 8.67
N GLN A 1036 23.12 18.58 7.96
CA GLN A 1036 24.36 19.12 8.56
C GLN A 1036 24.15 20.52 9.16
N LYS A 1037 24.69 20.74 10.37
CA LYS A 1037 24.97 22.08 10.91
C LYS A 1037 26.38 22.50 10.52
N ILE A 1038 26.43 23.60 9.78
CA ILE A 1038 27.60 24.27 9.18
C ILE A 1038 28.61 24.74 10.25
N ILE A 1039 29.90 24.44 10.05
CA ILE A 1039 31.00 25.28 10.51
C ILE A 1039 31.86 25.68 9.30
N SER A 1040 31.81 26.98 9.00
CA SER A 1040 32.70 27.78 8.15
C SER A 1040 33.01 27.30 6.72
N GLY A 1041 32.32 27.93 5.75
CA GLY A 1041 32.89 28.31 4.46
C GLY A 1041 32.81 27.25 3.35
N GLU A 1042 32.24 27.67 2.22
CA GLU A 1042 32.14 26.96 0.93
C GLU A 1042 30.96 25.99 0.79
N PHE A 1043 30.07 26.35 -0.14
CA PHE A 1043 28.77 25.73 -0.39
C PHE A 1043 28.90 24.55 -1.37
N TYR A 1044 28.48 23.36 -0.93
CA TYR A 1044 28.03 22.27 -1.81
C TYR A 1044 26.81 21.58 -1.15
N GLU A 1045 25.69 21.52 -1.88
CA GLU A 1045 24.45 20.80 -1.51
C GLU A 1045 24.64 19.28 -1.66
N VAL A 1046 24.14 18.51 -0.68
CA VAL A 1046 23.91 17.06 -0.83
C VAL A 1046 22.44 16.75 -0.46
N LYS A 1047 21.79 16.00 -1.35
CA LYS A 1047 20.40 15.51 -1.29
C LYS A 1047 20.16 14.56 -0.11
N SER A 1048 19.02 14.65 0.56
CA SER A 1048 18.58 13.70 1.60
C SER A 1048 17.23 13.04 1.23
N ASP A 1049 17.26 12.05 0.34
CA ASP A 1049 16.11 11.20 -0.08
C ASP A 1049 16.25 9.74 0.41
N VAL A 1050 16.80 9.47 1.60
CA VAL A 1050 16.92 8.09 2.11
C VAL A 1050 16.61 8.01 3.60
N VAL A 1051 15.36 7.71 3.96
CA VAL A 1051 15.05 7.08 5.26
C VAL A 1051 15.41 5.60 5.13
N ILE A 1052 16.46 5.15 5.83
CA ILE A 1052 16.78 3.72 5.91
C ILE A 1052 15.81 3.09 6.91
N ALA A 1053 14.86 2.32 6.40
CA ALA A 1053 13.75 1.74 7.15
C ALA A 1053 14.11 0.44 7.88
N ASP A 1054 15.32 0.32 8.44
CA ASP A 1054 15.72 -0.89 9.15
C ASP A 1054 16.01 -0.58 10.62
N LYS A 1055 15.31 -1.28 11.52
CA LYS A 1055 15.74 -1.40 12.92
C LYS A 1055 17.16 -1.95 12.93
N SER A 1056 18.04 -1.37 13.74
CA SER A 1056 19.32 -2.01 14.00
C SER A 1056 19.04 -3.35 14.66
N PRO A 1057 19.63 -4.45 14.18
CA PRO A 1057 19.47 -5.74 14.83
C PRO A 1057 20.33 -5.85 16.10
N SER A 1058 20.81 -4.74 16.68
CA SER A 1058 21.69 -4.72 17.85
C SER A 1058 21.13 -5.52 19.02
N ALA A 1059 19.85 -5.36 19.40
CA ALA A 1059 19.23 -6.17 20.45
C ALA A 1059 19.22 -7.68 20.13
N SER A 1060 18.87 -8.04 18.90
CA SER A 1060 18.89 -9.42 18.42
C SER A 1060 20.32 -9.99 18.38
N GLU A 1061 21.30 -9.16 18.06
CA GLU A 1061 22.71 -9.54 17.97
C GLU A 1061 23.35 -9.68 19.35
N PHE A 1062 23.09 -8.76 20.29
CA PHE A 1062 23.42 -8.92 21.71
C PHE A 1062 22.81 -10.22 22.24
N SER A 1063 21.52 -10.46 21.97
CA SER A 1063 20.83 -11.67 22.42
C SER A 1063 21.48 -12.94 21.85
N ARG A 1064 21.72 -12.98 20.54
CA ARG A 1064 22.37 -14.12 19.87
C ARG A 1064 23.76 -14.38 20.43
N ILE A 1065 24.62 -13.37 20.50
CA ILE A 1065 26.01 -13.53 20.95
C ILE A 1065 26.07 -13.95 22.41
N LEU A 1066 25.27 -13.34 23.29
CA LEU A 1066 25.29 -13.68 24.72
C LEU A 1066 24.72 -15.06 25.00
N THR A 1067 23.66 -15.48 24.28
CA THR A 1067 23.21 -16.87 24.33
C THR A 1067 24.30 -17.83 23.84
N GLU A 1068 25.04 -17.49 22.77
CA GLU A 1068 26.19 -18.30 22.31
C GLU A 1068 27.35 -18.36 23.31
N LEU A 1069 27.56 -17.30 24.10
CA LEU A 1069 28.60 -17.24 25.12
C LEU A 1069 28.20 -17.92 26.45
N GLY A 1070 26.97 -18.44 26.53
CA GLY A 1070 26.47 -19.23 27.66
C GLY A 1070 25.70 -18.45 28.73
N TYR A 1071 25.15 -17.29 28.40
CA TYR A 1071 24.30 -16.49 29.30
C TYR A 1071 22.82 -16.83 29.14
N TRP A 1072 22.04 -16.69 30.22
CA TRP A 1072 20.58 -16.67 30.12
C TRP A 1072 20.16 -15.27 29.72
N VAL A 1073 19.46 -15.14 28.60
CA VAL A 1073 19.11 -13.83 28.05
C VAL A 1073 17.61 -13.70 27.94
N VAL A 1074 17.07 -12.66 28.57
CA VAL A 1074 15.70 -12.20 28.33
C VAL A 1074 15.78 -10.92 27.52
N CYS A 1075 15.03 -10.84 26.42
CA CYS A 1075 14.95 -9.62 25.62
C CYS A 1075 13.52 -9.06 25.68
N GLU A 1076 13.40 -7.82 26.14
CA GLU A 1076 12.13 -7.10 26.28
C GLU A 1076 12.16 -5.84 25.43
N LYS A 1077 11.00 -5.41 24.94
CA LYS A 1077 10.87 -4.07 24.34
C LYS A 1077 10.84 -3.03 25.45
N SER A 1078 11.51 -1.89 25.27
CA SER A 1078 11.57 -0.82 26.28
C SER A 1078 10.19 -0.38 26.78
N ALA A 1079 9.20 -0.31 25.88
CA ALA A 1079 7.81 0.02 26.22
C ALA A 1079 7.10 -1.02 27.12
N LEU A 1080 7.57 -2.28 27.12
CA LEU A 1080 6.96 -3.38 27.87
C LEU A 1080 7.80 -3.81 29.09
N SER A 1081 9.04 -3.33 29.20
CA SER A 1081 9.95 -3.76 30.27
C SER A 1081 9.53 -3.20 31.63
N ASP A 1082 9.54 -4.06 32.64
CA ASP A 1082 9.21 -3.70 34.02
C ASP A 1082 10.49 -3.51 34.84
N ALA A 1083 10.82 -2.26 35.13
CA ALA A 1083 12.00 -1.87 35.90
C ALA A 1083 12.09 -2.49 37.31
N SER A 1084 10.95 -2.89 37.90
CA SER A 1084 10.96 -3.56 39.20
C SER A 1084 11.59 -4.96 39.16
N THR A 1085 11.66 -5.56 37.97
CA THR A 1085 12.23 -6.89 37.75
C THR A 1085 13.72 -6.86 37.41
N TRP A 1086 14.29 -5.68 37.09
CA TRP A 1086 15.66 -5.54 36.61
C TRP A 1086 16.71 -6.00 37.63
N THR A 1087 16.38 -5.97 38.92
CA THR A 1087 17.25 -6.46 40.01
C THR A 1087 17.33 -7.98 40.09
N ASN A 1088 16.49 -8.71 39.34
CA ASN A 1088 16.57 -10.16 39.21
C ASN A 1088 17.67 -10.62 38.24
N TYR A 1089 18.27 -9.68 37.51
CA TYR A 1089 19.31 -9.91 36.53
C TYR A 1089 20.64 -9.38 37.03
N ASP A 1090 21.72 -10.09 36.68
CA ASP A 1090 23.10 -9.74 37.03
C ASP A 1090 23.60 -8.54 36.20
N LEU A 1091 23.06 -8.36 35.00
CA LEU A 1091 23.36 -7.26 34.09
C LEU A 1091 22.11 -6.84 33.31
N VAL A 1092 21.88 -5.52 33.22
CA VAL A 1092 20.94 -4.94 32.26
C VAL A 1092 21.72 -4.34 31.09
N ILE A 1093 21.28 -4.64 29.87
CA ILE A 1093 21.76 -4.04 28.64
C ILE A 1093 20.63 -3.20 28.06
N TRP A 1094 20.83 -1.89 27.95
CA TRP A 1094 19.92 -1.00 27.24
C TRP A 1094 20.50 -0.68 25.87
N THR A 1095 19.82 -1.09 24.80
CA THR A 1095 20.27 -0.85 23.42
C THR A 1095 19.20 -0.06 22.69
N SER A 1096 19.59 1.12 22.22
CA SER A 1096 18.72 1.96 21.41
C SER A 1096 19.01 1.82 19.92
N GLY A 1097 20.12 1.17 19.54
CA GLY A 1097 20.48 0.89 18.15
C GLY A 1097 20.34 2.12 17.25
N SER A 1098 19.36 2.07 16.34
CA SER A 1098 19.06 3.14 15.40
C SER A 1098 17.90 4.06 15.80
N SER A 1099 17.57 4.16 17.07
CA SER A 1099 16.49 5.03 17.56
C SER A 1099 16.87 6.52 17.48
N THR A 1100 16.04 7.35 16.84
CA THR A 1100 16.13 8.84 16.89
C THR A 1100 15.55 9.45 18.16
N ASN A 1101 14.85 8.65 18.97
CA ASN A 1101 14.31 9.10 20.23
C ASN A 1101 14.60 8.06 21.33
N PRO A 1102 15.88 7.82 21.62
CA PRO A 1102 16.24 6.84 22.62
C PRO A 1102 15.84 7.33 24.01
N ILE A 1103 15.50 6.39 24.89
CA ILE A 1103 15.01 6.65 26.25
C ILE A 1103 13.84 7.64 26.20
N GLY A 1104 12.82 7.27 25.42
CA GLY A 1104 11.65 8.11 25.17
C GLY A 1104 10.67 8.19 26.35
N ASP A 1105 10.71 7.25 27.30
CA ASP A 1105 9.88 7.24 28.51
C ASP A 1105 10.69 7.72 29.73
N ASP A 1106 10.22 8.78 30.37
CA ASP A 1106 10.80 9.33 31.60
C ASP A 1106 10.86 8.29 32.73
N ARG A 1107 9.94 7.33 32.79
CA ARG A 1107 10.02 6.23 33.77
C ARG A 1107 11.27 5.40 33.56
N CYS A 1108 11.57 5.03 32.32
CA CYS A 1108 12.73 4.21 32.00
C CYS A 1108 14.02 4.99 32.27
N ARG A 1109 14.06 6.29 31.94
CA ARG A 1109 15.19 7.16 32.28
C ARG A 1109 15.44 7.20 33.79
N MET A 1110 14.39 7.48 34.58
CA MET A 1110 14.48 7.53 36.04
C MET A 1110 14.81 6.17 36.65
N ALA A 1111 14.30 5.08 36.06
CA ALA A 1111 14.60 3.72 36.48
C ALA A 1111 16.07 3.38 36.24
N LEU A 1112 16.63 3.74 35.08
CA LEU A 1112 18.06 3.59 34.79
C LEU A 1112 18.94 4.42 35.74
N GLU A 1113 18.56 5.68 36.01
CA GLU A 1113 19.24 6.50 37.03
C GLU A 1113 19.21 5.81 38.40
N THR A 1114 18.04 5.32 38.82
CA THR A 1114 17.87 4.61 40.10
C THR A 1114 18.65 3.29 40.15
N TYR A 1115 18.68 2.56 39.03
CA TYR A 1115 19.36 1.28 38.91
C TYR A 1115 20.88 1.45 39.05
N VAL A 1116 21.47 2.39 38.30
CA VAL A 1116 22.91 2.68 38.36
C VAL A 1116 23.31 3.28 39.71
N THR A 1117 22.55 4.26 40.23
CA THR A 1117 22.82 4.84 41.56
C THR A 1117 22.65 3.84 42.71
N GLY A 1118 21.89 2.77 42.49
CA GLY A 1118 21.78 1.62 43.38
C GLY A 1118 22.96 0.63 43.32
N GLY A 1119 24.05 0.98 42.61
CA GLY A 1119 25.24 0.12 42.49
C GLY A 1119 25.11 -1.01 41.47
N ARG A 1120 24.07 -1.00 40.63
CA ARG A 1120 23.80 -2.08 39.66
C ARG A 1120 24.58 -1.90 38.37
N LYS A 1121 24.80 -3.02 37.68
CA LYS A 1121 25.66 -3.12 36.50
C LYS A 1121 24.88 -2.84 35.22
N LEU A 1122 25.32 -1.86 34.42
CA LEU A 1122 24.62 -1.42 33.21
C LEU A 1122 25.56 -1.36 32.00
N LEU A 1123 25.14 -1.96 30.88
CA LEU A 1123 25.65 -1.65 29.56
C LEU A 1123 24.61 -0.81 28.82
N ILE A 1124 24.99 0.34 28.30
CA ILE A 1124 24.09 1.19 27.51
C ILE A 1124 24.70 1.49 26.14
N GLU A 1125 23.90 1.40 25.10
CA GLU A 1125 24.34 1.49 23.71
C GLU A 1125 23.40 2.40 22.88
N GLY A 1126 24.00 3.29 22.10
CA GLY A 1126 23.33 4.19 21.15
C GLY A 1126 23.89 5.62 21.19
N GLY A 1127 24.39 6.13 20.06
CA GLY A 1127 25.00 7.47 19.98
C GLY A 1127 24.03 8.61 20.31
N GLU A 1128 22.81 8.53 19.78
CA GLU A 1128 21.76 9.52 20.00
C GLU A 1128 21.37 9.70 21.47
N ILE A 1129 21.68 8.73 22.34
CA ILE A 1129 21.46 8.86 23.79
C ILE A 1129 22.33 10.00 24.35
N ALA A 1130 23.59 10.10 23.92
CA ALA A 1130 24.49 11.14 24.40
C ALA A 1130 24.11 12.53 23.87
N TRP A 1131 23.72 12.62 22.59
CA TRP A 1131 23.23 13.85 22.00
C TRP A 1131 22.02 14.36 22.78
N LYS A 1132 20.99 13.53 22.91
CA LYS A 1132 19.75 13.85 23.63
C LYS A 1132 20.02 14.24 25.08
N ALA A 1133 20.87 13.48 25.78
CA ALA A 1133 21.22 13.79 27.16
C ALA A 1133 21.99 15.12 27.33
N SER A 1134 22.63 15.61 26.26
CA SER A 1134 23.37 16.87 26.25
C SER A 1134 22.55 18.06 25.79
N THR A 1135 21.46 17.84 25.05
CA THR A 1135 20.59 18.89 24.52
C THR A 1135 19.32 19.08 25.33
N GLU A 1136 18.84 18.04 26.02
CA GLU A 1136 17.59 18.09 26.79
C GLU A 1136 17.82 18.36 28.28
N THR A 1137 17.11 19.35 28.81
CA THR A 1137 17.20 19.73 30.24
C THR A 1137 16.63 18.68 31.19
N THR A 1138 15.81 17.74 30.70
CA THR A 1138 15.25 16.62 31.48
C THR A 1138 16.30 15.56 31.82
N PHE A 1139 17.43 15.52 31.09
CA PHE A 1139 18.54 14.60 31.31
C PHE A 1139 19.65 15.16 32.22
N THR A 1140 19.35 16.24 32.96
CA THR A 1140 20.31 16.95 33.82
C THR A 1140 21.09 16.02 34.76
N ASN A 1141 20.44 14.98 35.30
CA ASN A 1141 21.08 13.97 36.14
C ASN A 1141 21.53 12.72 35.36
N PHE A 1142 20.80 12.34 34.31
CA PHE A 1142 21.12 11.17 33.49
C PHE A 1142 22.52 11.26 32.86
N ARG A 1143 22.84 12.42 32.27
CA ARG A 1143 24.11 12.63 31.56
C ARG A 1143 25.34 12.44 32.46
N PRO A 1144 25.46 13.09 33.64
CA PRO A 1144 26.60 12.89 34.52
C PRO A 1144 26.57 11.58 35.31
N ASN A 1145 25.38 11.02 35.62
CA ASN A 1145 25.26 9.89 36.56
C ASN A 1145 25.07 8.52 35.90
N VAL A 1146 24.67 8.47 34.62
CA VAL A 1146 24.45 7.20 33.89
C VAL A 1146 25.42 7.07 32.72
N LEU A 1147 25.60 8.14 31.93
CA LEU A 1147 26.51 8.13 30.77
C LEU A 1147 27.95 8.53 31.11
N HIS A 1148 28.17 9.21 32.23
CA HIS A 1148 29.47 9.73 32.68
C HIS A 1148 30.20 10.63 31.66
N ILE A 1149 29.43 11.46 30.94
CA ILE A 1149 29.95 12.44 29.97
C ILE A 1149 29.66 13.88 30.40
N GLU A 1150 30.56 14.80 30.04
CA GLU A 1150 30.33 16.25 30.21
C GLU A 1150 29.37 16.75 29.13
N SER A 1151 29.58 16.32 27.89
CA SER A 1151 28.74 16.64 26.75
C SER A 1151 28.99 15.69 25.59
N TRP A 1152 28.00 15.58 24.72
CA TRP A 1152 28.17 15.10 23.37
C TRP A 1152 29.03 16.08 22.56
N SER A 1153 30.00 15.55 21.80
CA SER A 1153 30.99 16.37 21.09
C SER A 1153 30.73 16.42 19.59
N LYS A 1154 30.48 15.25 18.97
CA LYS A 1154 30.49 15.14 17.51
C LYS A 1154 29.75 13.88 17.03
N ASP A 1155 28.95 14.03 15.98
CA ASP A 1155 28.47 12.92 15.15
C ASP A 1155 29.54 12.50 14.14
N ASN A 1156 29.55 11.22 13.76
CA ASN A 1156 30.49 10.65 12.80
C ASN A 1156 31.96 10.94 13.18
N ALA A 1157 32.32 10.53 14.40
CA ALA A 1157 33.64 10.69 14.98
C ALA A 1157 34.73 9.82 14.31
N GLY A 1158 34.34 8.93 13.39
CA GLY A 1158 35.22 8.02 12.66
C GLY A 1158 35.57 6.75 13.45
N ASP A 1159 36.41 5.91 12.85
CA ASP A 1159 36.79 4.60 13.39
C ASP A 1159 37.30 4.67 14.82
N LEU A 1160 36.94 3.68 15.64
CA LEU A 1160 37.29 3.65 17.04
C LEU A 1160 38.75 3.20 17.20
N THR A 1161 39.59 4.07 17.76
CA THR A 1161 40.99 3.79 18.08
C THR A 1161 41.16 3.56 19.58
N LEU A 1162 41.86 2.49 19.95
CA LEU A 1162 42.12 2.11 21.34
C LEU A 1162 43.04 3.14 22.03
N MET A 1163 42.53 3.77 23.09
CA MET A 1163 43.25 4.79 23.87
C MET A 1163 43.83 4.23 25.18
N LEU A 1164 43.18 3.22 25.76
CA LEU A 1164 43.60 2.57 26.99
C LEU A 1164 43.88 1.07 26.74
N PRO A 1165 45.03 0.73 26.14
CA PRO A 1165 45.33 -0.65 25.75
C PRO A 1165 45.52 -1.61 26.94
N ASP A 1166 45.75 -1.08 28.15
CA ASP A 1166 45.91 -1.89 29.36
C ASP A 1166 44.61 -2.08 30.15
N HIS A 1167 43.48 -1.47 29.71
CA HIS A 1167 42.20 -1.60 30.39
C HIS A 1167 41.63 -3.02 30.25
N PRO A 1168 41.02 -3.64 31.29
CA PRO A 1168 40.50 -5.01 31.21
C PRO A 1168 39.59 -5.28 30.01
N VAL A 1169 38.68 -4.35 29.68
CA VAL A 1169 37.83 -4.45 28.48
C VAL A 1169 38.64 -4.61 27.18
N ALA A 1170 39.86 -4.07 27.08
CA ALA A 1170 40.70 -4.20 25.89
C ALA A 1170 41.49 -5.52 25.82
N ILE A 1171 41.69 -6.23 26.94
CA ILE A 1171 42.64 -7.35 27.02
C ILE A 1171 42.08 -8.65 27.62
N MET A 1172 40.89 -8.63 28.22
CA MET A 1172 40.33 -9.81 28.92
C MET A 1172 38.85 -10.06 28.62
N PRO A 1173 38.46 -11.31 28.27
CA PRO A 1173 39.33 -12.47 28.05
C PRO A 1173 40.11 -12.43 26.72
N ASN A 1174 39.72 -11.57 25.78
CA ASN A 1174 40.30 -11.49 24.46
C ASN A 1174 41.21 -10.25 24.32
N SER A 1175 42.30 -10.35 23.54
CA SER A 1175 43.04 -9.16 23.11
C SER A 1175 42.27 -8.50 21.97
N LEU A 1176 41.72 -7.31 22.21
CA LEU A 1176 40.90 -6.59 21.22
C LEU A 1176 41.76 -5.86 20.18
N SER A 1177 41.14 -5.55 19.04
CA SER A 1177 41.75 -4.82 17.93
C SER A 1177 42.10 -3.39 18.32
N THR A 1178 43.25 -2.87 17.87
CA THR A 1178 43.64 -1.48 18.15
C THR A 1178 42.77 -0.45 17.43
N ILE A 1179 42.08 -0.88 16.37
CA ILE A 1179 41.13 -0.09 15.58
C ILE A 1179 39.91 -0.98 15.30
N TYR A 1180 38.71 -0.45 15.48
CA TYR A 1180 37.48 -1.00 14.93
C TYR A 1180 36.97 -0.10 13.81
N ASP A 1181 36.80 -0.68 12.62
CA ASP A 1181 36.15 -0.04 11.49
C ASP A 1181 34.62 -0.23 11.55
N PHE A 1182 33.89 0.46 10.68
CA PHE A 1182 32.43 0.31 10.58
C PHE A 1182 32.02 -0.16 9.20
N THR A 1183 31.15 -1.17 9.14
CA THR A 1183 30.74 -1.84 7.89
C THR A 1183 29.76 -1.02 7.05
N SER A 1184 28.99 -0.16 7.70
CA SER A 1184 28.06 0.85 7.14
C SER A 1184 27.71 1.83 8.25
N THR A 1185 27.51 3.11 7.93
CA THR A 1185 27.31 4.15 8.96
C THR A 1185 26.23 5.13 8.56
N SER A 1186 25.52 5.64 9.56
CA SER A 1186 24.52 6.70 9.49
C SER A 1186 24.58 7.54 10.79
N PHE A 1187 23.74 8.57 10.89
CA PHE A 1187 23.68 9.47 12.05
C PHE A 1187 23.46 8.68 13.36
N GLY A 1188 24.27 8.95 14.39
CA GLY A 1188 24.17 8.27 15.68
C GLY A 1188 24.84 6.90 15.74
N ASP A 1189 25.40 6.38 14.63
CA ASP A 1189 26.19 5.14 14.63
C ASP A 1189 27.61 5.33 15.14
N GLN A 1190 28.12 6.57 15.11
CA GLN A 1190 29.52 6.91 15.38
C GLN A 1190 29.66 8.18 16.21
N ASP A 1191 28.99 8.28 17.35
CA ASP A 1191 29.07 9.50 18.15
C ASP A 1191 30.31 9.52 19.04
N GLY A 1192 30.91 10.70 19.16
CA GLY A 1192 32.01 11.00 20.06
C GLY A 1192 31.55 11.91 21.20
N CYS A 1193 31.94 11.55 22.42
CA CYS A 1193 31.60 12.30 23.63
C CYS A 1193 32.83 12.79 24.40
N GLN A 1194 32.67 13.88 25.14
CA GLN A 1194 33.65 14.34 26.12
C GLN A 1194 33.40 13.67 27.47
N VAL A 1195 34.35 12.86 27.92
CA VAL A 1195 34.23 12.06 29.16
C VAL A 1195 34.51 12.91 30.39
N ARG A 1196 33.79 12.63 31.49
CA ARG A 1196 34.04 13.26 32.79
C ARG A 1196 35.32 12.72 33.43
N SER A 1197 35.93 13.46 34.34
CA SER A 1197 37.22 13.12 34.94
C SER A 1197 37.23 11.78 35.71
N GLU A 1198 36.07 11.33 36.18
CA GLU A 1198 35.87 10.08 36.91
C GLU A 1198 35.69 8.85 36.00
N ALA A 1199 35.51 9.03 34.70
CA ALA A 1199 35.31 7.92 33.75
C ALA A 1199 36.47 7.82 32.75
N GLN A 1200 36.56 6.66 32.11
CA GLN A 1200 37.67 6.28 31.24
C GLN A 1200 37.20 6.06 29.80
N ALA A 1201 37.78 6.80 28.85
CA ALA A 1201 37.57 6.57 27.42
C ALA A 1201 38.46 5.42 26.94
N ILE A 1202 37.89 4.23 26.74
CA ILE A 1202 38.65 3.06 26.28
C ILE A 1202 38.98 3.21 24.79
N TYR A 1203 37.99 3.58 23.99
CA TYR A 1203 38.14 3.86 22.56
C TYR A 1203 37.63 5.25 22.21
N CYS A 1204 38.34 5.93 21.31
CA CYS A 1204 37.96 7.23 20.78
C CYS A 1204 37.91 7.23 19.25
N GLY A 1205 36.91 7.90 18.70
CA GLY A 1205 36.76 8.11 17.26
C GLY A 1205 37.95 8.87 16.68
N SER A 1206 38.53 8.32 15.61
CA SER A 1206 39.74 8.82 14.95
C SER A 1206 40.95 9.04 15.88
N GLY A 1207 40.97 8.42 17.06
CA GLY A 1207 42.02 8.60 18.07
C GLY A 1207 42.04 9.97 18.76
N ILE A 1208 40.94 10.74 18.67
CA ILE A 1208 40.82 12.07 19.27
C ILE A 1208 40.20 11.93 20.66
N ALA A 1209 40.92 12.33 21.71
CA ALA A 1209 40.51 12.12 23.11
C ALA A 1209 39.12 12.72 23.46
N GLU A 1210 38.69 13.77 22.77
CA GLU A 1210 37.39 14.44 22.98
C GLU A 1210 36.20 13.74 22.29
N TYR A 1211 36.46 12.66 21.53
CA TYR A 1211 35.49 11.87 20.79
C TYR A 1211 35.41 10.43 21.32
N ALA A 1212 35.23 10.25 22.63
CA ALA A 1212 35.12 8.92 23.21
C ALA A 1212 33.88 8.18 22.68
N GLY A 1213 34.09 6.94 22.23
CA GLY A 1213 33.07 6.05 21.67
C GLY A 1213 32.71 4.87 22.57
N ILE A 1214 33.66 4.42 23.40
CA ILE A 1214 33.44 3.38 24.43
C ILE A 1214 33.98 3.93 25.74
N ILE A 1215 33.09 4.12 26.70
CA ILE A 1215 33.33 4.82 27.96
C ILE A 1215 33.02 3.88 29.11
N ALA A 1216 34.00 3.65 29.97
CA ALA A 1216 33.87 2.81 31.16
C ALA A 1216 33.85 3.68 32.42
N TYR A 1217 33.02 3.28 33.37
CA TYR A 1217 32.97 3.89 34.69
C TYR A 1217 32.84 2.84 35.77
N ASP A 1218 33.50 3.13 36.89
CA ASP A 1218 33.35 2.42 38.15
C ASP A 1218 33.58 3.40 39.31
N ASP A 1219 32.95 3.15 40.45
CA ASP A 1219 33.09 3.97 41.65
C ASP A 1219 34.38 3.67 42.45
N ASN A 1220 35.07 2.58 42.14
CA ASN A 1220 36.38 2.25 42.68
C ASN A 1220 37.54 2.84 41.86
N GLU A 1221 38.59 3.33 42.55
CA GLU A 1221 39.80 3.85 41.89
C GLU A 1221 40.58 2.77 41.09
N ILE A 1222 40.39 1.49 41.41
CA ILE A 1222 41.05 0.34 40.74
C ILE A 1222 40.08 -0.87 40.67
N PRO A 1223 39.09 -0.86 39.76
CA PRO A 1223 38.05 -1.88 39.70
C PRO A 1223 38.57 -3.21 39.12
N ILE A 1224 38.14 -4.32 39.72
CA ILE A 1224 38.31 -5.66 39.11
C ILE A 1224 37.18 -5.93 38.10
N GLY A 1225 35.99 -5.39 38.36
CA GLY A 1225 34.85 -5.38 37.46
C GLY A 1225 34.13 -4.03 37.49
N GLY A 1226 33.65 -3.56 36.35
CA GLY A 1226 33.11 -2.20 36.19
C GLY A 1226 31.66 -2.04 36.64
N GLN A 1227 31.20 -0.81 36.86
CA GLN A 1227 29.81 -0.49 37.22
C GLN A 1227 28.97 -0.21 35.98
N SER A 1228 29.48 0.59 35.04
CA SER A 1228 28.76 0.88 33.81
C SER A 1228 29.69 1.01 32.61
N LEU A 1229 29.16 0.69 31.44
CA LEU A 1229 29.82 0.94 30.16
C LEU A 1229 28.82 1.57 29.20
N PHE A 1230 29.22 2.68 28.59
CA PHE A 1230 28.46 3.36 27.56
C PHE A 1230 29.17 3.24 26.21
N MET A 1231 28.45 2.71 25.23
CA MET A 1231 28.83 2.75 23.82
C MET A 1231 28.03 3.85 23.13
N SER A 1232 28.66 4.97 22.79
CA SER A 1232 28.04 6.04 21.98
C SER A 1232 28.05 5.71 20.48
N VAL A 1233 28.20 4.44 20.14
CA VAL A 1233 28.25 3.94 18.78
C VAL A 1233 27.27 2.79 18.64
N ALA A 1234 26.83 2.51 17.42
CA ALA A 1234 25.91 1.40 17.17
C ALA A 1234 26.66 0.06 17.15
N PHE A 1235 26.32 -0.84 18.07
CA PHE A 1235 27.06 -2.09 18.28
C PHE A 1235 27.08 -2.98 17.03
N TYR A 1236 25.95 -3.12 16.32
CA TYR A 1236 25.86 -3.98 15.14
C TYR A 1236 26.80 -3.56 13.99
N HIS A 1237 27.12 -2.27 13.89
CA HIS A 1237 27.92 -1.73 12.78
C HIS A 1237 29.43 -1.81 13.03
N LEU A 1238 29.87 -2.09 14.26
CA LEU A 1238 31.26 -2.12 14.68
C LEU A 1238 31.98 -3.39 14.21
N GLY A 1239 33.13 -3.29 13.53
CA GLY A 1239 33.99 -4.40 13.13
C GLY A 1239 33.29 -5.53 12.37
N ASP A 1240 33.93 -6.71 12.31
CA ASP A 1240 33.26 -7.93 11.87
C ASP A 1240 32.52 -8.66 13.01
N SER A 1241 31.79 -9.73 12.68
CA SER A 1241 30.99 -10.46 13.68
C SER A 1241 31.80 -11.19 14.75
N LEU A 1242 33.06 -11.54 14.48
CA LEU A 1242 33.96 -12.17 15.45
C LEU A 1242 34.56 -11.12 16.39
N GLU A 1243 34.91 -9.96 15.84
CA GLU A 1243 35.40 -8.81 16.56
C GLU A 1243 34.37 -8.23 17.54
N ARG A 1244 33.10 -8.11 17.12
CA ARG A 1244 31.98 -7.74 18.02
C ARG A 1244 31.78 -8.73 19.15
N LYS A 1245 31.85 -10.02 18.82
CA LYS A 1245 31.70 -11.10 19.80
C LYS A 1245 32.80 -11.02 20.86
N ALA A 1246 34.05 -10.81 20.45
CA ALA A 1246 35.18 -10.66 21.36
C ALA A 1246 35.04 -9.41 22.25
N LEU A 1247 34.65 -8.25 21.68
CA LEU A 1247 34.40 -7.03 22.45
C LEU A 1247 33.28 -7.24 23.48
N LEU A 1248 32.15 -7.80 23.06
CA LEU A 1248 31.02 -8.02 23.95
C LEU A 1248 31.34 -9.01 25.07
N GLU A 1249 32.09 -10.07 24.76
CA GLU A 1249 32.56 -11.02 25.76
C GLU A 1249 33.46 -10.33 26.81
N ASN A 1250 34.38 -9.45 26.39
CA ASN A 1250 35.22 -8.68 27.30
C ASN A 1250 34.40 -7.71 28.16
N VAL A 1251 33.47 -6.98 27.55
CA VAL A 1251 32.61 -6.02 28.25
C VAL A 1251 31.76 -6.71 29.31
N VAL A 1252 31.04 -7.77 28.94
CA VAL A 1252 30.19 -8.50 29.90
C VAL A 1252 31.05 -9.18 30.96
N SER A 1253 32.17 -9.81 30.59
CA SER A 1253 33.07 -10.44 31.58
C SER A 1253 33.58 -9.44 32.61
N TRP A 1254 33.87 -8.20 32.20
CA TRP A 1254 34.30 -7.14 33.10
C TRP A 1254 33.14 -6.59 33.95
N LEU A 1255 31.96 -6.35 33.37
CA LEU A 1255 30.79 -5.86 34.12
C LEU A 1255 30.25 -6.88 35.13
N THR A 1256 30.34 -8.17 34.81
CA THR A 1256 29.91 -9.27 35.70
C THR A 1256 31.06 -9.84 36.53
N ALA A 1257 32.28 -9.28 36.45
CA ALA A 1257 33.36 -9.72 37.30
C ALA A 1257 33.07 -9.32 38.75
N PRO A 1258 33.17 -10.26 39.71
CA PRO A 1258 32.98 -9.94 41.11
C PRO A 1258 34.09 -8.98 41.56
N GLU A 1259 33.72 -7.81 42.07
CA GLU A 1259 34.66 -6.95 42.75
C GLU A 1259 35.08 -7.57 44.08
N ASN A 1260 36.36 -7.43 44.45
CA ASN A 1260 36.86 -7.96 45.73
C ASN A 1260 36.19 -7.22 46.89
N LEU A 1261 35.08 -7.79 47.37
CA LEU A 1261 34.47 -7.42 48.63
C LEU A 1261 35.50 -7.61 49.76
N THR A 1262 35.65 -6.60 50.59
CA THR A 1262 36.42 -6.73 51.83
C THR A 1262 35.72 -7.75 52.73
N LYS A 1263 36.53 -8.59 53.38
CA LYS A 1263 36.05 -9.64 54.30
C LYS A 1263 35.04 -9.09 55.31
N GLY A 1264 33.78 -9.47 55.15
CA GLY A 1264 32.66 -9.05 56.00
C GLY A 1264 31.50 -8.38 55.26
N ASP A 1265 31.64 -8.10 53.96
CA ASP A 1265 30.53 -7.56 53.17
C ASP A 1265 29.53 -8.67 52.77
N VAL A 1266 28.24 -8.36 52.94
CA VAL A 1266 27.12 -9.24 52.63
C VAL A 1266 26.72 -9.01 51.17
N ASN A 1267 26.39 -10.04 50.40
CA ASN A 1267 25.93 -9.88 49.01
C ASN A 1267 24.70 -8.96 48.92
N LEU A 1268 24.51 -8.37 47.73
CA LEU A 1268 23.39 -7.48 47.37
C LEU A 1268 21.99 -8.10 47.49
N ASP A 1269 21.88 -9.40 47.73
CA ASP A 1269 20.64 -10.12 48.04
C ASP A 1269 20.44 -10.41 49.55
N GLY A 1270 21.37 -9.94 50.39
CA GLY A 1270 21.34 -10.12 51.84
C GLY A 1270 21.74 -11.52 52.32
N LYS A 1271 22.28 -12.39 51.44
CA LYS A 1271 22.77 -13.72 51.82
C LYS A 1271 24.30 -13.75 51.86
N PHE A 1272 24.83 -14.53 52.80
CA PHE A 1272 26.24 -14.93 52.80
C PHE A 1272 26.40 -16.08 51.82
N ASP A 1273 27.30 -15.96 50.84
CA ASP A 1273 27.70 -17.12 50.04
C ASP A 1273 28.79 -17.92 50.76
N VAL A 1274 28.67 -19.25 50.67
CA VAL A 1274 29.48 -20.24 51.41
C VAL A 1274 30.90 -20.37 50.83
N LEU A 1275 31.22 -19.64 49.76
CA LEU A 1275 32.54 -19.65 49.14
C LEU A 1275 33.58 -18.74 49.84
N ASP A 1276 33.18 -18.02 50.89
CA ASP A 1276 34.06 -17.11 51.64
C ASP A 1276 34.76 -17.76 52.86
N VAL A 1277 34.84 -19.10 52.87
CA VAL A 1277 35.62 -19.87 53.86
C VAL A 1277 36.40 -20.98 53.16
N VAL A 1278 37.56 -20.65 52.58
CA VAL A 1278 38.90 -21.24 52.81
C VAL A 1278 39.93 -20.51 51.94
#